data_AF-A0A2W0C9P5-F1
#
_entry.id   AF-A0A2W0C9P5-F1
#
_cell.length_a   1.000
_cell.length_b   1.000
_cell.length_c   1.000
_cell.angle_alpha   90.00
_cell.angle_beta   90.00
_cell.angle_gamma   90.00
#
_symmetry.space_group_name_H-M   'P 1'
#
loop_
_entity.id
_entity.type
_entity.pdbx_description
1 polymer ?
#
loop_
_entity_poly.entity_id
_entity_poly.type
_entity_poly.pdbx_seq_one_letter_code
_entity_poly.pdbx_strand_id
1 'polypeptide(L)'
;MPALLPAESGEDAWLRYSRLEQRVAQQYQTIPSAVVALGNSPALLNAQQEVIRGASGMLDRPFRAAAELSSEPAIILGTTAALHSAASDVQPPQIQGDGFWLTKRQVRGVDSILVVGLTERGVLYGAFALLRRIALGESIEYLDEVQQPYAPLRWIDQWDNLDGRIERGYAGPSVFFENGSVRGDLTRAAEYARLLASVGINGCTVNNVNADPRVLTPEFLPQLARIADVFRPWGVTLSLSVDFSSPKVIGGLDTFDPVDSRVQAWWSGKVDEIYRLIPDFGGFVVKADSEGRLGPATYGRTPADAANVIARALKPHHGIVFYRAFVYNHHLDWTNLKNDRAKAAYDNFHPLDGKFDDNVIIQIKHGPIDFQVREPVSPLFSGLEKTNEAIELQITQEYLGQQRHLCFLPPMWKQVLDFDLHANHKSSFTKEIVAGKTYRHPMGGFVGVANVGMEPNWLGHPLAMANLYGFARLAWNPDLGVRRIVEEWTRLTFGSDPLVVNTIVNMQLASWNVYESYTGPLGIGTLTNIVGTHYGPGVESSERNGWGQWHRADHDGVGMDRTVATGTGYTAQYSPEVGKIYESLKSTPDELLLFFHHVAYTHRLSSGKTVIQHIYDSHYDGAERAHQFVRDWERLKGRVDGERYQAVLDRLEYQSGHAIVWRDAVTNWFLRLSGIPDVAGRVGHYRERVEADAMQLNAYTPLDISPPETASKGKAVECTSNTKSCAAEFTFNGSAGSYDIDVQYFDMPSGEAKYRLLADGNVLSEWTANDRFPARQLDGDASTRRQLRLVLHTGEKIRIEGLPDGGDPAALDYVEIHPSAAKLASLPEPVHLTSDQDHQRLLDLLHITSLRPGPSGNPAAPNAANTDESKVPPYRLPNPLTLKNGKKVTTADAWWKRRRPEIVEGFDREIYGRLPHSIPKLNWELANISQEMNGDVPVITKKLNGHVDNSAYPFIGVDIQLTLSTPANATGPVPVIMEFGFTPEFLAAMARRFPAANPANGSTWRQQVLAKGWGYAVVIPTTIQADSGEGLTQGIIGLVNKGQPRGLDDWGALRAWAWGASRALDYFQTDNSVDARRVGIEGLSRYGKAALVTMAYDRRFAIGFIGSSGEGGAKIMRRRFGEQVENIASASEYHWMAGNFLKYAGPLTPNDLPVDAHELIALCAPRPVFISTGAPTVEGGWVDAKGMFLGAVDAGPVYRLLGKKDLGATEFPPLETAVIDGDIAFRSHSGGHTTGPNWPTFLSFAERYFKLNNEAGIASAIAR
;
A
#
# COMPACT_ATOMS: atom_id res chain seq x y z
N MET A 1 -29.84 -6.22 19.73
CA MET A 1 -28.49 -6.83 19.71
C MET A 1 -28.24 -7.28 18.28
N PRO A 2 -27.11 -6.92 17.65
CA PRO A 2 -26.73 -7.53 16.38
C PRO A 2 -26.59 -9.05 16.61
N ALA A 3 -27.04 -9.88 15.66
CA ALA A 3 -26.82 -11.32 15.75
C ALA A 3 -25.31 -11.59 15.78
N LEU A 4 -24.85 -12.36 16.76
CA LEU A 4 -23.46 -12.80 16.85
C LEU A 4 -23.13 -13.65 15.61
N LEU A 5 -22.02 -13.33 14.93
CA LEU A 5 -21.49 -14.16 13.85
C LEU A 5 -21.06 -15.52 14.41
N PRO A 6 -21.24 -16.64 13.67
CA PRO A 6 -20.75 -17.95 14.10
C PRO A 6 -19.22 -17.91 14.29
N ALA A 7 -18.71 -18.56 15.34
CA ALA A 7 -17.28 -18.67 15.57
C ALA A 7 -16.61 -19.52 14.47
N GLU A 8 -15.44 -19.09 13.99
CA GLU A 8 -14.66 -19.85 13.02
C GLU A 8 -13.20 -19.97 13.45
N SER A 9 -12.64 -21.17 13.36
CA SER A 9 -11.25 -21.47 13.78
C SER A 9 -10.21 -21.18 12.70
N GLY A 10 -10.64 -20.95 11.46
CA GLY A 10 -9.76 -20.83 10.29
C GLY A 10 -9.40 -22.16 9.61
N GLU A 11 -9.96 -23.28 10.07
CA GLU A 11 -9.73 -24.64 9.56
C GLU A 11 -10.02 -24.81 8.07
N ASP A 12 -11.13 -24.27 7.56
CA ASP A 12 -11.46 -24.34 6.13
C ASP A 12 -10.64 -23.36 5.26
N ALA A 13 -9.82 -22.49 5.88
CA ALA A 13 -9.06 -21.43 5.23
C ALA A 13 -9.92 -20.62 4.24
N TRP A 14 -9.68 -20.73 2.93
CA TRP A 14 -10.43 -20.04 1.87
C TRP A 14 -11.52 -20.90 1.21
N LEU A 15 -11.75 -22.13 1.67
CA LEU A 15 -12.78 -23.05 1.19
C LEU A 15 -13.98 -23.14 2.15
N ARG A 16 -14.34 -22.02 2.79
CA ARG A 16 -15.41 -21.94 3.80
C ARG A 16 -16.79 -22.33 3.25
N TYR A 17 -17.03 -22.10 1.96
CA TYR A 17 -18.33 -22.28 1.30
C TYR A 17 -19.51 -21.69 2.09
N SER A 18 -19.26 -20.54 2.74
CA SER A 18 -20.26 -19.84 3.54
C SER A 18 -21.44 -19.44 2.67
N ARG A 19 -22.65 -19.51 3.25
CA ARG A 19 -23.88 -19.09 2.59
C ARG A 19 -23.75 -17.68 2.01
N LEU A 20 -24.06 -17.52 0.73
CA LEU A 20 -24.07 -16.22 0.06
C LEU A 20 -25.25 -15.38 0.54
N GLU A 21 -25.09 -14.05 0.49
CA GLU A 21 -26.20 -13.14 0.68
C GLU A 21 -27.33 -13.45 -0.31
N GLN A 22 -28.59 -13.38 0.15
CA GLN A 22 -29.74 -13.82 -0.63
C GLN A 22 -29.82 -13.14 -2.01
N ARG A 23 -29.46 -11.85 -2.10
CA ARG A 23 -29.44 -11.09 -3.35
C ARG A 23 -28.37 -11.58 -4.33
N VAL A 24 -27.21 -12.03 -3.83
CA VAL A 24 -26.14 -12.60 -4.64
C VAL A 24 -26.52 -14.03 -5.07
N ALA A 25 -27.03 -14.84 -4.13
CA ALA A 25 -27.48 -16.21 -4.41
C ALA A 25 -28.57 -16.28 -5.51
N GLN A 26 -29.43 -15.26 -5.62
CA GLN A 26 -30.45 -15.15 -6.66
C GLN A 26 -29.90 -15.25 -8.09
N GLN A 27 -28.67 -14.80 -8.33
CA GLN A 27 -28.02 -14.85 -9.65
C GLN A 27 -27.75 -16.29 -10.11
N TYR A 28 -27.68 -17.23 -9.18
CA TYR A 28 -27.37 -18.63 -9.44
C TYR A 28 -28.59 -19.55 -9.38
N GLN A 29 -29.82 -19.03 -9.35
CA GLN A 29 -31.03 -19.87 -9.29
C GLN A 29 -31.15 -20.86 -10.45
N THR A 30 -30.56 -20.53 -11.61
CA THR A 30 -30.60 -21.34 -12.83
C THR A 30 -29.40 -22.29 -12.97
N ILE A 31 -28.46 -22.30 -12.02
CA ILE A 31 -27.34 -23.23 -12.08
C ILE A 31 -27.86 -24.67 -11.96
N PRO A 32 -27.40 -25.63 -12.78
CA PRO A 32 -27.91 -26.99 -12.72
C PRO A 32 -27.61 -27.69 -11.38
N SER A 33 -28.58 -28.44 -10.82
CA SER A 33 -28.41 -29.20 -9.58
C SER A 33 -27.83 -30.61 -9.76
N ALA A 34 -27.80 -31.13 -10.99
CA ALA A 34 -27.16 -32.39 -11.31
C ALA A 34 -25.68 -32.15 -11.64
N VAL A 35 -24.78 -32.92 -11.03
CA VAL A 35 -23.33 -32.86 -11.32
C VAL A 35 -22.91 -34.22 -11.86
N VAL A 36 -22.42 -34.26 -13.11
CA VAL A 36 -22.01 -35.49 -13.81
C VAL A 36 -20.49 -35.51 -13.94
N ALA A 37 -19.86 -36.60 -13.52
CA ALA A 37 -18.46 -36.88 -13.82
C ALA A 37 -18.36 -37.88 -14.98
N LEU A 38 -17.65 -37.52 -16.05
CA LEU A 38 -17.41 -38.38 -17.21
C LEU A 38 -16.21 -39.31 -16.95
N GLY A 39 -16.34 -40.16 -15.93
CA GLY A 39 -15.31 -41.06 -15.45
C GLY A 39 -15.47 -41.37 -13.96
N ASN A 40 -14.70 -42.32 -13.45
CA ASN A 40 -14.80 -42.82 -12.07
C ASN A 40 -13.46 -42.79 -11.31
N SER A 41 -12.48 -42.02 -11.80
CA SER A 41 -11.22 -41.85 -11.08
C SER A 41 -11.44 -41.07 -9.77
N PRO A 42 -10.60 -41.28 -8.74
CA PRO A 42 -10.72 -40.55 -7.48
C PRO A 42 -10.71 -39.02 -7.64
N ALA A 43 -9.91 -38.49 -8.58
CA ALA A 43 -9.85 -37.05 -8.85
C ALA A 43 -11.16 -36.49 -9.42
N LEU A 44 -11.79 -37.19 -10.37
CA LEU A 44 -13.08 -36.78 -10.94
C LEU A 44 -14.21 -36.90 -9.92
N LEU A 45 -14.20 -37.94 -9.09
CA LEU A 45 -15.18 -38.11 -8.02
C LEU A 45 -15.02 -37.02 -6.95
N ASN A 46 -13.79 -36.69 -6.54
CA ASN A 46 -13.54 -35.57 -5.64
C ASN A 46 -13.99 -34.24 -6.24
N ALA A 47 -13.70 -33.97 -7.52
CA ALA A 47 -14.20 -32.77 -8.20
C ALA A 47 -15.74 -32.68 -8.17
N GLN A 48 -16.43 -33.80 -8.43
CA GLN A 48 -17.89 -33.87 -8.36
C GLN A 48 -18.40 -33.59 -6.93
N GLN A 49 -17.84 -34.25 -5.93
CA GLN A 49 -18.25 -34.07 -4.54
C GLN A 49 -17.94 -32.67 -4.01
N GLU A 50 -16.83 -32.08 -4.42
CA GLU A 50 -16.45 -30.72 -4.02
C GLU A 50 -17.40 -29.67 -4.62
N VAL A 51 -17.79 -29.84 -5.90
CA VAL A 51 -18.82 -28.98 -6.52
C VAL A 51 -20.15 -29.11 -5.77
N ILE A 52 -20.56 -30.34 -5.43
CA ILE A 52 -21.79 -30.58 -4.66
C ILE A 52 -21.71 -29.92 -3.28
N ARG A 53 -20.63 -30.14 -2.54
CA ARG A 53 -20.40 -29.57 -1.20
C ARG A 53 -20.43 -28.04 -1.26
N GLY A 54 -19.60 -27.45 -2.11
CA GLY A 54 -19.43 -26.01 -2.16
C GLY A 54 -20.67 -25.28 -2.68
N ALA A 55 -21.27 -25.76 -3.78
CA ALA A 55 -22.46 -25.14 -4.34
C ALA A 55 -23.68 -25.31 -3.41
N SER A 56 -23.83 -26.45 -2.72
CA SER A 56 -24.92 -26.64 -1.76
C SER A 56 -24.78 -25.72 -0.55
N GLY A 57 -23.57 -25.58 0.01
CA GLY A 57 -23.30 -24.70 1.15
C GLY A 57 -23.53 -23.23 0.82
N MET A 58 -23.01 -22.76 -0.31
CA MET A 58 -23.10 -21.36 -0.71
C MET A 58 -24.51 -20.92 -1.13
N LEU A 59 -25.26 -21.81 -1.80
CA LEU A 59 -26.57 -21.50 -2.38
C LEU A 59 -27.76 -21.97 -1.54
N ASP A 60 -27.51 -22.66 -0.43
CA ASP A 60 -28.53 -23.19 0.50
C ASP A 60 -29.61 -24.02 -0.23
N ARG A 61 -29.18 -24.88 -1.16
CA ARG A 61 -30.07 -25.76 -1.94
C ARG A 61 -29.36 -27.06 -2.34
N PRO A 62 -30.08 -28.18 -2.55
CA PRO A 62 -29.44 -29.46 -2.82
C PRO A 62 -28.85 -29.55 -4.23
N PHE A 63 -27.63 -30.08 -4.30
CA PHE A 63 -27.00 -30.61 -5.51
C PHE A 63 -26.81 -32.12 -5.36
N ARG A 64 -26.79 -32.86 -6.46
CA ARG A 64 -26.64 -34.32 -6.43
C ARG A 64 -25.70 -34.83 -7.50
N ALA A 65 -25.03 -35.93 -7.19
CA ALA A 65 -24.29 -36.69 -8.18
C ALA A 65 -25.26 -37.37 -9.15
N ALA A 66 -24.96 -37.27 -10.44
CA ALA A 66 -25.62 -38.02 -11.50
C ALA A 66 -24.58 -38.91 -12.20
N ALA A 67 -24.98 -40.17 -12.48
CA ALA A 67 -24.07 -41.18 -13.01
C ALA A 67 -23.83 -41.05 -14.52
N GLU A 68 -24.80 -40.50 -15.27
CA GLU A 68 -24.76 -40.41 -16.73
C GLU A 68 -25.39 -39.10 -17.23
N LEU A 69 -25.03 -38.71 -18.45
CA LEU A 69 -25.67 -37.58 -19.15
C LEU A 69 -27.12 -37.94 -19.52
N SER A 70 -28.08 -37.13 -19.06
CA SER A 70 -29.51 -37.28 -19.34
C SER A 70 -30.06 -36.07 -20.11
N SER A 71 -31.40 -35.98 -20.23
CA SER A 71 -32.08 -34.82 -20.83
C SER A 71 -32.33 -33.68 -19.82
N GLU A 72 -31.64 -33.68 -18.69
CA GLU A 72 -31.69 -32.59 -17.71
C GLU A 72 -30.42 -31.72 -17.77
N PRO A 73 -30.52 -30.40 -17.53
CA PRO A 73 -29.33 -29.55 -17.36
C PRO A 73 -28.40 -30.09 -16.28
N ALA A 74 -27.09 -30.06 -16.53
CA ALA A 74 -26.08 -30.53 -15.58
C ALA A 74 -24.82 -29.66 -15.55
N ILE A 75 -24.06 -29.78 -14.47
CA ILE A 75 -22.64 -29.41 -14.42
C ILE A 75 -21.86 -30.67 -14.80
N ILE A 76 -21.13 -30.63 -15.92
CA ILE A 76 -20.44 -31.78 -16.50
C ILE A 76 -18.94 -31.60 -16.30
N LEU A 77 -18.32 -32.55 -15.62
CA LEU A 77 -16.90 -32.60 -15.31
C LEU A 77 -16.25 -33.73 -16.13
N GLY A 78 -15.21 -33.44 -16.91
CA GLY A 78 -14.57 -34.50 -17.70
C GLY A 78 -13.35 -34.04 -18.47
N THR A 79 -12.52 -35.00 -18.90
CA THR A 79 -11.41 -34.67 -19.79
C THR A 79 -11.90 -34.34 -21.20
N THR A 80 -11.08 -33.68 -22.01
CA THR A 80 -11.38 -33.44 -23.43
C THR A 80 -11.74 -34.74 -24.17
N ALA A 81 -11.00 -35.82 -23.90
CA ALA A 81 -11.26 -37.14 -24.49
C ALA A 81 -12.60 -37.73 -24.03
N ALA A 82 -12.90 -37.67 -22.73
CA ALA A 82 -14.15 -38.19 -22.17
C ALA A 82 -15.36 -37.39 -22.67
N LEU A 83 -15.24 -36.06 -22.78
CA LEU A 83 -16.29 -35.21 -23.34
C LEU A 83 -16.52 -35.55 -24.81
N HIS A 84 -15.47 -35.68 -25.62
CA HIS A 84 -15.60 -36.00 -27.04
C HIS A 84 -16.32 -37.33 -27.27
N SER A 85 -16.10 -38.32 -26.40
CA SER A 85 -16.82 -39.60 -26.44
C SER A 85 -18.29 -39.48 -26.02
N ALA A 86 -18.60 -38.61 -25.06
CA ALA A 86 -19.95 -38.47 -24.49
C ALA A 86 -20.86 -37.50 -25.27
N ALA A 87 -20.26 -36.48 -25.92
CA ALA A 87 -20.90 -35.39 -26.64
C ALA A 87 -19.96 -34.84 -27.74
N SER A 88 -19.88 -35.56 -28.88
CA SER A 88 -18.94 -35.25 -29.98
C SER A 88 -19.23 -33.96 -30.74
N ASP A 89 -20.42 -33.40 -30.56
CA ASP A 89 -20.88 -32.11 -31.07
C ASP A 89 -20.23 -30.92 -30.33
N VAL A 90 -19.73 -31.13 -29.11
CA VAL A 90 -18.97 -30.12 -28.37
C VAL A 90 -17.49 -30.27 -28.64
N GLN A 91 -16.87 -29.22 -29.21
CA GLN A 91 -15.45 -29.19 -29.52
C GLN A 91 -14.71 -28.28 -28.52
N PRO A 92 -13.90 -28.84 -27.61
CA PRO A 92 -13.07 -28.03 -26.71
C PRO A 92 -12.02 -27.21 -27.46
N PRO A 93 -11.66 -26.01 -26.96
CA PRO A 93 -10.49 -25.28 -27.44
C PRO A 93 -9.19 -26.02 -27.09
N GLN A 94 -8.07 -25.53 -27.61
CA GLN A 94 -6.76 -26.08 -27.26
C GLN A 94 -6.40 -25.76 -25.80
N ILE A 95 -6.16 -26.80 -25.00
CA ILE A 95 -5.76 -26.74 -23.59
C ILE A 95 -4.39 -27.40 -23.45
N GLN A 96 -3.51 -26.84 -22.62
CA GLN A 96 -2.18 -27.38 -22.34
C GLN A 96 -2.01 -27.72 -20.85
N GLY A 97 -1.16 -28.70 -20.55
CA GLY A 97 -0.79 -29.09 -19.20
C GLY A 97 -2.00 -29.36 -18.30
N ASP A 98 -2.00 -28.73 -17.11
CA ASP A 98 -3.10 -28.81 -16.13
C ASP A 98 -4.23 -27.79 -16.40
N GLY A 99 -4.33 -27.27 -17.61
CA GLY A 99 -5.35 -26.28 -17.97
C GLY A 99 -6.77 -26.87 -18.02
N PHE A 100 -7.74 -25.95 -18.03
CA PHE A 100 -9.16 -26.26 -18.14
C PHE A 100 -9.93 -25.22 -18.95
N TRP A 101 -11.09 -25.63 -19.43
CA TRP A 101 -12.09 -24.82 -20.11
C TRP A 101 -13.38 -24.83 -19.28
N LEU A 102 -13.82 -23.64 -18.87
CA LEU A 102 -15.08 -23.42 -18.17
C LEU A 102 -16.04 -22.72 -19.12
N THR A 103 -17.13 -23.39 -19.50
CA THR A 103 -18.08 -22.84 -20.48
C THR A 103 -19.51 -23.22 -20.19
N LYS A 104 -20.47 -22.48 -20.76
CA LYS A 104 -21.87 -22.90 -20.92
C LYS A 104 -22.12 -23.29 -22.38
N ARG A 105 -22.66 -24.49 -22.62
CA ARG A 105 -23.05 -24.99 -23.96
C ARG A 105 -24.25 -25.93 -23.87
N GLN A 106 -24.91 -26.12 -25.01
CA GLN A 106 -25.88 -27.20 -25.14
C GLN A 106 -25.15 -28.53 -25.25
N VAL A 107 -25.54 -29.50 -24.42
CA VAL A 107 -25.11 -30.90 -24.51
C VAL A 107 -26.37 -31.72 -24.64
N ARG A 108 -26.50 -32.50 -25.73
CA ARG A 108 -27.74 -33.26 -26.03
C ARG A 108 -29.02 -32.38 -26.01
N GLY A 109 -28.90 -31.13 -26.45
CA GLY A 109 -30.03 -30.18 -26.56
C GLY A 109 -30.44 -29.47 -25.26
N VAL A 110 -29.67 -29.61 -24.17
CA VAL A 110 -29.92 -28.89 -22.91
C VAL A 110 -28.73 -28.04 -22.48
N ASP A 111 -29.00 -26.84 -21.96
CA ASP A 111 -27.97 -25.92 -21.49
C ASP A 111 -27.27 -26.48 -20.25
N SER A 112 -25.97 -26.75 -20.39
CA SER A 112 -25.13 -27.33 -19.34
C SER A 112 -23.89 -26.47 -19.10
N ILE A 113 -23.36 -26.53 -17.88
CA ILE A 113 -22.04 -25.97 -17.55
C ILE A 113 -21.02 -27.07 -17.70
N LEU A 114 -19.94 -26.79 -18.42
CA LEU A 114 -18.86 -27.72 -18.71
C LEU A 114 -17.60 -27.26 -17.99
N VAL A 115 -16.98 -28.18 -17.27
CA VAL A 115 -15.65 -28.05 -16.66
C VAL A 115 -14.75 -29.11 -17.30
N VAL A 116 -13.95 -28.70 -18.27
CA VAL A 116 -13.23 -29.63 -19.15
C VAL A 116 -11.74 -29.43 -19.02
N GLY A 117 -11.02 -30.45 -18.55
CA GLY A 117 -9.56 -30.43 -18.45
C GLY A 117 -8.88 -31.23 -19.55
N LEU A 118 -7.61 -30.96 -19.84
CA LEU A 118 -6.80 -31.89 -20.63
C LEU A 118 -6.54 -33.19 -19.84
N THR A 119 -6.31 -33.04 -18.54
CA THR A 119 -6.10 -34.11 -17.56
C THR A 119 -7.19 -34.07 -16.49
N GLU A 120 -7.34 -35.16 -15.73
CA GLU A 120 -8.28 -35.20 -14.59
C GLU A 120 -7.94 -34.15 -13.52
N ARG A 121 -6.65 -33.86 -13.33
CA ARG A 121 -6.17 -32.76 -12.48
C ARG A 121 -6.63 -31.40 -12.98
N GLY A 122 -6.60 -31.16 -14.29
CA GLY A 122 -7.17 -29.95 -14.89
C GLY A 122 -8.68 -29.82 -14.63
N VAL A 123 -9.42 -30.92 -14.67
CA VAL A 123 -10.87 -30.93 -14.32
C VAL A 123 -11.07 -30.51 -12.86
N LEU A 124 -10.28 -31.05 -11.94
CA LEU A 124 -10.32 -30.69 -10.52
C LEU A 124 -10.04 -29.19 -10.32
N TYR A 125 -9.04 -28.63 -10.98
CA TYR A 125 -8.74 -27.19 -10.91
C TYR A 125 -9.87 -26.33 -11.49
N GLY A 126 -10.48 -26.76 -12.58
CA GLY A 126 -11.65 -26.10 -13.15
C GLY A 126 -12.87 -26.12 -12.22
N ALA A 127 -13.07 -27.22 -11.47
CA ALA A 127 -14.14 -27.35 -10.49
C ALA A 127 -13.96 -26.34 -9.35
N PHE A 128 -12.75 -26.23 -8.81
CA PHE A 128 -12.41 -25.19 -7.83
C PHE A 128 -12.51 -23.78 -8.40
N ALA A 129 -12.17 -23.56 -9.66
CA ALA A 129 -12.34 -22.27 -10.31
C ALA A 129 -13.81 -21.85 -10.40
N LEU A 130 -14.71 -22.79 -10.77
CA LEU A 130 -16.15 -22.55 -10.76
C LEU A 130 -16.65 -22.22 -9.34
N LEU A 131 -16.24 -22.99 -8.33
CA LEU A 131 -16.61 -22.73 -6.94
C LEU A 131 -16.10 -21.38 -6.44
N ARG A 132 -14.86 -21.01 -6.78
CA ARG A 132 -14.28 -19.70 -6.45
C ARG A 132 -15.11 -18.56 -7.07
N ARG A 133 -15.55 -18.69 -8.33
CA ARG A 133 -16.41 -17.68 -8.98
C ARG A 133 -17.74 -17.51 -8.23
N ILE A 134 -18.37 -18.61 -7.84
CA ILE A 134 -19.62 -18.58 -7.05
C ILE A 134 -19.38 -17.94 -5.68
N ALA A 135 -18.30 -18.33 -4.99
CA ALA A 135 -17.94 -17.80 -3.67
C ALA A 135 -17.67 -16.29 -3.68
N LEU A 136 -17.11 -15.78 -4.78
CA LEU A 136 -16.84 -14.35 -4.99
C LEU A 136 -18.05 -13.57 -5.50
N GLY A 137 -19.18 -14.23 -5.78
CA GLY A 137 -20.38 -13.59 -6.34
C GLY A 137 -20.20 -13.13 -7.79
N GLU A 138 -19.28 -13.74 -8.55
CA GLU A 138 -19.05 -13.42 -9.95
C GLU A 138 -20.12 -14.02 -10.87
N SER A 139 -20.54 -13.29 -11.89
CA SER A 139 -21.53 -13.79 -12.86
C SER A 139 -21.01 -15.02 -13.62
N ILE A 140 -21.90 -16.00 -13.77
CA ILE A 140 -21.70 -17.20 -14.60
C ILE A 140 -22.65 -17.24 -15.81
N GLU A 141 -23.29 -16.11 -16.13
CA GLU A 141 -24.24 -16.02 -17.25
C GLU A 141 -23.53 -16.27 -18.59
N TYR A 142 -22.35 -15.67 -18.75
CA TYR A 142 -21.48 -15.79 -19.91
C TYR A 142 -20.17 -16.49 -19.52
N LEU A 143 -20.20 -17.82 -19.49
CA LEU A 143 -19.00 -18.65 -19.30
C LEU A 143 -18.49 -19.16 -20.65
N ASP A 144 -17.27 -18.76 -21.00
CA ASP A 144 -16.45 -19.33 -22.07
C ASP A 144 -14.98 -18.92 -21.88
N GLU A 145 -14.28 -19.60 -20.96
CA GLU A 145 -12.94 -19.23 -20.52
C GLU A 145 -11.98 -20.42 -20.52
N VAL A 146 -10.80 -20.24 -21.09
CA VAL A 146 -9.69 -21.18 -20.98
C VAL A 146 -8.67 -20.64 -19.98
N GLN A 147 -8.33 -21.44 -18.98
CA GLN A 147 -7.31 -21.14 -17.97
C GLN A 147 -6.23 -22.20 -18.03
N GLN A 148 -4.96 -21.78 -17.98
CA GLN A 148 -3.81 -22.68 -18.06
C GLN A 148 -2.71 -22.16 -17.13
N PRO A 149 -1.97 -23.05 -16.45
CA PRO A 149 -0.92 -22.62 -15.54
C PRO A 149 0.26 -22.01 -16.32
N TYR A 150 0.90 -21.01 -15.74
CA TYR A 150 2.01 -20.30 -16.35
C TYR A 150 3.28 -21.17 -16.48
N ALA A 151 3.49 -22.09 -15.52
CA ALA A 151 4.60 -23.03 -15.47
C ALA A 151 4.11 -24.44 -15.09
N PRO A 152 4.78 -25.52 -15.55
CA PRO A 152 4.37 -26.89 -15.27
C PRO A 152 4.55 -27.30 -13.80
N LEU A 153 5.57 -26.79 -13.11
CA LEU A 153 5.89 -27.15 -11.72
C LEU A 153 5.40 -26.07 -10.75
N ARG A 154 4.53 -26.45 -9.81
CA ARG A 154 3.99 -25.55 -8.77
C ARG A 154 3.94 -26.33 -7.47
N TRP A 155 5.08 -26.40 -6.78
CA TRP A 155 5.30 -27.29 -5.65
C TRP A 155 5.37 -26.53 -4.32
N ILE A 156 5.13 -27.27 -3.25
CA ILE A 156 5.33 -26.80 -1.88
C ILE A 156 6.40 -27.66 -1.20
N ASP A 157 7.26 -27.02 -0.43
CA ASP A 157 8.19 -27.70 0.47
C ASP A 157 7.72 -27.56 1.93
N GLN A 158 7.90 -28.64 2.68
CA GLN A 158 7.63 -28.73 4.12
C GLN A 158 8.93 -29.13 4.82
N TRP A 159 9.36 -28.33 5.78
CA TRP A 159 10.58 -28.59 6.54
C TRP A 159 10.34 -29.44 7.79
N ASP A 160 9.56 -30.51 7.61
CA ASP A 160 9.04 -31.33 8.69
C ASP A 160 10.02 -32.45 9.05
N ASN A 161 10.31 -32.57 10.34
CA ASN A 161 11.09 -33.67 10.90
C ASN A 161 10.17 -34.82 11.30
N LEU A 162 10.71 -36.04 11.27
CA LEU A 162 9.93 -37.25 11.56
C LEU A 162 9.38 -37.29 12.99
N ASP A 163 9.99 -36.56 13.93
CA ASP A 163 9.51 -36.45 15.31
C ASP A 163 8.29 -35.53 15.48
N GLY A 164 7.88 -34.82 14.43
CA GLY A 164 6.75 -33.89 14.42
C GLY A 164 7.15 -32.43 14.59
N ARG A 165 8.43 -32.10 14.86
CA ARG A 165 8.90 -30.71 14.84
C ARG A 165 9.06 -30.23 13.41
N ILE A 166 8.76 -28.96 13.15
CA ILE A 166 9.00 -28.33 11.86
C ILE A 166 10.15 -27.33 12.00
N GLU A 167 11.20 -27.48 11.19
CA GLU A 167 12.27 -26.50 11.12
C GLU A 167 11.71 -25.21 10.49
N ARG A 168 11.74 -24.10 11.24
CA ARG A 168 11.11 -22.82 10.85
C ARG A 168 9.59 -22.96 10.62
N GLY A 169 8.93 -23.79 11.40
CA GLY A 169 7.46 -23.86 11.46
C GLY A 169 6.94 -23.18 12.72
N TYR A 170 5.88 -22.37 12.56
CA TYR A 170 5.36 -21.50 13.61
C TYR A 170 3.85 -21.68 13.82
N ALA A 171 3.35 -22.89 13.53
CA ALA A 171 1.92 -23.23 13.54
C ALA A 171 1.67 -24.61 14.16
N GLY A 172 2.46 -24.97 15.17
CA GLY A 172 2.41 -26.27 15.84
C GLY A 172 3.16 -27.39 15.10
N PRO A 173 2.94 -28.66 15.50
CA PRO A 173 3.63 -29.83 14.93
C PRO A 173 3.26 -30.12 13.46
N SER A 174 4.09 -30.92 12.80
CA SER A 174 3.87 -31.45 11.43
C SER A 174 2.49 -32.05 11.24
N VAL A 175 1.88 -31.83 10.07
CA VAL A 175 0.64 -32.51 9.65
C VAL A 175 0.87 -33.92 9.08
N PHE A 176 2.14 -34.32 8.89
CA PHE A 176 2.53 -35.60 8.28
C PHE A 176 3.13 -36.57 9.29
N PHE A 177 3.95 -36.05 10.21
CA PHE A 177 4.77 -36.88 11.09
C PHE A 177 4.52 -36.61 12.57
N GLU A 178 4.68 -37.66 13.37
CA GLU A 178 4.73 -37.57 14.83
C GLU A 178 5.54 -38.74 15.38
N ASN A 179 6.32 -38.50 16.45
CA ASN A 179 7.01 -39.55 17.20
C ASN A 179 7.89 -40.48 16.34
N GLY A 180 8.47 -39.96 15.24
CA GLY A 180 9.36 -40.69 14.35
C GLY A 180 8.66 -41.52 13.27
N SER A 181 7.34 -41.36 13.06
CA SER A 181 6.53 -42.11 12.09
C SER A 181 5.56 -41.20 11.33
N VAL A 182 4.98 -41.69 10.22
CA VAL A 182 3.83 -41.03 9.61
C VAL A 182 2.63 -41.13 10.55
N ARG A 183 1.90 -40.03 10.73
CA ARG A 183 0.75 -39.94 11.64
C ARG A 183 -0.25 -41.09 11.45
N GLY A 184 -0.89 -41.47 12.55
CA GLY A 184 -2.02 -42.42 12.51
C GLY A 184 -3.19 -41.86 11.71
N ASP A 185 -3.55 -40.60 11.97
CA ASP A 185 -4.60 -39.86 11.29
C ASP A 185 -4.00 -38.91 10.23
N LEU A 186 -4.39 -39.12 8.97
CA LEU A 186 -3.98 -38.32 7.82
C LEU A 186 -5.11 -37.45 7.27
N THR A 187 -6.20 -37.27 8.02
CA THR A 187 -7.32 -36.39 7.63
C THR A 187 -6.79 -35.00 7.33
N ARG A 188 -5.99 -34.41 8.24
CA ARG A 188 -5.41 -33.08 8.06
C ARG A 188 -4.52 -32.97 6.83
N ALA A 189 -3.73 -34.01 6.53
CA ALA A 189 -2.93 -34.08 5.31
C ALA A 189 -3.82 -34.12 4.04
N ALA A 190 -4.92 -34.89 4.05
CA ALA A 190 -5.87 -34.92 2.95
C ALA A 190 -6.55 -33.55 2.73
N GLU A 191 -6.90 -32.85 3.81
CA GLU A 191 -7.44 -31.49 3.75
C GLU A 191 -6.43 -30.48 3.22
N TYR A 192 -5.16 -30.64 3.58
CA TYR A 192 -4.10 -29.82 3.02
C TYR A 192 -3.97 -30.03 1.51
N ALA A 193 -4.01 -31.27 1.03
CA ALA A 193 -4.02 -31.57 -0.40
C ALA A 193 -5.23 -30.96 -1.12
N ARG A 194 -6.40 -30.95 -0.48
CA ARG A 194 -7.61 -30.25 -0.97
C ARG A 194 -7.37 -28.74 -1.11
N LEU A 195 -6.77 -28.10 -0.11
CA LEU A 195 -6.40 -26.67 -0.16
C LEU A 195 -5.42 -26.40 -1.31
N LEU A 196 -4.33 -27.17 -1.40
CA LEU A 196 -3.34 -27.05 -2.46
C LEU A 196 -3.95 -27.18 -3.87
N ALA A 197 -4.81 -28.18 -4.07
CA ALA A 197 -5.49 -28.41 -5.34
C ALA A 197 -6.39 -27.23 -5.74
N SER A 198 -7.06 -26.60 -4.77
CA SER A 198 -7.99 -25.48 -5.04
C SER A 198 -7.35 -24.23 -5.65
N VAL A 199 -6.03 -24.11 -5.48
CA VAL A 199 -5.22 -23.01 -6.01
C VAL A 199 -4.19 -23.49 -7.04
N GLY A 200 -4.29 -24.75 -7.49
CA GLY A 200 -3.53 -25.29 -8.61
C GLY A 200 -2.11 -25.79 -8.29
N ILE A 201 -1.76 -25.95 -7.01
CA ILE A 201 -0.51 -26.62 -6.60
C ILE A 201 -0.58 -28.10 -6.97
N ASN A 202 0.52 -28.65 -7.50
CA ASN A 202 0.53 -29.98 -8.10
C ASN A 202 1.58 -30.95 -7.55
N GLY A 203 2.41 -30.52 -6.60
CA GLY A 203 3.34 -31.39 -5.88
C GLY A 203 3.69 -30.86 -4.49
N CYS A 204 4.13 -31.75 -3.61
CA CYS A 204 4.48 -31.40 -2.24
C CYS A 204 5.63 -32.27 -1.73
N THR A 205 6.72 -31.64 -1.28
CA THR A 205 7.83 -32.27 -0.58
C THR A 205 7.51 -32.27 0.91
N VAL A 206 7.22 -33.44 1.48
CA VAL A 206 6.60 -33.50 2.81
C VAL A 206 7.58 -33.47 3.97
N ASN A 207 8.88 -33.64 3.73
CA ASN A 207 9.91 -33.76 4.76
C ASN A 207 11.08 -32.79 4.57
N ASN A 208 11.74 -32.50 5.68
CA ASN A 208 12.82 -31.54 5.78
C ASN A 208 13.95 -31.75 4.77
N VAL A 209 14.39 -30.65 4.17
CA VAL A 209 15.58 -30.57 3.30
C VAL A 209 16.85 -30.98 4.03
N ASN A 210 16.92 -30.79 5.34
CA ASN A 210 17.87 -31.47 6.21
C ASN A 210 17.44 -32.92 6.44
N ALA A 211 17.39 -33.69 5.35
CA ALA A 211 16.69 -34.97 5.26
C ALA A 211 17.18 -36.04 6.24
N ASP A 212 16.23 -36.70 6.90
CA ASP A 212 16.49 -37.91 7.67
C ASP A 212 16.57 -39.11 6.71
N PRO A 213 17.70 -39.85 6.64
CA PRO A 213 17.84 -40.96 5.69
C PRO A 213 16.82 -42.08 5.93
N ARG A 214 16.20 -42.17 7.11
CA ARG A 214 15.17 -43.18 7.41
C ARG A 214 13.99 -43.16 6.44
N VAL A 215 13.71 -42.04 5.77
CA VAL A 215 12.63 -41.94 4.78
C VAL A 215 12.80 -42.91 3.60
N LEU A 216 14.01 -43.41 3.34
CA LEU A 216 14.31 -44.37 2.27
C LEU A 216 14.43 -45.83 2.75
N THR A 217 14.17 -46.10 4.03
CA THR A 217 14.25 -47.46 4.58
C THR A 217 13.02 -48.30 4.20
N PRO A 218 13.17 -49.62 4.01
CA PRO A 218 12.04 -50.50 3.66
C PRO A 218 10.87 -50.43 4.65
N GLU A 219 11.14 -50.13 5.93
CA GLU A 219 10.14 -50.01 6.99
C GLU A 219 9.35 -48.69 6.91
N PHE A 220 9.95 -47.63 6.36
CA PHE A 220 9.33 -46.30 6.32
C PHE A 220 8.60 -46.02 5.00
N LEU A 221 9.07 -46.58 3.88
CA LEU A 221 8.46 -46.37 2.56
C LEU A 221 6.96 -46.70 2.50
N PRO A 222 6.45 -47.81 3.08
CA PRO A 222 5.01 -48.07 3.13
C PRO A 222 4.21 -47.02 3.89
N GLN A 223 4.82 -46.34 4.87
CA GLN A 223 4.17 -45.27 5.60
C GLN A 223 4.01 -44.02 4.72
N LEU A 224 5.01 -43.69 3.91
CA LEU A 224 4.96 -42.58 2.95
C LEU A 224 3.92 -42.82 1.85
N ALA A 225 3.71 -44.08 1.44
CA ALA A 225 2.65 -44.44 0.51
C ALA A 225 1.25 -44.02 1.03
N ARG A 226 1.01 -44.08 2.35
CA ARG A 226 -0.24 -43.60 2.95
C ARG A 226 -0.46 -42.09 2.75
N ILE A 227 0.61 -41.28 2.76
CA ILE A 227 0.52 -39.85 2.45
C ILE A 227 0.20 -39.65 0.97
N ALA A 228 0.88 -40.38 0.08
CA ALA A 228 0.58 -40.33 -1.35
C ALA A 228 -0.87 -40.73 -1.66
N ASP A 229 -1.42 -41.72 -0.96
CA ASP A 229 -2.80 -42.19 -1.13
C ASP A 229 -3.84 -41.12 -0.80
N VAL A 230 -3.58 -40.25 0.19
CA VAL A 230 -4.50 -39.14 0.52
C VAL A 230 -4.28 -37.90 -0.35
N PHE A 231 -3.11 -37.76 -0.98
CA PHE A 231 -2.79 -36.63 -1.88
C PHE A 231 -3.27 -36.87 -3.31
N ARG A 232 -3.12 -38.09 -3.82
CA ARG A 232 -3.42 -38.48 -5.21
C ARG A 232 -4.85 -38.13 -5.65
N PRO A 233 -5.91 -38.33 -4.83
CA PRO A 233 -7.27 -37.92 -5.20
C PRO A 233 -7.44 -36.41 -5.40
N TRP A 234 -6.50 -35.59 -4.92
CA TRP A 234 -6.48 -34.14 -5.12
C TRP A 234 -5.48 -33.69 -6.19
N GLY A 235 -4.87 -34.64 -6.92
CA GLY A 235 -3.92 -34.32 -8.00
C GLY A 235 -2.60 -33.72 -7.53
N VAL A 236 -2.25 -33.88 -6.24
CA VAL A 236 -0.96 -33.46 -5.67
C VAL A 236 -0.03 -34.67 -5.65
N THR A 237 1.14 -34.59 -6.28
CA THR A 237 2.13 -35.67 -6.22
C THR A 237 2.98 -35.56 -4.96
N LEU A 238 3.28 -36.71 -4.34
CA LEU A 238 4.22 -36.79 -3.23
C LEU A 238 5.66 -36.73 -3.74
N SER A 239 6.49 -35.95 -3.06
CA SER A 239 7.95 -35.93 -3.25
C SER A 239 8.67 -35.92 -1.89
N LEU A 240 9.98 -36.20 -1.90
CA LEU A 240 10.77 -36.33 -0.68
C LEU A 240 12.09 -35.58 -0.76
N SER A 241 12.47 -34.93 0.32
CA SER A 241 13.86 -34.52 0.52
C SER A 241 14.71 -35.75 0.86
N VAL A 242 15.90 -35.90 0.26
CA VAL A 242 16.79 -37.06 0.51
C VAL A 242 18.17 -36.65 0.97
N ASP A 243 18.75 -37.49 1.84
CA ASP A 243 20.16 -37.40 2.20
C ASP A 243 21.00 -38.07 1.10
N PHE A 244 21.85 -37.30 0.43
CA PHE A 244 22.69 -37.81 -0.65
C PHE A 244 23.63 -38.94 -0.18
N SER A 245 23.99 -38.96 1.10
CA SER A 245 24.84 -40.00 1.71
C SER A 245 24.12 -41.31 2.04
N SER A 246 22.83 -41.42 1.75
CA SER A 246 22.00 -42.61 2.03
C SER A 246 22.58 -43.96 1.56
N PRO A 247 23.22 -44.09 0.39
CA PRO A 247 23.87 -45.35 -0.01
C PRO A 247 24.85 -45.88 1.04
N LYS A 248 25.54 -44.97 1.74
CA LYS A 248 26.46 -45.29 2.83
C LYS A 248 25.75 -45.42 4.17
N VAL A 249 24.90 -44.45 4.52
CA VAL A 249 24.31 -44.36 5.87
C VAL A 249 23.30 -45.47 6.15
N ILE A 250 22.47 -45.83 5.16
CA ILE A 250 21.43 -46.86 5.30
C ILE A 250 21.56 -47.99 4.27
N GLY A 251 22.31 -47.76 3.18
CA GLY A 251 22.44 -48.71 2.08
C GLY A 251 23.50 -49.78 2.25
N GLY A 252 24.31 -49.69 3.31
CA GLY A 252 25.38 -50.65 3.60
C GLY A 252 26.62 -50.54 2.71
N LEU A 253 26.72 -49.50 1.87
CA LEU A 253 27.95 -49.19 1.13
C LEU A 253 28.95 -48.45 2.02
N ASP A 254 30.23 -48.50 1.65
CA ASP A 254 31.30 -47.74 2.30
C ASP A 254 31.48 -46.32 1.73
N THR A 255 30.80 -46.03 0.61
CA THR A 255 30.89 -44.81 -0.18
C THR A 255 29.51 -44.31 -0.62
N PHE A 256 29.45 -43.03 -0.97
CA PHE A 256 28.32 -42.40 -1.67
C PHE A 256 28.82 -41.57 -2.88
N ASP A 257 29.99 -41.91 -3.45
CA ASP A 257 30.51 -41.26 -4.66
C ASP A 257 29.55 -41.49 -5.84
N PRO A 258 28.94 -40.45 -6.45
CA PRO A 258 27.95 -40.58 -7.52
C PRO A 258 28.44 -41.35 -8.75
N VAL A 259 29.76 -41.42 -8.98
CA VAL A 259 30.31 -42.13 -10.14
C VAL A 259 30.64 -43.60 -9.84
N ASP A 260 30.55 -44.04 -8.59
CA ASP A 260 30.71 -45.46 -8.23
C ASP A 260 29.49 -46.25 -8.72
N SER A 261 29.73 -47.33 -9.47
CA SER A 261 28.67 -48.15 -10.07
C SER A 261 27.76 -48.81 -9.02
N ARG A 262 28.26 -49.07 -7.81
CA ARG A 262 27.47 -49.60 -6.69
C ARG A 262 26.48 -48.57 -6.16
N VAL A 263 26.90 -47.29 -6.11
CA VAL A 263 26.04 -46.16 -5.71
C VAL A 263 24.95 -45.92 -6.76
N GLN A 264 25.30 -45.97 -8.04
CA GLN A 264 24.34 -45.88 -9.15
C GLN A 264 23.29 -47.01 -9.06
N ALA A 265 23.74 -48.25 -8.89
CA ALA A 265 22.85 -49.41 -8.75
C ALA A 265 21.95 -49.29 -7.50
N TRP A 266 22.47 -48.75 -6.39
CA TRP A 266 21.69 -48.52 -5.18
C TRP A 266 20.56 -47.50 -5.42
N TRP A 267 20.86 -46.36 -6.05
CA TRP A 267 19.84 -45.35 -6.37
C TRP A 267 18.78 -45.90 -7.33
N SER A 268 19.17 -46.61 -8.39
CA SER A 268 18.21 -47.27 -9.30
C SER A 268 17.30 -48.24 -8.55
N GLY A 269 17.87 -49.14 -7.75
CA GLY A 269 17.08 -50.12 -6.99
C GLY A 269 16.15 -49.47 -5.96
N LYS A 270 16.60 -48.42 -5.29
CA LYS A 270 15.78 -47.68 -4.31
C LYS A 270 14.63 -46.93 -4.98
N VAL A 271 14.89 -46.31 -6.13
CA VAL A 271 13.84 -45.64 -6.91
C VAL A 271 12.81 -46.65 -7.41
N ASP A 272 13.23 -47.79 -7.95
CA ASP A 272 12.30 -48.85 -8.39
C ASP A 272 11.41 -49.36 -7.25
N GLU A 273 11.95 -49.44 -6.03
CA GLU A 273 11.19 -49.78 -4.83
C GLU A 273 10.14 -48.73 -4.49
N ILE A 274 10.50 -47.44 -4.56
CA ILE A 274 9.58 -46.33 -4.30
C ILE A 274 8.44 -46.34 -5.32
N TYR A 275 8.72 -46.43 -6.62
CA TYR A 275 7.67 -46.42 -7.64
C TYR A 275 6.77 -47.66 -7.61
N ARG A 276 7.23 -48.77 -7.04
CA ARG A 276 6.36 -49.93 -6.79
C ARG A 276 5.30 -49.63 -5.72
N LEU A 277 5.64 -48.81 -4.73
CA LEU A 277 4.74 -48.43 -3.63
C LEU A 277 3.95 -47.16 -3.96
N ILE A 278 4.54 -46.24 -4.70
CA ILE A 278 3.99 -44.92 -5.06
C ILE A 278 4.19 -44.72 -6.57
N PRO A 279 3.32 -45.27 -7.42
CA PRO A 279 3.51 -45.26 -8.89
C PRO A 279 3.55 -43.87 -9.52
N ASP A 280 3.01 -42.87 -8.84
CA ASP A 280 2.94 -41.46 -9.24
C ASP A 280 3.88 -40.56 -8.42
N PHE A 281 4.95 -41.14 -7.85
CA PHE A 281 5.94 -40.39 -7.09
C PHE A 281 6.55 -39.26 -7.94
N GLY A 282 6.57 -38.05 -7.39
CA GLY A 282 7.01 -36.86 -8.09
C GLY A 282 8.52 -36.80 -8.29
N GLY A 283 9.30 -37.22 -7.29
CA GLY A 283 10.75 -37.15 -7.33
C GLY A 283 11.38 -36.67 -6.03
N PHE A 284 12.60 -36.14 -6.11
CA PHE A 284 13.39 -35.79 -4.94
C PHE A 284 13.80 -34.32 -4.88
N VAL A 285 13.89 -33.79 -3.66
CA VAL A 285 14.60 -32.55 -3.33
C VAL A 285 15.94 -32.89 -2.67
N VAL A 286 17.01 -32.21 -3.08
CA VAL A 286 18.37 -32.46 -2.55
C VAL A 286 18.99 -31.16 -2.02
N LYS A 287 19.36 -31.17 -0.73
CA LYS A 287 20.27 -30.20 -0.10
C LYS A 287 21.56 -30.93 0.25
N ALA A 288 22.67 -30.55 -0.39
CA ALA A 288 23.97 -31.17 -0.22
C ALA A 288 25.08 -30.10 -0.21
N ASP A 289 26.21 -30.40 0.44
CA ASP A 289 27.36 -29.49 0.61
C ASP A 289 26.98 -28.11 1.19
N SER A 290 25.96 -28.07 2.05
CA SER A 290 25.39 -26.85 2.63
C SER A 290 25.10 -27.06 4.11
N GLU A 291 25.57 -26.15 4.96
CA GLU A 291 25.29 -26.11 6.42
C GLU A 291 25.57 -27.46 7.13
N GLY A 292 26.70 -28.08 6.81
CA GLY A 292 27.13 -29.34 7.42
C GLY A 292 26.53 -30.61 6.80
N ARG A 293 25.65 -30.49 5.80
CA ARG A 293 25.15 -31.65 5.03
C ARG A 293 26.23 -32.17 4.11
N LEU A 294 26.51 -33.47 4.17
CA LEU A 294 27.46 -34.13 3.28
C LEU A 294 26.95 -34.10 1.83
N GLY A 295 27.87 -33.92 0.89
CA GLY A 295 27.55 -33.90 -0.53
C GLY A 295 28.72 -34.35 -1.41
N PRO A 296 28.58 -34.18 -2.74
CA PRO A 296 29.55 -34.63 -3.73
C PRO A 296 30.97 -34.09 -3.51
N ALA A 297 31.15 -32.91 -2.89
CA ALA A 297 32.45 -32.33 -2.62
C ALA A 297 33.35 -33.23 -1.75
N THR A 298 32.75 -34.10 -0.93
CA THR A 298 33.46 -35.13 -0.14
C THR A 298 34.38 -36.01 -0.99
N TYR A 299 34.04 -36.22 -2.27
CA TYR A 299 34.78 -37.03 -3.22
C TYR A 299 35.38 -36.20 -4.37
N GLY A 300 35.44 -34.87 -4.24
CA GLY A 300 35.86 -33.98 -5.31
C GLY A 300 34.93 -34.00 -6.53
N ARG A 301 33.64 -34.30 -6.32
CA ARG A 301 32.61 -34.32 -7.36
C ARG A 301 31.80 -33.03 -7.37
N THR A 302 31.05 -32.83 -8.45
CA THR A 302 30.23 -31.63 -8.65
C THR A 302 28.77 -31.87 -8.23
N PRO A 303 28.00 -30.79 -7.97
CA PRO A 303 26.54 -30.84 -7.88
C PRO A 303 25.86 -31.59 -9.05
N ALA A 304 26.37 -31.44 -10.28
CA ALA A 304 25.84 -32.14 -11.45
C ALA A 304 26.02 -33.66 -11.38
N ASP A 305 27.17 -34.14 -10.88
CA ASP A 305 27.38 -35.59 -10.69
C ASP A 305 26.37 -36.17 -9.70
N ALA A 306 26.12 -35.48 -8.59
CA ALA A 306 25.16 -35.88 -7.56
C ALA A 306 23.71 -35.84 -8.07
N ALA A 307 23.33 -34.76 -8.78
CA ALA A 307 22.00 -34.64 -9.34
C ALA A 307 21.74 -35.73 -10.40
N ASN A 308 22.68 -35.93 -11.34
CA ASN A 308 22.45 -36.80 -12.48
C ASN A 308 22.40 -38.29 -12.10
N VAL A 309 23.13 -38.75 -11.06
CA VAL A 309 22.99 -40.16 -10.62
C VAL A 309 21.56 -40.45 -10.13
N ILE A 310 20.96 -39.52 -9.40
CA ILE A 310 19.57 -39.65 -8.92
C ILE A 310 18.60 -39.47 -10.10
N ALA A 311 18.84 -38.47 -10.96
CA ALA A 311 17.97 -38.17 -12.08
C ALA A 311 17.87 -39.35 -13.07
N ARG A 312 18.98 -40.04 -13.33
CA ARG A 312 19.01 -41.25 -14.17
C ARG A 312 18.25 -42.41 -13.55
N ALA A 313 18.25 -42.55 -12.23
CA ALA A 313 17.45 -43.53 -11.53
C ALA A 313 15.94 -43.23 -11.64
N LEU A 314 15.55 -41.95 -11.58
CA LEU A 314 14.15 -41.50 -11.71
C LEU A 314 13.61 -41.51 -13.15
N LYS A 315 14.48 -41.32 -14.15
CA LYS A 315 14.11 -41.13 -15.56
C LYS A 315 13.19 -42.22 -16.14
N PRO A 316 13.39 -43.53 -15.87
CA PRO A 316 12.48 -44.59 -16.34
C PRO A 316 11.04 -44.46 -15.84
N HIS A 317 10.84 -43.73 -14.73
CA HIS A 317 9.55 -43.53 -14.08
C HIS A 317 9.02 -42.09 -14.24
N HIS A 318 9.67 -41.28 -15.07
CA HIS A 318 9.33 -39.86 -15.31
C HIS A 318 9.46 -38.94 -14.07
N GLY A 319 10.19 -39.38 -13.03
CA GLY A 319 10.47 -38.55 -11.86
C GLY A 319 11.53 -37.47 -12.11
N ILE A 320 11.55 -36.46 -11.23
CA ILE A 320 12.44 -35.30 -11.35
C ILE A 320 13.31 -35.09 -10.10
N VAL A 321 14.40 -34.34 -10.26
CA VAL A 321 15.24 -33.91 -9.14
C VAL A 321 15.22 -32.39 -9.05
N PHE A 322 14.76 -31.86 -7.92
CA PHE A 322 15.09 -30.51 -7.50
C PHE A 322 16.41 -30.52 -6.73
N TYR A 323 17.44 -29.96 -7.33
CA TYR A 323 18.72 -29.77 -6.64
C TYR A 323 18.81 -28.32 -6.16
N ARG A 324 18.87 -28.10 -4.84
CA ARG A 324 18.84 -26.75 -4.28
C ARG A 324 20.18 -26.04 -4.49
N ALA A 325 20.14 -24.84 -5.06
CA ALA A 325 21.31 -23.99 -5.27
C ALA A 325 21.76 -23.22 -4.00
N PHE A 326 21.14 -23.51 -2.86
CA PHE A 326 21.50 -22.93 -1.56
C PHE A 326 22.77 -23.59 -0.99
N VAL A 327 23.91 -23.32 -1.65
CA VAL A 327 25.23 -23.87 -1.34
C VAL A 327 26.21 -22.72 -1.16
N TYR A 328 26.78 -22.61 0.04
CA TYR A 328 27.73 -21.56 0.40
C TYR A 328 28.67 -22.01 1.51
N ASN A 329 29.80 -21.32 1.67
CA ASN A 329 30.70 -21.52 2.80
C ASN A 329 30.15 -20.78 4.04
N HIS A 330 29.78 -21.50 5.09
CA HIS A 330 29.30 -20.92 6.36
C HIS A 330 30.43 -20.74 7.41
N HIS A 331 31.68 -20.88 6.97
CA HIS A 331 32.90 -20.61 7.72
C HIS A 331 33.76 -19.55 7.00
N LEU A 332 33.13 -18.54 6.39
CA LEU A 332 33.87 -17.46 5.74
C LEU A 332 34.69 -16.67 6.77
N ASP A 333 35.89 -16.26 6.39
CA ASP A 333 36.68 -15.32 7.18
C ASP A 333 36.12 -13.91 7.00
N TRP A 334 35.53 -13.34 8.05
CA TRP A 334 34.91 -12.01 8.02
C TRP A 334 35.93 -10.87 7.86
N THR A 335 37.20 -11.12 8.20
CA THR A 335 38.29 -10.14 8.05
C THR A 335 38.73 -9.99 6.59
N ASN A 336 38.45 -10.98 5.75
CA ASN A 336 38.68 -10.90 4.31
C ASN A 336 37.52 -10.15 3.63
N LEU A 337 37.78 -8.91 3.21
CA LEU A 337 36.79 -8.05 2.56
C LEU A 337 36.32 -8.56 1.19
N LYS A 338 37.01 -9.53 0.58
CA LYS A 338 36.63 -10.13 -0.71
C LYS A 338 35.75 -11.37 -0.55
N ASN A 339 35.58 -11.88 0.67
CA ASN A 339 34.62 -12.95 0.94
C ASN A 339 33.19 -12.40 0.82
N ASP A 340 32.35 -13.09 0.06
CA ASP A 340 30.96 -12.71 -0.17
C ASP A 340 30.09 -13.94 -0.37
N ARG A 341 29.13 -14.15 0.54
CA ARG A 341 28.15 -15.22 0.43
C ARG A 341 27.26 -15.05 -0.80
N ALA A 342 26.95 -13.81 -1.20
CA ALA A 342 26.03 -13.56 -2.32
C ALA A 342 26.51 -14.15 -3.65
N LYS A 343 27.82 -14.33 -3.80
CA LYS A 343 28.44 -14.91 -5.01
C LYS A 343 28.30 -16.41 -5.12
N ALA A 344 28.08 -17.11 -4.00
CA ALA A 344 28.35 -18.53 -3.88
C ALA A 344 27.46 -19.40 -4.79
N ALA A 345 26.15 -19.13 -4.84
CA ALA A 345 25.25 -19.90 -5.69
C ALA A 345 25.63 -19.78 -7.18
N TYR A 346 25.94 -18.58 -7.64
CA TYR A 346 26.39 -18.38 -9.01
C TYR A 346 27.71 -19.09 -9.30
N ASP A 347 28.72 -18.89 -8.45
CA ASP A 347 30.06 -19.47 -8.65
C ASP A 347 30.04 -21.01 -8.61
N ASN A 348 29.14 -21.61 -7.83
CA ASN A 348 29.00 -23.06 -7.71
C ASN A 348 28.25 -23.70 -8.90
N PHE A 349 27.25 -23.02 -9.47
CA PHE A 349 26.33 -23.63 -10.45
C PHE A 349 26.49 -23.12 -11.88
N HIS A 350 26.86 -21.85 -12.09
CA HIS A 350 27.06 -21.30 -13.44
C HIS A 350 28.10 -22.09 -14.27
N PRO A 351 29.26 -22.53 -13.73
CA PRO A 351 30.21 -23.38 -14.47
C PRO A 351 29.69 -24.79 -14.84
N LEU A 352 28.51 -25.15 -14.32
CA LEU A 352 27.86 -26.44 -14.55
C LEU A 352 26.67 -26.35 -15.53
N ASP A 353 26.38 -25.16 -16.08
CA ASP A 353 25.30 -25.00 -17.03
C ASP A 353 25.43 -25.96 -18.23
N GLY A 354 24.36 -26.70 -18.52
CA GLY A 354 24.31 -27.72 -19.56
C GLY A 354 24.96 -29.06 -19.21
N LYS A 355 25.42 -29.25 -17.96
CA LYS A 355 25.94 -30.55 -17.47
C LYS A 355 24.90 -31.36 -16.70
N PHE A 356 23.74 -30.77 -16.39
CA PHE A 356 22.65 -31.45 -15.71
C PHE A 356 21.78 -32.23 -16.71
N ASP A 357 21.28 -33.39 -16.29
CA ASP A 357 20.35 -34.18 -17.10
C ASP A 357 18.98 -33.47 -17.22
N ASP A 358 18.20 -33.80 -18.25
CA ASP A 358 16.95 -33.12 -18.66
C ASP A 358 15.82 -33.14 -17.63
N ASN A 359 15.84 -34.07 -16.67
CA ASN A 359 14.91 -34.15 -15.53
C ASN A 359 15.50 -33.62 -14.21
N VAL A 360 16.60 -32.86 -14.26
CA VAL A 360 17.12 -32.07 -13.15
C VAL A 360 16.64 -30.63 -13.27
N ILE A 361 16.21 -30.06 -12.15
CA ILE A 361 15.82 -28.65 -12.01
C ILE A 361 16.63 -28.05 -10.88
N ILE A 362 17.32 -26.94 -11.15
CA ILE A 362 18.04 -26.19 -10.12
C ILE A 362 17.03 -25.29 -9.38
N GLN A 363 16.81 -25.58 -8.10
CA GLN A 363 15.90 -24.84 -7.23
C GLN A 363 16.66 -23.70 -6.56
N ILE A 364 16.33 -22.46 -6.92
CA ILE A 364 17.10 -21.27 -6.56
C ILE A 364 16.22 -20.34 -5.73
N LYS A 365 16.69 -19.91 -4.55
CA LYS A 365 15.99 -18.89 -3.76
C LYS A 365 15.87 -17.59 -4.55
N HIS A 366 14.82 -16.80 -4.28
CA HIS A 366 14.60 -15.55 -4.99
C HIS A 366 15.79 -14.58 -4.96
N GLY A 367 16.51 -14.56 -3.84
CA GLY A 367 17.73 -13.79 -3.64
C GLY A 367 18.93 -14.68 -3.27
N PRO A 368 20.14 -14.11 -3.28
CA PRO A 368 21.40 -14.84 -3.13
C PRO A 368 21.82 -15.13 -1.68
N ILE A 369 21.14 -14.58 -0.67
CA ILE A 369 21.50 -14.74 0.74
C ILE A 369 20.64 -15.81 1.41
N ASP A 370 19.45 -15.46 1.91
CA ASP A 370 18.59 -16.35 2.69
C ASP A 370 17.23 -15.72 3.05
N PHE A 371 16.37 -15.47 2.07
CA PHE A 371 14.99 -15.02 2.31
C PHE A 371 14.85 -13.79 3.23
N GLN A 372 15.82 -12.87 3.20
CA GLN A 372 15.78 -11.66 4.02
C GLN A 372 14.57 -10.79 3.67
N VAL A 373 14.28 -9.80 4.52
CA VAL A 373 13.15 -8.87 4.30
C VAL A 373 13.15 -8.19 2.93
N ARG A 374 14.34 -8.00 2.36
CA ARG A 374 14.54 -7.63 0.96
C ARG A 374 15.89 -8.13 0.48
N GLU A 375 15.92 -8.72 -0.71
CA GLU A 375 17.12 -9.10 -1.44
C GLU A 375 16.99 -8.71 -2.92
N PRO A 376 18.11 -8.46 -3.64
CA PRO A 376 18.04 -8.39 -5.09
C PRO A 376 17.74 -9.79 -5.67
N VAL A 377 17.23 -9.82 -6.91
CA VAL A 377 16.97 -11.09 -7.59
C VAL A 377 18.29 -11.85 -7.82
N SER A 378 18.31 -13.15 -7.57
CA SER A 378 19.51 -13.98 -7.78
C SER A 378 19.99 -13.92 -9.24
N PRO A 379 21.27 -13.58 -9.51
CA PRO A 379 21.80 -13.51 -10.88
C PRO A 379 21.90 -14.89 -11.54
N LEU A 380 21.84 -15.98 -10.76
CA LEU A 380 21.93 -17.33 -11.27
C LEU A 380 20.80 -17.65 -12.26
N PHE A 381 19.61 -17.07 -12.09
CA PHE A 381 18.49 -17.25 -13.04
C PHE A 381 18.85 -16.82 -14.47
N SER A 382 19.61 -15.74 -14.63
CA SER A 382 20.12 -15.33 -15.94
C SER A 382 21.40 -16.06 -16.35
N GLY A 383 21.99 -16.86 -15.47
CA GLY A 383 23.25 -17.56 -15.67
C GLY A 383 23.11 -18.98 -16.20
N LEU A 384 21.99 -19.69 -15.97
CA LEU A 384 21.81 -21.04 -16.49
C LEU A 384 20.95 -21.03 -17.76
N GLU A 385 21.59 -20.99 -18.93
CA GLU A 385 20.89 -20.94 -20.23
C GLU A 385 20.51 -22.32 -20.77
N LYS A 386 21.08 -23.39 -20.21
CA LYS A 386 20.97 -24.77 -20.71
C LYS A 386 20.46 -25.75 -19.66
N THR A 387 20.00 -25.24 -18.53
CA THR A 387 19.61 -26.04 -17.37
C THR A 387 18.23 -25.61 -16.89
N ASN A 388 17.34 -26.56 -16.57
CA ASN A 388 16.03 -26.19 -16.04
C ASN A 388 16.18 -25.53 -14.65
N GLU A 389 15.34 -24.54 -14.36
CA GLU A 389 15.38 -23.79 -13.11
C GLU A 389 13.98 -23.67 -12.49
N ALA A 390 13.92 -23.49 -11.18
CA ALA A 390 12.71 -23.09 -10.46
C ALA A 390 13.05 -22.09 -9.36
N ILE A 391 12.13 -21.16 -9.10
CA ILE A 391 12.26 -20.22 -7.98
C ILE A 391 11.73 -20.84 -6.68
N GLU A 392 12.51 -20.72 -5.61
CA GLU A 392 12.13 -21.04 -4.24
C GLU A 392 11.74 -19.75 -3.51
N LEU A 393 10.53 -19.72 -2.97
CA LEU A 393 9.95 -18.63 -2.18
C LEU A 393 9.60 -19.13 -0.78
N GLN A 394 9.81 -18.32 0.25
CA GLN A 394 9.49 -18.69 1.62
C GLN A 394 8.13 -18.14 2.03
N ILE A 395 7.15 -19.00 2.28
CA ILE A 395 5.81 -18.62 2.75
C ILE A 395 5.80 -18.53 4.29
N THR A 396 6.48 -19.49 4.94
CA THR A 396 6.80 -19.36 6.37
C THR A 396 7.70 -18.15 6.60
N GLN A 397 7.49 -17.44 7.71
CA GLN A 397 8.03 -16.12 7.95
C GLN A 397 9.30 -16.16 8.80
N GLU A 398 10.30 -16.96 8.42
CA GLU A 398 11.53 -17.14 9.22
C GLU A 398 12.19 -15.81 9.62
N TYR A 399 12.50 -14.98 8.62
CA TYR A 399 13.10 -13.66 8.79
C TYR A 399 12.06 -12.53 8.78
N LEU A 400 10.79 -12.88 8.94
CA LEU A 400 9.64 -12.00 8.69
C LEU A 400 8.65 -12.05 9.88
N GLY A 401 9.20 -12.27 11.08
CA GLY A 401 8.48 -12.22 12.36
C GLY A 401 7.68 -13.48 12.71
N GLN A 402 8.00 -14.62 12.08
CA GLN A 402 7.63 -15.97 12.51
C GLN A 402 6.12 -16.17 12.75
N GLN A 403 5.30 -15.60 11.86
CA GLN A 403 3.83 -15.57 11.97
C GLN A 403 3.29 -14.98 13.28
N ARG A 404 4.11 -14.26 14.04
CA ARG A 404 3.65 -13.35 15.09
C ARG A 404 3.43 -11.94 14.57
N HIS A 405 4.13 -11.60 13.49
CA HIS A 405 3.99 -10.34 12.77
C HIS A 405 3.14 -10.56 11.51
N LEU A 406 2.26 -9.60 11.22
CA LEU A 406 1.62 -9.51 9.91
C LEU A 406 2.66 -9.11 8.87
N CYS A 407 2.86 -9.96 7.85
CA CYS A 407 3.74 -9.69 6.71
C CYS A 407 3.23 -10.43 5.46
N PHE A 408 2.58 -9.69 4.56
CA PHE A 408 2.06 -10.20 3.29
C PHE A 408 3.16 -10.15 2.22
N LEU A 409 3.55 -11.31 1.71
CA LEU A 409 4.72 -11.50 0.87
C LEU A 409 4.50 -11.38 -0.65
N PRO A 410 3.29 -11.57 -1.21
CA PRO A 410 3.05 -11.38 -2.64
C PRO A 410 3.51 -10.04 -3.24
N PRO A 411 3.48 -8.87 -2.56
CA PRO A 411 4.11 -7.65 -3.06
C PRO A 411 5.60 -7.82 -3.36
N MET A 412 6.36 -8.42 -2.42
CA MET A 412 7.78 -8.70 -2.58
C MET A 412 8.03 -9.69 -3.72
N TRP A 413 7.30 -10.80 -3.73
CA TRP A 413 7.44 -11.80 -4.79
C TRP A 413 7.11 -11.22 -6.17
N LYS A 414 6.12 -10.32 -6.25
CA LYS A 414 5.81 -9.66 -7.52
C LYS A 414 6.94 -8.74 -7.98
N GLN A 415 7.60 -8.03 -7.07
CA GLN A 415 8.81 -7.27 -7.43
C GLN A 415 9.91 -8.17 -7.99
N VAL A 416 10.11 -9.37 -7.41
CA VAL A 416 11.07 -10.34 -7.95
C VAL A 416 10.64 -10.88 -9.31
N LEU A 417 9.39 -11.33 -9.43
CA LEU A 417 8.88 -12.01 -10.63
C LEU A 417 8.80 -11.07 -11.84
N ASP A 418 8.51 -9.79 -11.61
CA ASP A 418 8.46 -8.75 -12.64
C ASP A 418 9.81 -8.03 -12.83
N PHE A 419 10.90 -8.51 -12.22
CA PHE A 419 12.24 -7.97 -12.44
C PHE A 419 12.80 -8.45 -13.79
N ASP A 420 13.34 -7.54 -14.59
CA ASP A 420 13.96 -7.85 -15.87
C ASP A 420 15.46 -8.12 -15.69
N LEU A 421 15.88 -9.37 -15.86
CA LEU A 421 17.27 -9.77 -15.70
C LEU A 421 18.13 -9.52 -16.95
N HIS A 422 17.52 -9.07 -18.05
CA HIS A 422 18.21 -8.85 -19.33
C HIS A 422 19.01 -10.09 -19.81
N ALA A 423 18.49 -11.29 -19.57
CA ALA A 423 19.13 -12.53 -19.98
C ALA A 423 19.40 -12.54 -21.49
N ASN A 424 20.58 -12.98 -21.91
CA ASN A 424 21.01 -12.92 -23.32
C ASN A 424 20.89 -11.52 -23.97
N HIS A 425 21.10 -10.45 -23.19
CA HIS A 425 20.97 -9.04 -23.61
C HIS A 425 19.57 -8.67 -24.12
N LYS A 426 18.54 -9.41 -23.69
CA LYS A 426 17.14 -9.18 -24.06
C LYS A 426 16.29 -9.08 -22.82
N SER A 427 15.26 -8.22 -22.88
CA SER A 427 14.24 -8.16 -21.84
C SER A 427 13.70 -9.56 -21.55
N SER A 428 13.90 -10.01 -20.31
CA SER A 428 13.65 -11.37 -19.84
C SER A 428 13.26 -11.30 -18.37
N PHE A 429 11.95 -11.30 -18.10
CA PHE A 429 11.46 -11.21 -16.73
C PHE A 429 11.76 -12.50 -15.95
N THR A 430 12.05 -12.40 -14.66
CA THR A 430 12.33 -13.57 -13.81
C THR A 430 11.23 -14.63 -13.92
N LYS A 431 9.95 -14.23 -13.93
CA LYS A 431 8.83 -15.17 -14.14
C LYS A 431 8.92 -15.98 -15.44
N GLU A 432 9.42 -15.39 -16.53
CA GLU A 432 9.56 -16.05 -17.83
C GLU A 432 10.71 -17.05 -17.82
N ILE A 433 11.83 -16.68 -17.18
CA ILE A 433 13.01 -17.52 -17.04
C ILE A 433 12.67 -18.77 -16.22
N VAL A 434 12.11 -18.58 -15.02
CA VAL A 434 11.81 -19.69 -14.10
C VAL A 434 10.66 -20.57 -14.63
N ALA A 435 9.82 -20.05 -15.51
CA ALA A 435 8.80 -20.86 -16.22
C ALA A 435 9.36 -21.59 -17.45
N GLY A 436 10.65 -21.46 -17.75
CA GLY A 436 11.31 -22.08 -18.91
C GLY A 436 11.01 -21.39 -20.25
N LYS A 437 10.34 -20.24 -20.26
CA LYS A 437 9.88 -19.56 -21.49
C LYS A 437 11.00 -18.82 -22.22
N THR A 438 11.97 -18.28 -21.48
CA THR A 438 13.10 -17.53 -22.05
C THR A 438 14.02 -18.43 -22.87
N TYR A 439 14.43 -19.57 -22.32
CA TYR A 439 15.35 -20.52 -22.95
C TYR A 439 14.67 -21.75 -23.58
N ARG A 440 13.33 -21.81 -23.54
CA ARG A 440 12.51 -22.94 -24.02
C ARG A 440 12.84 -24.26 -23.32
N HIS A 441 13.07 -24.19 -22.02
CA HIS A 441 13.23 -25.37 -21.18
C HIS A 441 11.90 -26.12 -21.06
N PRO A 442 11.92 -27.46 -21.14
CA PRO A 442 10.70 -28.27 -21.03
C PRO A 442 10.12 -28.22 -19.60
N MET A 443 10.94 -27.89 -18.61
CA MET A 443 10.61 -27.90 -17.19
C MET A 443 11.01 -26.57 -16.54
N GLY A 444 10.22 -26.14 -15.57
CA GLY A 444 10.46 -24.96 -14.76
C GLY A 444 9.27 -24.66 -13.86
N GLY A 445 9.46 -23.82 -12.85
CA GLY A 445 8.34 -23.28 -12.12
C GLY A 445 8.67 -22.71 -10.75
N PHE A 446 7.77 -22.98 -9.80
CA PHE A 446 7.71 -22.30 -8.51
C PHE A 446 7.67 -23.32 -7.38
N VAL A 447 8.46 -23.09 -6.34
CA VAL A 447 8.51 -23.88 -5.11
C VAL A 447 8.29 -22.94 -3.92
N GLY A 448 7.37 -23.28 -3.02
CA GLY A 448 7.02 -22.47 -1.86
C GLY A 448 7.25 -23.21 -0.55
N VAL A 449 8.08 -22.69 0.36
CA VAL A 449 8.30 -23.29 1.68
C VAL A 449 7.16 -22.89 2.62
N ALA A 450 6.19 -23.78 2.85
CA ALA A 450 4.95 -23.46 3.56
C ALA A 450 5.01 -23.67 5.06
N ASN A 451 5.50 -24.82 5.52
CA ASN A 451 5.58 -25.21 6.93
C ASN A 451 4.24 -25.10 7.67
N VAL A 452 3.18 -25.64 7.07
CA VAL A 452 1.87 -25.73 7.74
C VAL A 452 1.94 -26.73 8.88
N GLY A 453 1.29 -26.41 10.00
CA GLY A 453 1.23 -27.30 11.15
C GLY A 453 -0.18 -27.68 11.55
N MET A 454 -0.28 -28.36 12.70
CA MET A 454 -1.53 -28.86 13.27
C MET A 454 -2.42 -27.78 13.90
N GLU A 455 -1.98 -26.52 13.97
CA GLU A 455 -2.87 -25.45 14.41
C GLU A 455 -4.10 -25.31 13.48
N PRO A 456 -5.29 -24.97 14.02
CA PRO A 456 -6.51 -24.89 13.23
C PRO A 456 -6.40 -23.98 12.00
N ASN A 457 -5.66 -22.88 12.08
CA ASN A 457 -5.48 -21.93 10.98
C ASN A 457 -4.23 -22.20 10.10
N TRP A 458 -3.58 -23.36 10.26
CA TRP A 458 -2.48 -23.89 9.44
C TRP A 458 -1.13 -23.17 9.55
N LEU A 459 -1.10 -21.83 9.63
CA LEU A 459 0.11 -21.01 9.63
C LEU A 459 0.28 -20.14 10.90
N GLY A 460 -0.53 -20.33 11.92
CA GLY A 460 -0.38 -19.66 13.22
C GLY A 460 -0.98 -18.26 13.26
N HIS A 461 -0.58 -17.35 12.37
CA HIS A 461 -1.29 -16.08 12.19
C HIS A 461 -2.55 -16.31 11.35
N PRO A 462 -3.76 -15.88 11.78
CA PRO A 462 -4.97 -16.05 10.96
C PRO A 462 -4.92 -15.32 9.60
N LEU A 463 -4.01 -14.36 9.43
CA LEU A 463 -3.80 -13.63 8.19
C LEU A 463 -2.67 -14.19 7.31
N ALA A 464 -1.85 -15.11 7.81
CA ALA A 464 -0.71 -15.67 7.07
C ALA A 464 -1.12 -16.64 5.97
N MET A 465 -2.32 -17.24 6.04
CA MET A 465 -2.84 -18.09 4.95
C MET A 465 -3.02 -17.33 3.62
N ALA A 466 -3.06 -15.99 3.66
CA ALA A 466 -2.99 -15.15 2.47
C ALA A 466 -1.68 -15.34 1.70
N ASN A 467 -0.56 -15.66 2.38
CA ASN A 467 0.73 -15.89 1.74
C ASN A 467 0.74 -17.22 0.96
N LEU A 468 0.24 -18.32 1.53
CA LEU A 468 0.11 -19.58 0.82
C LEU A 468 -0.84 -19.44 -0.39
N TYR A 469 -1.99 -18.79 -0.19
CA TYR A 469 -2.91 -18.50 -1.27
C TYR A 469 -2.23 -17.66 -2.36
N GLY A 470 -1.59 -16.55 -1.98
CA GLY A 470 -0.94 -15.64 -2.92
C GLY A 470 0.22 -16.26 -3.69
N PHE A 471 1.02 -17.11 -3.04
CA PHE A 471 2.05 -17.90 -3.70
C PHE A 471 1.43 -18.75 -4.81
N ALA A 472 0.41 -19.53 -4.47
CA ALA A 472 -0.22 -20.44 -5.42
C ALA A 472 -0.92 -19.71 -6.57
N ARG A 473 -1.56 -18.56 -6.31
CA ARG A 473 -2.16 -17.72 -7.36
C ARG A 473 -1.09 -17.18 -8.32
N LEU A 474 0.07 -16.73 -7.81
CA LEU A 474 1.18 -16.27 -8.65
C LEU A 474 1.86 -17.43 -9.40
N ALA A 475 2.00 -18.61 -8.79
CA ALA A 475 2.52 -19.80 -9.45
C ALA A 475 1.60 -20.28 -10.59
N TRP A 476 0.28 -20.11 -10.43
CA TRP A 476 -0.69 -20.33 -11.50
C TRP A 476 -0.59 -19.25 -12.58
N ASN A 477 -0.58 -17.98 -12.19
CA ASN A 477 -0.49 -16.83 -13.09
C ASN A 477 0.24 -15.65 -12.41
N PRO A 478 1.53 -15.40 -12.75
CA PRO A 478 2.33 -14.34 -12.14
C PRO A 478 1.92 -12.93 -12.59
N ASP A 479 1.09 -12.81 -13.64
CA ASP A 479 0.57 -11.53 -14.15
C ASP A 479 -0.61 -10.99 -13.32
N LEU A 480 -1.10 -11.76 -12.35
CA LEU A 480 -2.15 -11.29 -11.43
C LEU A 480 -1.66 -10.10 -10.59
N GLY A 481 -2.53 -9.10 -10.44
CA GLY A 481 -2.32 -7.99 -9.52
C GLY A 481 -2.44 -8.43 -8.07
N VAL A 482 -1.50 -8.01 -7.21
CA VAL A 482 -1.46 -8.43 -5.80
C VAL A 482 -2.70 -7.99 -5.01
N ARG A 483 -3.23 -6.78 -5.28
CA ARG A 483 -4.49 -6.31 -4.67
C ARG A 483 -5.66 -7.26 -4.97
N ARG A 484 -5.76 -7.75 -6.21
CA ARG A 484 -6.78 -8.72 -6.60
C ARG A 484 -6.63 -10.03 -5.82
N ILE A 485 -5.40 -10.54 -5.69
CA ILE A 485 -5.12 -11.78 -4.96
C ILE A 485 -5.58 -11.68 -3.50
N VAL A 486 -5.23 -10.60 -2.80
CA VAL A 486 -5.61 -10.44 -1.39
C VAL A 486 -7.10 -10.13 -1.23
N GLU A 487 -7.73 -9.43 -2.18
CA GLU A 487 -9.18 -9.21 -2.19
C GLU A 487 -9.94 -10.53 -2.39
N GLU A 488 -9.49 -11.37 -3.35
CA GLU A 488 -10.01 -12.73 -3.55
C GLU A 488 -9.90 -13.53 -2.24
N TRP A 489 -8.71 -13.62 -1.66
CA TRP A 489 -8.50 -14.36 -0.40
C TRP A 489 -9.32 -13.81 0.77
N THR A 490 -9.41 -12.49 0.91
CA THR A 490 -10.13 -11.84 2.01
C THR A 490 -11.63 -12.12 1.92
N ARG A 491 -12.22 -12.04 0.72
CA ARG A 491 -13.64 -12.38 0.53
C ARG A 491 -13.93 -13.85 0.82
N LEU A 492 -13.06 -14.73 0.35
CA LEU A 492 -13.18 -16.18 0.61
C LEU A 492 -13.03 -16.52 2.09
N THR A 493 -12.21 -15.78 2.84
CA THR A 493 -11.85 -16.09 4.22
C THR A 493 -12.73 -15.34 5.25
N PHE A 494 -13.02 -14.06 5.04
CA PHE A 494 -13.73 -13.20 6.00
C PHE A 494 -15.10 -12.72 5.52
N GLY A 495 -15.48 -13.01 4.27
CA GLY A 495 -16.73 -12.56 3.66
C GLY A 495 -16.60 -11.22 2.92
N SER A 496 -17.73 -10.75 2.39
CA SER A 496 -17.76 -9.66 1.40
C SER A 496 -18.15 -8.28 1.97
N ASP A 497 -18.17 -8.12 3.30
CA ASP A 497 -18.40 -6.80 3.92
C ASP A 497 -17.33 -5.80 3.42
N PRO A 498 -17.72 -4.68 2.79
CA PRO A 498 -16.75 -3.76 2.18
C PRO A 498 -15.75 -3.14 3.17
N LEU A 499 -16.15 -2.92 4.43
CA LEU A 499 -15.24 -2.38 5.46
C LEU A 499 -14.22 -3.44 5.85
N VAL A 500 -14.65 -4.69 6.09
CA VAL A 500 -13.76 -5.81 6.38
C VAL A 500 -12.77 -6.02 5.23
N VAL A 501 -13.27 -6.10 3.99
CA VAL A 501 -12.43 -6.31 2.81
C VAL A 501 -11.41 -5.19 2.64
N ASN A 502 -11.84 -3.92 2.65
CA ASN A 502 -10.93 -2.80 2.44
C ASN A 502 -9.86 -2.70 3.54
N THR A 503 -10.24 -2.93 4.80
CA THR A 503 -9.33 -2.85 5.95
C THR A 503 -8.26 -3.94 5.86
N ILE A 504 -8.66 -5.21 5.72
CA ILE A 504 -7.72 -6.33 5.64
C ILE A 504 -6.81 -6.21 4.42
N VAL A 505 -7.37 -5.85 3.25
CA VAL A 505 -6.59 -5.67 2.02
C VAL A 505 -5.54 -4.58 2.19
N ASN A 506 -5.88 -3.43 2.78
CA ASN A 506 -4.92 -2.35 2.98
C ASN A 506 -3.84 -2.71 4.00
N MET A 507 -4.21 -3.35 5.12
CA MET A 507 -3.24 -3.84 6.12
C MET A 507 -2.26 -4.83 5.49
N GLN A 508 -2.76 -5.85 4.79
CA GLN A 508 -1.93 -6.85 4.11
C GLN A 508 -0.99 -6.17 3.09
N LEU A 509 -1.50 -5.31 2.19
CA LEU A 509 -0.66 -4.66 1.18
C LEU A 509 0.44 -3.75 1.77
N ALA A 510 0.20 -3.15 2.94
CA ALA A 510 1.18 -2.30 3.62
C ALA A 510 2.20 -3.09 4.45
N SER A 511 1.81 -4.26 4.96
CA SER A 511 2.51 -5.00 6.02
C SER A 511 3.98 -5.32 5.75
N TRP A 512 4.35 -5.73 4.53
CA TRP A 512 5.75 -6.03 4.21
C TRP A 512 6.65 -4.79 4.32
N ASN A 513 6.26 -3.67 3.72
CA ASN A 513 7.03 -2.43 3.81
C ASN A 513 7.05 -1.89 5.25
N VAL A 514 5.98 -2.08 6.01
CA VAL A 514 5.94 -1.73 7.43
C VAL A 514 6.95 -2.57 8.22
N TYR A 515 6.97 -3.89 8.01
CA TYR A 515 7.95 -4.79 8.63
C TYR A 515 9.40 -4.43 8.25
N GLU A 516 9.67 -4.16 6.97
CA GLU A 516 10.98 -3.68 6.50
C GLU A 516 11.42 -2.39 7.21
N SER A 517 10.49 -1.45 7.41
CA SER A 517 10.82 -0.12 7.91
C SER A 517 11.39 -0.13 9.33
N TYR A 518 10.93 -1.04 10.21
CA TYR A 518 11.43 -1.21 11.57
C TYR A 518 12.43 -2.35 11.75
N THR A 519 12.79 -3.07 10.69
CA THR A 519 13.82 -4.12 10.73
C THR A 519 15.05 -3.70 9.94
N GLY A 520 15.06 -3.97 8.64
CA GLY A 520 16.22 -3.87 7.77
C GLY A 520 15.98 -3.10 6.48
N PRO A 521 15.94 -1.77 6.50
CA PRO A 521 15.74 -0.97 5.29
C PRO A 521 17.00 -0.91 4.41
N LEU A 522 16.84 -0.38 3.19
CA LEU A 522 17.94 -0.12 2.24
C LEU A 522 18.74 -1.37 1.81
N GLY A 523 18.16 -2.57 1.96
CA GLY A 523 18.77 -3.82 1.53
C GLY A 523 19.83 -4.38 2.49
N ILE A 524 19.84 -3.93 3.75
CA ILE A 524 20.83 -4.35 4.76
C ILE A 524 20.58 -5.76 5.34
N GLY A 525 19.49 -6.43 4.94
CA GLY A 525 19.01 -7.68 5.54
C GLY A 525 18.17 -7.43 6.79
N THR A 526 17.48 -8.43 7.33
CA THR A 526 16.47 -8.24 8.39
C THR A 526 17.04 -7.70 9.72
N LEU A 527 18.36 -7.86 9.97
CA LEU A 527 19.02 -7.50 11.23
C LEU A 527 18.54 -8.29 12.46
N THR A 528 18.03 -9.51 12.24
CA THR A 528 17.64 -10.43 13.31
C THR A 528 18.84 -11.17 13.88
N ASN A 529 18.65 -11.90 14.99
CA ASN A 529 19.64 -12.83 15.52
C ASN A 529 19.90 -14.02 14.58
N ILE A 530 20.80 -13.86 13.60
CA ILE A 530 21.10 -14.86 12.56
C ILE A 530 21.93 -16.06 13.05
N VAL A 531 22.51 -15.98 14.25
CA VAL A 531 23.23 -17.12 14.87
C VAL A 531 22.34 -17.93 15.81
N GLY A 532 21.12 -17.44 16.04
CA GLY A 532 20.14 -18.00 16.96
C GLY A 532 18.85 -18.40 16.24
N THR A 533 17.75 -17.76 16.65
CA THR A 533 16.41 -18.22 16.28
C THR A 533 15.78 -17.45 15.12
N HIS A 534 16.44 -16.39 14.66
CA HIS A 534 16.01 -15.50 13.58
C HIS A 534 14.71 -14.75 13.92
N TYR A 535 14.47 -14.44 15.20
CA TYR A 535 13.21 -13.88 15.66
C TYR A 535 13.27 -12.38 16.00
N GLY A 536 13.94 -12.03 17.09
CA GLY A 536 14.07 -10.67 17.60
C GLY A 536 15.23 -9.91 16.96
N PRO A 537 15.43 -8.64 17.32
CA PRO A 537 16.55 -7.85 16.83
C PRO A 537 17.89 -8.44 17.31
N GLY A 538 18.87 -8.46 16.41
CA GLY A 538 20.20 -8.97 16.66
C GLY A 538 21.23 -8.36 15.71
N VAL A 539 21.31 -7.02 15.66
CA VAL A 539 22.10 -6.28 14.68
C VAL A 539 23.58 -6.71 14.67
N GLU A 540 24.15 -6.89 15.86
CA GLU A 540 25.51 -7.39 16.06
C GLU A 540 25.72 -8.83 15.59
N SER A 541 24.67 -9.66 15.63
CA SER A 541 24.76 -11.08 15.29
C SER A 541 25.13 -11.32 13.82
N SER A 542 24.81 -10.36 12.95
CA SER A 542 25.17 -10.37 11.54
C SER A 542 26.65 -10.11 11.31
N GLU A 543 27.37 -9.53 12.28
CA GLU A 543 28.77 -9.13 12.16
C GLU A 543 29.76 -10.17 12.73
N ARG A 544 31.01 -10.11 12.28
CA ARG A 544 32.16 -10.81 12.90
C ARG A 544 32.02 -12.34 13.06
N ASN A 545 31.24 -12.98 12.20
CA ASN A 545 31.00 -14.43 12.20
C ASN A 545 31.21 -15.05 10.80
N GLY A 546 31.12 -16.38 10.68
CA GLY A 546 31.38 -17.09 9.41
C GLY A 546 30.22 -17.18 8.40
N TRP A 547 29.04 -16.67 8.73
CA TRP A 547 27.80 -16.88 7.97
C TRP A 547 27.65 -15.99 6.73
N GLY A 548 28.50 -14.95 6.60
CA GLY A 548 28.59 -14.12 5.40
C GLY A 548 27.39 -13.20 5.14
N GLN A 549 26.53 -12.97 6.14
CA GLN A 549 25.41 -12.00 6.08
C GLN A 549 25.79 -10.67 6.73
N TRP A 550 27.00 -10.19 6.48
CA TRP A 550 27.53 -8.96 7.07
C TRP A 550 26.93 -7.73 6.39
N HIS A 551 26.80 -6.65 7.15
CA HIS A 551 26.56 -5.30 6.67
C HIS A 551 27.78 -4.38 6.83
N ARG A 552 28.88 -4.89 7.42
CA ARG A 552 30.20 -4.25 7.54
C ARG A 552 30.11 -2.81 8.06
N ALA A 553 29.20 -2.57 9.00
CA ALA A 553 29.11 -1.26 9.60
C ALA A 553 30.30 -1.00 10.54
N ASP A 554 30.82 0.22 10.49
CA ASP A 554 31.84 0.76 11.38
C ASP A 554 31.48 2.20 11.75
N HIS A 555 32.40 2.97 12.35
CA HIS A 555 32.09 4.35 12.75
C HIS A 555 31.87 5.33 11.58
N ASP A 556 32.33 5.01 10.37
CA ASP A 556 32.28 5.89 9.20
C ASP A 556 31.10 5.56 8.27
N GLY A 557 30.76 4.29 8.13
CA GLY A 557 29.77 3.85 7.15
C GLY A 557 29.20 2.44 7.36
N VAL A 558 28.38 2.02 6.40
CA VAL A 558 27.65 0.76 6.42
C VAL A 558 27.37 0.27 4.99
N GLY A 559 27.19 -1.04 4.84
CA GLY A 559 26.82 -1.74 3.62
C GLY A 559 27.92 -2.65 3.10
N MET A 560 27.59 -3.53 2.16
CA MET A 560 28.56 -4.41 1.51
C MET A 560 29.01 -3.82 0.18
N ASP A 561 30.30 -3.51 0.01
CA ASP A 561 30.82 -3.13 -1.32
C ASP A 561 30.90 -4.36 -2.23
N ARG A 562 29.89 -4.50 -3.09
CA ARG A 562 29.71 -5.60 -4.04
C ARG A 562 30.06 -5.20 -5.48
N THR A 563 30.58 -4.00 -5.67
CA THR A 563 30.99 -3.48 -6.98
C THR A 563 32.19 -4.23 -7.54
N VAL A 564 32.38 -4.18 -8.86
CA VAL A 564 33.59 -4.65 -9.53
C VAL A 564 34.75 -3.70 -9.25
N ALA A 565 34.49 -2.40 -9.26
CA ALA A 565 35.52 -1.38 -9.16
C ALA A 565 36.36 -1.51 -7.88
N THR A 566 35.72 -1.75 -6.74
CA THR A 566 36.39 -1.75 -5.42
C THR A 566 36.02 -2.95 -4.55
N GLY A 567 34.84 -3.53 -4.76
CA GLY A 567 34.22 -4.52 -3.90
C GLY A 567 34.51 -5.99 -4.22
N THR A 568 33.53 -6.84 -3.94
CA THR A 568 33.59 -8.30 -4.14
C THR A 568 33.42 -8.72 -5.61
N GLY A 569 32.99 -7.79 -6.47
CA GLY A 569 32.68 -8.02 -7.88
C GLY A 569 31.41 -8.85 -8.10
N TYR A 570 30.49 -8.90 -7.14
CA TYR A 570 29.21 -9.61 -7.28
C TYR A 570 28.34 -9.00 -8.39
N THR A 571 28.38 -7.69 -8.61
CA THR A 571 27.66 -7.01 -9.70
C THR A 571 28.00 -7.56 -11.10
N ALA A 572 29.20 -8.15 -11.29
CA ALA A 572 29.58 -8.79 -12.54
C ALA A 572 28.91 -10.15 -12.82
N GLN A 573 28.21 -10.74 -11.83
CA GLN A 573 27.45 -11.97 -12.04
C GLN A 573 26.11 -11.71 -12.74
N TYR A 574 25.62 -10.47 -12.74
CA TYR A 574 24.47 -10.06 -13.53
C TYR A 574 24.84 -9.85 -15.00
N SER A 575 23.82 -9.79 -15.87
CA SER A 575 23.98 -9.25 -17.21
C SER A 575 24.59 -7.84 -17.17
N PRO A 576 25.39 -7.42 -18.18
CA PRO A 576 26.00 -6.10 -18.18
C PRO A 576 25.01 -4.93 -18.00
N GLU A 577 23.79 -5.08 -18.49
CA GLU A 577 22.69 -4.13 -18.37
C GLU A 577 22.26 -3.94 -16.90
N VAL A 578 22.01 -5.04 -16.20
CA VAL A 578 21.60 -5.03 -14.78
C VAL A 578 22.78 -4.70 -13.87
N GLY A 579 23.94 -5.30 -14.13
CA GLY A 579 25.18 -5.04 -13.40
C GLY A 579 25.53 -3.56 -13.39
N LYS A 580 25.32 -2.82 -14.49
CA LYS A 580 25.55 -1.37 -14.55
C LYS A 580 24.63 -0.56 -13.63
N ILE A 581 23.40 -1.02 -13.39
CA ILE A 581 22.46 -0.35 -12.47
C ILE A 581 23.04 -0.41 -11.06
N TYR A 582 23.39 -1.62 -10.62
CA TYR A 582 23.88 -1.91 -9.28
C TYR A 582 25.35 -1.51 -9.04
N GLU A 583 26.18 -1.43 -10.09
CA GLU A 583 27.58 -1.00 -9.98
C GLU A 583 27.71 0.47 -9.59
N SER A 584 26.73 1.31 -9.93
CA SER A 584 26.81 2.76 -9.73
C SER A 584 25.93 3.22 -8.58
N LEU A 585 26.54 3.96 -7.64
CA LEU A 585 25.84 4.65 -6.55
C LEU A 585 24.69 5.55 -7.03
N LYS A 586 24.79 6.12 -8.24
CA LYS A 586 23.78 7.04 -8.78
C LYS A 586 22.52 6.32 -9.28
N SER A 587 22.67 5.08 -9.72
CA SER A 587 21.61 4.30 -10.40
C SER A 587 21.09 3.15 -9.57
N THR A 588 21.80 2.75 -8.52
CA THR A 588 21.36 1.73 -7.58
C THR A 588 20.13 2.25 -6.84
N PRO A 589 19.00 1.53 -6.85
CA PRO A 589 17.83 1.92 -6.06
C PRO A 589 18.16 2.00 -4.56
N ASP A 590 17.63 3.01 -3.87
CA ASP A 590 17.90 3.26 -2.45
C ASP A 590 17.58 2.01 -1.61
N GLU A 591 16.50 1.28 -1.94
CA GLU A 591 16.06 0.08 -1.23
C GLU A 591 17.02 -1.12 -1.34
N LEU A 592 18.04 -1.05 -2.19
CA LEU A 592 19.10 -2.07 -2.33
C LEU A 592 20.51 -1.47 -2.15
N LEU A 593 20.61 -0.21 -1.74
CA LEU A 593 21.88 0.51 -1.67
C LEU A 593 22.90 -0.21 -0.79
N LEU A 594 22.53 -0.59 0.43
CA LEU A 594 23.44 -1.22 1.40
C LEU A 594 23.71 -2.69 1.08
N PHE A 595 22.93 -3.29 0.19
CA PHE A 595 23.26 -4.58 -0.38
C PHE A 595 24.45 -4.46 -1.35
N PHE A 596 24.51 -3.41 -2.17
CA PHE A 596 25.52 -3.30 -3.23
C PHE A 596 26.72 -2.42 -2.91
N HIS A 597 26.57 -1.47 -1.98
CA HIS A 597 27.58 -0.46 -1.68
C HIS A 597 27.84 -0.36 -0.19
N HIS A 598 29.10 -0.20 0.19
CA HIS A 598 29.47 0.39 1.48
C HIS A 598 29.52 1.91 1.30
N VAL A 599 28.74 2.65 2.09
CA VAL A 599 28.64 4.11 2.00
C VAL A 599 28.78 4.74 3.36
N ALA A 600 29.29 5.98 3.39
CA ALA A 600 29.29 6.79 4.60
C ALA A 600 27.85 7.01 5.10
N TYR A 601 27.65 7.07 6.42
CA TYR A 601 26.34 7.33 7.02
C TYR A 601 25.67 8.64 6.53
N THR A 602 26.48 9.60 6.13
CA THR A 602 26.07 10.91 5.61
C THR A 602 25.75 10.92 4.11
N HIS A 603 25.90 9.79 3.42
CA HIS A 603 25.50 9.65 2.02
C HIS A 603 24.01 9.98 1.86
N ARG A 604 23.67 10.84 0.89
CA ARG A 604 22.30 11.28 0.65
C ARG A 604 21.59 10.37 -0.35
N LEU A 605 20.48 9.81 0.11
CA LEU A 605 19.54 9.04 -0.68
C LEU A 605 18.78 9.92 -1.67
N SER A 606 18.04 9.30 -2.58
CA SER A 606 17.18 10.00 -3.56
C SER A 606 16.10 10.87 -2.89
N SER A 607 15.70 10.52 -1.66
CA SER A 607 14.81 11.33 -0.81
C SER A 607 15.43 12.63 -0.27
N GLY A 608 16.74 12.81 -0.41
CA GLY A 608 17.51 13.91 0.17
C GLY A 608 17.97 13.66 1.62
N LYS A 609 17.41 12.66 2.31
CA LYS A 609 17.85 12.22 3.65
C LYS A 609 19.19 11.50 3.55
N THR A 610 20.00 11.60 4.60
CA THR A 610 21.20 10.76 4.73
C THR A 610 20.81 9.32 5.07
N VAL A 611 21.66 8.33 4.78
CA VAL A 611 21.46 6.92 5.17
C VAL A 611 21.07 6.77 6.64
N ILE A 612 21.85 7.38 7.56
CA ILE A 612 21.58 7.26 9.00
C ILE A 612 20.25 7.89 9.42
N GLN A 613 19.93 9.08 8.89
CA GLN A 613 18.64 9.71 9.16
C GLN A 613 17.47 8.91 8.57
N HIS A 614 17.64 8.24 7.43
CA HIS A 614 16.63 7.34 6.89
C HIS A 614 16.42 6.14 7.81
N ILE A 615 17.50 5.50 8.31
CA ILE A 615 17.40 4.42 9.30
C ILE A 615 16.59 4.90 10.51
N TYR A 616 16.91 6.07 11.09
CA TYR A 616 16.12 6.58 12.21
C TYR A 616 14.65 6.81 11.86
N ASP A 617 14.39 7.53 10.77
CA ASP A 617 13.02 7.88 10.39
C ASP A 617 12.17 6.65 10.06
N SER A 618 12.73 5.67 9.33
CA SER A 618 12.00 4.48 8.93
C SER A 618 11.60 3.64 10.13
N HIS A 619 12.47 3.52 11.16
CA HIS A 619 12.19 2.69 12.32
C HIS A 619 11.10 3.28 13.21
N TYR A 620 11.10 4.61 13.39
CA TYR A 620 10.02 5.29 14.12
C TYR A 620 8.69 5.23 13.34
N ASP A 621 8.72 5.52 12.04
CA ASP A 621 7.53 5.45 11.19
C ASP A 621 6.98 4.03 11.06
N GLY A 622 7.86 3.03 10.92
CA GLY A 622 7.50 1.62 10.87
C GLY A 622 6.81 1.15 12.15
N ALA A 623 7.34 1.52 13.33
CA ALA A 623 6.73 1.19 14.61
C ALA A 623 5.34 1.84 14.78
N GLU A 624 5.17 3.10 14.37
CA GLU A 624 3.86 3.77 14.40
C GLU A 624 2.86 3.12 13.42
N ARG A 625 3.31 2.77 12.20
CA ARG A 625 2.45 2.08 11.22
C ARG A 625 2.08 0.67 11.67
N ALA A 626 2.94 -0.04 12.40
CA ALA A 626 2.58 -1.31 13.04
C ALA A 626 1.48 -1.12 14.08
N HIS A 627 1.55 -0.05 14.88
CA HIS A 627 0.50 0.31 15.83
C HIS A 627 -0.82 0.69 15.13
N GLN A 628 -0.77 1.34 13.96
CA GLN A 628 -1.97 1.64 13.17
C GLN A 628 -2.74 0.38 12.76
N PHE A 629 -2.08 -0.77 12.56
CA PHE A 629 -2.78 -2.03 12.26
C PHE A 629 -3.73 -2.47 13.39
N VAL A 630 -3.38 -2.20 14.65
CA VAL A 630 -4.26 -2.44 15.80
C VAL A 630 -5.53 -1.60 15.65
N ARG A 631 -5.38 -0.28 15.44
CA ARG A 631 -6.51 0.65 15.27
C ARG A 631 -7.39 0.29 14.07
N ASP A 632 -6.78 -0.09 12.96
CA ASP A 632 -7.49 -0.51 11.75
C ASP A 632 -8.32 -1.78 12.02
N TRP A 633 -7.73 -2.78 12.68
CA TRP A 633 -8.41 -4.03 13.01
C TRP A 633 -9.54 -3.85 14.03
N GLU A 634 -9.35 -3.00 15.05
CA GLU A 634 -10.37 -2.72 16.07
C GLU A 634 -11.69 -2.21 15.48
N ARG A 635 -11.64 -1.51 14.34
CA ARG A 635 -12.82 -1.03 13.61
C ARG A 635 -13.68 -2.16 13.05
N LEU A 636 -13.13 -3.38 12.95
CA LEU A 636 -13.83 -4.57 12.46
C LEU A 636 -14.56 -5.33 13.57
N LYS A 637 -14.53 -4.84 14.82
CA LYS A 637 -15.21 -5.48 15.95
C LYS A 637 -16.69 -5.71 15.67
N GLY A 638 -17.13 -6.96 15.77
CA GLY A 638 -18.51 -7.38 15.49
C GLY A 638 -18.83 -7.57 13.99
N ARG A 639 -17.87 -7.37 13.10
CA ARG A 639 -17.97 -7.70 11.65
C ARG A 639 -17.13 -8.90 11.24
N VAL A 640 -16.12 -9.24 12.05
CA VAL A 640 -15.40 -10.52 12.04
C VAL A 640 -15.90 -11.34 13.22
N ASP A 641 -15.92 -12.68 13.11
CA ASP A 641 -16.27 -13.55 14.22
C ASP A 641 -15.31 -13.35 15.40
N GLY A 642 -15.82 -13.58 16.62
CA GLY A 642 -15.09 -13.23 17.84
C GLY A 642 -13.76 -13.94 18.01
N GLU A 643 -13.64 -15.19 17.54
CA GLU A 643 -12.43 -16.01 17.71
C GLU A 643 -11.30 -15.49 16.82
N ARG A 644 -11.52 -15.35 15.51
CA ARG A 644 -10.50 -14.76 14.61
C ARG A 644 -10.26 -13.29 14.89
N TYR A 645 -11.29 -12.54 15.27
CA TYR A 645 -11.12 -11.15 15.68
C TYR A 645 -10.10 -11.02 16.80
N GLN A 646 -10.26 -11.80 17.88
CA GLN A 646 -9.36 -11.73 19.03
C GLN A 646 -7.97 -12.27 18.68
N ALA A 647 -7.89 -13.42 17.99
CA ALA A 647 -6.60 -14.01 17.62
C ALA A 647 -5.75 -13.11 16.71
N VAL A 648 -6.36 -12.33 15.80
CA VAL A 648 -5.64 -11.33 15.01
C VAL A 648 -5.28 -10.11 15.85
N LEU A 649 -6.20 -9.61 16.68
CA LEU A 649 -5.93 -8.45 17.53
C LEU A 649 -4.74 -8.70 18.47
N ASP A 650 -4.70 -9.85 19.15
CA ASP A 650 -3.61 -10.23 20.05
C ASP A 650 -2.25 -10.23 19.33
N ARG A 651 -2.21 -10.71 18.07
CA ARG A 651 -0.99 -10.72 17.25
C ARG A 651 -0.58 -9.32 16.80
N LEU A 652 -1.53 -8.46 16.46
CA LEU A 652 -1.25 -7.08 16.06
C LEU A 652 -0.80 -6.22 17.23
N GLU A 653 -1.40 -6.38 18.40
CA GLU A 653 -0.96 -5.72 19.64
C GLU A 653 0.46 -6.16 20.01
N TYR A 654 0.72 -7.47 19.93
CA TYR A 654 2.07 -8.02 20.09
C TYR A 654 3.06 -7.42 19.08
N GLN A 655 2.72 -7.41 17.78
CA GLN A 655 3.57 -6.85 16.73
C GLN A 655 3.83 -5.35 16.95
N SER A 656 2.83 -4.59 17.37
CA SER A 656 2.95 -3.16 17.71
C SER A 656 3.97 -2.94 18.82
N GLY A 657 3.92 -3.76 19.87
CA GLY A 657 4.89 -3.71 20.97
C GLY A 657 6.30 -4.13 20.52
N HIS A 658 6.41 -5.25 19.82
CA HIS A 658 7.69 -5.81 19.37
C HIS A 658 8.37 -4.94 18.30
N ALA A 659 7.61 -4.21 17.46
CA ALA A 659 8.18 -3.23 16.52
C ALA A 659 8.95 -2.11 17.24
N ILE A 660 8.58 -1.77 18.48
CA ILE A 660 9.30 -0.79 19.29
C ILE A 660 10.60 -1.38 19.87
N VAL A 661 10.59 -2.66 20.26
CA VAL A 661 11.82 -3.40 20.64
C VAL A 661 12.82 -3.38 19.48
N TRP A 662 12.35 -3.68 18.27
CA TRP A 662 13.15 -3.60 17.04
C TRP A 662 13.67 -2.19 16.75
N ARG A 663 12.78 -1.18 16.76
CA ARG A 663 13.14 0.24 16.56
C ARG A 663 14.27 0.65 17.49
N ASP A 664 14.13 0.39 18.78
CA ASP A 664 15.08 0.85 19.78
C ASP A 664 16.42 0.11 19.65
N ALA A 665 16.40 -1.20 19.43
CA ALA A 665 17.62 -1.97 19.25
C ALA A 665 18.42 -1.51 18.02
N VAL A 666 17.77 -1.37 16.87
CA VAL A 666 18.46 -0.98 15.63
C VAL A 666 18.96 0.46 15.71
N THR A 667 18.11 1.40 16.12
CA THR A 667 18.48 2.82 16.13
C THR A 667 19.55 3.13 17.17
N ASN A 668 19.51 2.52 18.36
CA ASN A 668 20.56 2.70 19.37
C ASN A 668 21.88 2.04 18.96
N TRP A 669 21.84 0.89 18.28
CA TRP A 669 23.05 0.25 17.75
C TRP A 669 23.75 1.17 16.74
N PHE A 670 23.00 1.71 15.78
CA PHE A 670 23.55 2.63 14.78
C PHE A 670 23.95 3.99 15.35
N LEU A 671 23.23 4.53 16.35
CA LEU A 671 23.66 5.75 17.06
C LEU A 671 24.99 5.54 17.78
N ARG A 672 25.13 4.42 18.50
CA ARG A 672 26.36 4.07 19.22
C ARG A 672 27.54 3.93 18.27
N LEU A 673 27.32 3.34 17.10
CA LEU A 673 28.39 3.08 16.13
C LEU A 673 28.76 4.35 15.34
N SER A 674 27.78 5.04 14.77
CA SER A 674 28.01 6.23 13.92
C SER A 674 28.33 7.51 14.70
N GLY A 675 27.84 7.64 15.93
CA GLY A 675 27.92 8.88 16.72
C GLY A 675 27.09 10.04 16.15
N ILE A 676 26.26 9.82 15.14
CA ILE A 676 25.46 10.88 14.49
C ILE A 676 24.09 10.96 15.18
N PRO A 677 23.72 12.11 15.80
CA PRO A 677 22.43 12.23 16.47
C PRO A 677 21.27 12.28 15.45
N ASP A 678 20.14 11.70 15.84
CA ASP A 678 18.87 11.90 15.12
C ASP A 678 18.50 13.39 15.09
N VAL A 679 18.16 13.91 13.92
CA VAL A 679 17.79 15.34 13.73
C VAL A 679 16.62 15.74 14.62
N ALA A 680 15.66 14.83 14.84
CA ALA A 680 14.52 15.08 15.73
C ALA A 680 14.83 14.82 17.22
N GLY A 681 16.03 14.33 17.55
CA GLY A 681 16.48 14.06 18.92
C GLY A 681 15.68 12.97 19.63
N ARG A 682 15.15 11.98 18.91
CA ARG A 682 14.33 10.90 19.48
C ARG A 682 15.17 9.71 19.95
N VAL A 683 16.15 9.29 19.13
CA VAL A 683 16.96 8.09 19.39
C VAL A 683 17.78 8.27 20.67
N GLY A 684 17.71 7.30 21.59
CA GLY A 684 18.39 7.35 22.89
C GLY A 684 17.80 8.37 23.89
N HIS A 685 16.69 9.04 23.55
CA HIS A 685 16.09 10.11 24.35
C HIS A 685 14.59 9.87 24.62
N TYR A 686 14.30 8.90 25.48
CA TYR A 686 12.95 8.50 25.84
C TYR A 686 12.44 9.26 27.08
N ARG A 687 11.83 10.44 26.88
CA ARG A 687 11.41 11.33 27.99
C ARG A 687 10.37 10.72 28.93
N GLU A 688 9.55 9.82 28.42
CA GLU A 688 8.40 9.24 29.11
C GLU A 688 8.74 7.85 29.69
N ARG A 689 10.01 7.44 29.59
CA ARG A 689 10.53 6.15 30.04
C ARG A 689 11.17 6.27 31.42
N VAL A 690 10.84 5.32 32.29
CA VAL A 690 11.50 5.07 33.57
C VAL A 690 12.18 3.71 33.47
N GLU A 691 13.51 3.71 33.47
CA GLU A 691 14.30 2.47 33.44
C GLU A 691 14.08 1.68 34.72
N ALA A 692 13.96 0.36 34.63
CA ALA A 692 13.75 -0.47 35.82
C ALA A 692 14.95 -0.41 36.77
N ASP A 693 16.19 -0.34 36.26
CA ASP A 693 17.40 -0.23 37.09
C ASP A 693 17.52 1.13 37.82
N ALA A 694 16.72 2.13 37.43
CA ALA A 694 16.62 3.42 38.09
C ALA A 694 15.45 3.52 39.10
N MET A 695 14.60 2.48 39.18
CA MET A 695 13.50 2.43 40.15
C MET A 695 13.98 2.06 41.56
N GLN A 696 13.12 2.25 42.55
CA GLN A 696 13.34 1.68 43.88
C GLN A 696 13.11 0.17 43.84
N LEU A 697 14.19 -0.61 43.93
CA LEU A 697 14.17 -2.06 43.82
C LEU A 697 14.03 -2.75 45.18
N ASN A 698 13.21 -3.80 45.21
CA ASN A 698 13.11 -4.77 46.30
C ASN A 698 13.19 -6.18 45.71
N ALA A 699 14.22 -6.95 46.06
CA ALA A 699 14.52 -8.29 45.53
C ALA A 699 14.74 -8.38 44.00
N TYR A 700 14.62 -7.28 43.26
CA TYR A 700 15.16 -7.14 41.91
C TYR A 700 16.66 -6.79 41.99
N THR A 701 17.47 -7.38 41.10
CA THR A 701 18.89 -7.05 40.95
C THR A 701 19.14 -6.59 39.51
N PRO A 702 19.83 -5.45 39.30
CA PRO A 702 20.24 -5.02 37.97
C PRO A 702 21.23 -6.00 37.34
N LEU A 703 21.11 -6.21 36.03
CA LEU A 703 22.05 -6.99 35.23
C LEU A 703 22.29 -6.34 33.86
N ASP A 704 23.46 -6.59 33.29
CA ASP A 704 23.79 -6.18 31.92
C ASP A 704 23.24 -7.22 30.93
N ILE A 705 22.60 -6.75 29.86
CA ILE A 705 22.03 -7.59 28.80
C ILE A 705 23.02 -7.70 27.64
N SER A 706 23.11 -8.89 27.05
CA SER A 706 24.00 -9.18 25.92
C SER A 706 23.22 -9.84 24.78
N PRO A 707 23.14 -9.23 23.59
CA PRO A 707 23.81 -7.99 23.21
C PRO A 707 23.10 -6.73 23.77
N PRO A 708 23.84 -5.67 24.15
CA PRO A 708 23.31 -4.54 24.92
C PRO A 708 22.29 -3.68 24.18
N GLU A 709 22.22 -3.73 22.84
CA GLU A 709 21.16 -3.03 22.10
C GLU A 709 19.76 -3.64 22.33
N THR A 710 19.66 -4.85 22.85
CA THR A 710 18.37 -5.54 23.04
C THR A 710 17.65 -5.18 24.33
N ALA A 711 18.23 -4.27 25.13
CA ALA A 711 17.61 -3.70 26.33
C ALA A 711 17.89 -2.19 26.41
N SER A 712 17.00 -1.44 27.06
CA SER A 712 17.19 -0.01 27.27
C SER A 712 18.46 0.25 28.08
N LYS A 713 19.35 1.11 27.56
CA LYS A 713 20.70 1.37 28.13
C LYS A 713 21.56 0.11 28.36
N GLY A 714 21.21 -1.01 27.72
CA GLY A 714 21.91 -2.28 27.86
C GLY A 714 21.72 -2.97 29.21
N LYS A 715 20.69 -2.60 29.98
CA LYS A 715 20.44 -3.14 31.32
C LYS A 715 19.00 -3.56 31.50
N ALA A 716 18.79 -4.49 32.43
CA ALA A 716 17.48 -4.87 32.93
C ALA A 716 17.58 -5.13 34.44
N VAL A 717 16.48 -5.56 35.06
CA VAL A 717 16.46 -6.11 36.42
C VAL A 717 15.83 -7.50 36.42
N GLU A 718 16.29 -8.41 37.27
CA GLU A 718 15.71 -9.75 37.45
C GLU A 718 15.46 -10.08 38.93
N CYS A 719 14.50 -10.95 39.25
CA CYS A 719 14.32 -11.39 40.64
C CYS A 719 15.54 -12.19 41.10
N THR A 720 16.02 -11.94 42.32
CA THR A 720 17.11 -12.74 42.92
C THR A 720 16.75 -14.22 43.03
N SER A 721 17.74 -15.09 42.83
CA SER A 721 17.56 -16.53 43.07
C SER A 721 17.07 -16.79 44.50
N ASN A 722 15.94 -17.50 44.62
CA ASN A 722 15.20 -17.87 45.85
C ASN A 722 14.13 -16.90 46.39
N THR A 723 13.81 -15.79 45.71
CA THR A 723 12.69 -14.92 46.13
C THR A 723 11.36 -15.32 45.49
N LYS A 724 10.27 -15.30 46.28
CA LYS A 724 8.91 -15.59 45.78
C LYS A 724 8.29 -14.45 44.96
N SER A 725 8.77 -13.23 45.15
CA SER A 725 8.36 -12.05 44.39
C SER A 725 9.42 -10.96 44.52
N CYS A 726 9.54 -10.12 43.51
CA CYS A 726 10.35 -8.90 43.53
C CYS A 726 9.52 -7.70 43.07
N ALA A 727 9.96 -6.47 43.36
CA ALA A 727 9.20 -5.25 43.06
C ALA A 727 10.10 -4.08 42.67
N ALA A 728 9.72 -3.34 41.63
CA ALA A 728 10.33 -2.11 41.18
C ALA A 728 9.31 -0.97 41.31
N GLU A 729 9.63 0.11 42.02
CA GLU A 729 8.69 1.20 42.36
C GLU A 729 9.24 2.57 41.97
N PHE A 730 8.38 3.44 41.44
CA PHE A 730 8.68 4.86 41.20
C PHE A 730 7.45 5.74 41.43
N THR A 731 7.66 7.05 41.58
CA THR A 731 6.58 8.01 41.76
C THR A 731 6.18 8.63 40.42
N PHE A 732 4.88 8.58 40.10
CA PHE A 732 4.33 9.24 38.91
C PHE A 732 4.24 10.76 39.14
N ASN A 733 5.00 11.53 38.36
CA ASN A 733 5.09 12.99 38.49
C ASN A 733 4.27 13.75 37.43
N GLY A 734 3.54 13.05 36.54
CA GLY A 734 2.70 13.68 35.53
C GLY A 734 1.38 14.21 36.09
N SER A 735 0.60 14.94 35.28
CA SER A 735 -0.73 15.42 35.66
C SER A 735 -1.72 14.28 35.85
N ALA A 736 -2.72 14.42 36.73
CA ALA A 736 -3.79 13.42 36.81
C ALA A 736 -4.53 13.26 35.46
N GLY A 737 -4.79 12.03 35.04
CA GLY A 737 -5.41 11.74 33.73
C GLY A 737 -5.37 10.26 33.34
N SER A 738 -5.87 9.95 32.15
CA SER A 738 -5.74 8.62 31.54
C SER A 738 -4.39 8.52 30.85
N TYR A 739 -3.69 7.40 31.04
CA TYR A 739 -2.38 7.10 30.48
C TYR A 739 -2.37 5.71 29.84
N ASP A 740 -1.66 5.58 28.73
CA ASP A 740 -1.25 4.30 28.18
C ASP A 740 0.12 4.00 28.81
N ILE A 741 0.21 2.91 29.57
CA ILE A 741 1.39 2.44 30.29
C ILE A 741 1.92 1.22 29.57
N ASP A 742 3.15 1.31 29.07
CA ASP A 742 3.82 0.21 28.41
C ASP A 742 4.91 -0.35 29.33
N VAL A 743 4.79 -1.62 29.68
CA VAL A 743 5.79 -2.35 30.48
C VAL A 743 6.59 -3.25 29.54
N GLN A 744 7.89 -3.00 29.39
CA GLN A 744 8.78 -3.89 28.64
C GLN A 744 9.44 -4.89 29.60
N TYR A 745 9.31 -6.17 29.28
CA TYR A 745 9.79 -7.29 30.08
C TYR A 745 10.30 -8.41 29.17
N PHE A 746 10.91 -9.43 29.77
CA PHE A 746 11.38 -10.61 29.07
C PHE A 746 10.54 -11.83 29.45
N ASP A 747 10.16 -12.62 28.45
CA ASP A 747 9.42 -13.89 28.59
C ASP A 747 10.34 -15.04 28.17
N MET A 748 10.63 -15.91 29.14
CA MET A 748 11.55 -17.02 28.95
C MET A 748 10.75 -18.34 28.80
N PRO A 749 10.99 -19.13 27.73
CA PRO A 749 10.20 -20.34 27.47
C PRO A 749 10.36 -21.46 28.53
N SER A 750 11.31 -21.32 29.45
CA SER A 750 11.56 -22.24 30.56
C SER A 750 10.69 -22.01 31.81
N GLY A 751 9.78 -21.04 31.79
CA GLY A 751 8.90 -20.72 32.91
C GLY A 751 7.67 -19.90 32.48
N GLU A 752 6.75 -19.64 33.41
CA GLU A 752 5.60 -18.76 33.19
C GLU A 752 5.54 -17.67 34.28
N ALA A 753 6.50 -16.73 34.25
CA ALA A 753 6.55 -15.65 35.24
C ALA A 753 5.27 -14.81 35.20
N LYS A 754 4.89 -14.23 36.34
CA LYS A 754 3.74 -13.33 36.45
C LYS A 754 4.18 -11.93 36.81
N TYR A 755 3.46 -10.95 36.27
CA TYR A 755 3.67 -9.55 36.57
C TYR A 755 2.39 -8.92 37.11
N ARG A 756 2.52 -8.06 38.11
CA ARG A 756 1.44 -7.21 38.62
C ARG A 756 1.85 -5.76 38.54
N LEU A 757 0.97 -4.92 38.01
CA LEU A 757 1.10 -3.48 38.05
C LEU A 757 0.17 -2.92 39.13
N LEU A 758 0.73 -2.15 40.06
CA LEU A 758 0.01 -1.56 41.18
C LEU A 758 0.18 -0.03 41.21
N ALA A 759 -0.84 0.67 41.70
CA ALA A 759 -0.77 2.08 42.08
C ALA A 759 -1.21 2.25 43.54
N ASP A 760 -0.35 2.85 44.37
CA ASP A 760 -0.57 3.03 45.82
C ASP A 760 -0.99 1.73 46.55
N GLY A 761 -0.47 0.59 46.09
CA GLY A 761 -0.74 -0.73 46.64
C GLY A 761 -1.99 -1.43 46.09
N ASN A 762 -2.79 -0.78 45.24
CA ASN A 762 -3.92 -1.41 44.55
C ASN A 762 -3.45 -2.09 43.26
N VAL A 763 -3.77 -3.37 43.08
CA VAL A 763 -3.48 -4.09 41.83
C VAL A 763 -4.38 -3.57 40.71
N LEU A 764 -3.76 -2.99 39.68
CA LEU A 764 -4.43 -2.44 38.50
C LEU A 764 -4.52 -3.47 37.37
N SER A 765 -3.48 -4.29 37.20
CA SER A 765 -3.43 -5.35 36.19
C SER A 765 -2.50 -6.48 36.63
N GLU A 766 -2.79 -7.69 36.14
CA GLU A 766 -1.96 -8.89 36.30
C GLU A 766 -1.91 -9.62 34.96
N TRP A 767 -0.72 -10.08 34.55
CA TRP A 767 -0.53 -10.91 33.36
C TRP A 767 0.57 -11.94 33.57
N THR A 768 0.58 -12.97 32.73
CA THR A 768 1.59 -14.03 32.71
C THR A 768 2.43 -13.88 31.45
N ALA A 769 3.75 -14.04 31.58
CA ALA A 769 4.68 -14.22 30.47
C ALA A 769 4.60 -15.70 30.03
N ASN A 770 3.73 -16.00 29.08
CA ASN A 770 3.53 -17.34 28.56
C ASN A 770 3.37 -17.36 27.04
N ASP A 771 3.94 -16.38 26.35
CA ASP A 771 3.89 -16.28 24.90
C ASP A 771 4.77 -17.33 24.22
N ARG A 772 5.67 -18.00 24.96
CA ARG A 772 6.54 -19.10 24.49
C ARG A 772 7.40 -18.68 23.29
N PHE A 773 8.20 -17.64 23.47
CA PHE A 773 9.17 -17.20 22.46
C PHE A 773 10.29 -18.23 22.28
N PRO A 774 10.95 -18.26 21.11
CA PRO A 774 12.07 -19.17 20.87
C PRO A 774 13.37 -18.72 21.57
N ALA A 775 13.29 -17.97 22.66
CA ALA A 775 14.44 -17.40 23.34
C ALA A 775 15.30 -18.45 24.07
N ARG A 776 16.61 -18.19 24.15
CA ARG A 776 17.56 -19.02 24.92
C ARG A 776 18.17 -18.29 26.12
N GLN A 777 18.05 -16.97 26.13
CA GLN A 777 18.60 -16.07 27.13
C GLN A 777 17.78 -14.77 27.13
N LEU A 778 18.06 -13.87 28.08
CA LEU A 778 17.48 -12.53 28.13
C LEU A 778 18.12 -11.66 27.04
N ASP A 779 17.47 -11.57 25.89
CA ASP A 779 17.86 -10.73 24.75
C ASP A 779 16.62 -10.34 23.92
N GLY A 780 16.85 -9.86 22.69
CA GLY A 780 15.79 -9.44 21.78
C GLY A 780 14.82 -10.56 21.40
N ASP A 781 15.21 -11.82 21.48
CA ASP A 781 14.31 -12.96 21.21
C ASP A 781 13.31 -13.18 22.36
N ALA A 782 13.65 -12.76 23.60
CA ALA A 782 12.79 -12.86 24.80
C ALA A 782 12.00 -11.58 25.08
N SER A 783 12.38 -10.46 24.48
CA SER A 783 11.86 -9.15 24.85
C SER A 783 10.47 -8.88 24.25
N THR A 784 9.55 -8.41 25.09
CA THR A 784 8.17 -8.09 24.70
C THR A 784 7.63 -6.93 25.51
N ARG A 785 6.47 -6.40 25.10
CA ARG A 785 5.82 -5.25 25.75
C ARG A 785 4.37 -5.56 26.07
N ARG A 786 3.93 -5.14 27.25
CA ARG A 786 2.52 -5.13 27.66
C ARG A 786 2.04 -3.69 27.77
N GLN A 787 1.08 -3.33 26.92
CA GLN A 787 0.39 -2.04 27.02
C GLN A 787 -0.86 -2.17 27.88
N LEU A 788 -1.09 -1.18 28.74
CA LEU A 788 -2.25 -1.08 29.63
C LEU A 788 -2.78 0.35 29.64
N ARG A 789 -4.10 0.54 29.69
CA ARG A 789 -4.70 1.88 29.84
C ARG A 789 -5.19 2.08 31.26
N LEU A 790 -4.68 3.10 31.94
CA LEU A 790 -4.92 3.34 33.36
C LEU A 790 -5.18 4.81 33.65
N VAL A 791 -5.94 5.10 34.71
CA VAL A 791 -6.08 6.46 35.24
C VAL A 791 -5.03 6.62 36.34
N LEU A 792 -4.17 7.62 36.20
CA LEU A 792 -3.12 7.94 37.19
C LEU A 792 -3.35 9.32 37.81
N HIS A 793 -2.94 9.48 39.05
CA HIS A 793 -2.94 10.74 39.78
C HIS A 793 -1.51 11.19 40.12
N THR A 794 -1.25 12.50 40.05
CA THR A 794 0.06 13.06 40.40
C THR A 794 0.47 12.64 41.82
N GLY A 795 1.66 12.06 41.95
CA GLY A 795 2.22 11.60 43.21
C GLY A 795 1.95 10.14 43.56
N GLU A 796 1.16 9.41 42.76
CA GLU A 796 0.94 7.97 42.96
C GLU A 796 2.25 7.17 42.84
N LYS A 797 2.39 6.15 43.70
CA LYS A 797 3.47 5.17 43.61
C LYS A 797 3.10 4.06 42.66
N ILE A 798 3.77 4.01 41.52
CA ILE A 798 3.65 2.96 40.53
C ILE A 798 4.64 1.86 40.88
N ARG A 799 4.14 0.63 41.01
CA ARG A 799 4.92 -0.54 41.40
C ARG A 799 4.67 -1.70 40.45
N ILE A 800 5.74 -2.24 39.88
CA ILE A 800 5.72 -3.49 39.10
C ILE A 800 6.25 -4.60 39.99
N GLU A 801 5.43 -5.62 40.24
CA GLU A 801 5.86 -6.83 40.93
C GLU A 801 6.07 -7.98 39.95
N GLY A 802 7.25 -8.60 40.00
CA GLY A 802 7.55 -9.85 39.29
C GLY A 802 7.43 -11.05 40.21
N LEU A 803 6.82 -12.12 39.73
CA LEU A 803 6.75 -13.43 40.37
C LEU A 803 7.44 -14.43 39.44
N PRO A 804 8.68 -14.82 39.73
CA PRO A 804 9.44 -15.72 38.86
C PRO A 804 8.87 -17.13 38.96
N ASP A 805 8.95 -17.89 37.87
CA ASP A 805 8.49 -19.27 37.80
C ASP A 805 9.42 -20.11 36.92
N GLY A 806 9.74 -21.33 37.36
CA GLY A 806 10.65 -22.21 36.62
C GLY A 806 11.99 -21.54 36.29
N GLY A 807 12.32 -21.48 35.00
CA GLY A 807 13.49 -20.79 34.48
C GLY A 807 13.25 -19.34 34.03
N ASP A 808 12.06 -18.78 34.27
CA ASP A 808 11.76 -17.37 33.99
C ASP A 808 11.98 -16.52 35.26
N PRO A 809 12.97 -15.61 35.27
CA PRO A 809 13.32 -14.82 36.44
C PRO A 809 12.45 -13.56 36.62
N ALA A 810 11.37 -13.41 35.84
CA ALA A 810 10.51 -12.23 35.81
C ALA A 810 11.28 -10.93 35.50
N ALA A 811 12.16 -10.96 34.48
CA ALA A 811 13.03 -9.83 34.17
C ALA A 811 12.28 -8.64 33.53
N LEU A 812 12.60 -7.43 33.98
CA LEU A 812 11.96 -6.16 33.60
C LEU A 812 13.01 -5.20 33.03
N ASP A 813 12.67 -4.52 31.92
CA ASP A 813 13.55 -3.53 31.28
C ASP A 813 13.15 -2.10 31.71
N TYR A 814 11.94 -1.66 31.35
CA TYR A 814 11.47 -0.31 31.67
C TYR A 814 9.94 -0.21 31.70
N VAL A 815 9.46 0.93 32.22
CA VAL A 815 8.06 1.36 32.08
C VAL A 815 8.01 2.69 31.33
N GLU A 816 7.13 2.78 30.33
CA GLU A 816 6.81 4.02 29.63
C GLU A 816 5.40 4.46 29.97
N ILE A 817 5.19 5.76 30.19
CA ILE A 817 3.89 6.33 30.54
C ILE A 817 3.58 7.47 29.59
N HIS A 818 2.65 7.22 28.66
CA HIS A 818 2.19 8.19 27.68
C HIS A 818 0.79 8.69 28.03
N PRO A 819 0.47 9.99 27.95
CA PRO A 819 -0.91 10.46 28.06
C PRO A 819 -1.78 9.68 27.08
N SER A 820 -2.81 9.01 27.60
CA SER A 820 -3.57 8.06 26.81
C SER A 820 -4.17 8.74 25.61
N ALA A 821 -4.22 7.99 24.49
CA ALA A 821 -5.01 8.35 23.34
C ALA A 821 -6.47 8.65 23.71
N ALA A 822 -6.98 8.42 24.93
CA ALA A 822 -8.26 8.96 25.41
C ALA A 822 -8.45 10.48 25.17
N LYS A 823 -7.37 11.28 25.12
CA LYS A 823 -7.45 12.70 24.71
C LYS A 823 -7.69 12.85 23.19
N LEU A 824 -7.18 11.93 22.38
CA LEU A 824 -7.46 11.76 20.94
C LEU A 824 -8.80 11.04 20.66
N ALA A 825 -9.23 10.07 21.48
CA ALA A 825 -10.51 9.37 21.39
C ALA A 825 -11.68 10.24 21.88
N SER A 826 -11.39 11.31 22.63
CA SER A 826 -12.35 12.39 22.87
C SER A 826 -12.56 13.29 21.65
N LEU A 827 -11.63 13.25 20.69
CA LEU A 827 -11.80 13.89 19.39
C LEU A 827 -12.44 12.86 18.45
N PRO A 828 -13.53 13.21 17.74
CA PRO A 828 -14.19 12.26 16.87
C PRO A 828 -13.27 11.93 15.68
N GLU A 829 -13.19 10.67 15.26
CA GLU A 829 -12.43 10.27 14.07
C GLU A 829 -12.95 10.98 12.81
N PRO A 830 -12.10 11.18 11.78
CA PRO A 830 -12.58 11.72 10.52
C PRO A 830 -13.66 10.83 9.91
N VAL A 831 -14.83 11.42 9.64
CA VAL A 831 -15.92 10.71 8.98
C VAL A 831 -15.58 10.58 7.51
N HIS A 832 -15.54 9.36 6.98
CA HIS A 832 -15.36 9.14 5.55
C HIS A 832 -16.73 9.04 4.88
N LEU A 833 -17.10 10.08 4.12
CA LEU A 833 -18.32 10.11 3.33
C LEU A 833 -17.94 10.14 1.85
N THR A 834 -18.64 9.39 0.99
CA THR A 834 -18.57 9.65 -0.45
C THR A 834 -19.20 11.00 -0.77
N SER A 835 -18.89 11.57 -1.94
CA SER A 835 -19.53 12.82 -2.39
C SER A 835 -21.06 12.73 -2.37
N ASP A 836 -21.63 11.58 -2.75
CA ASP A 836 -23.07 11.32 -2.71
C ASP A 836 -23.62 11.25 -1.27
N GLN A 837 -22.88 10.64 -0.34
CA GLN A 837 -23.30 10.53 1.06
C GLN A 837 -23.33 11.89 1.75
N ASP A 838 -22.28 12.71 1.59
CA ASP A 838 -22.27 14.06 2.17
C ASP A 838 -23.27 14.99 1.46
N HIS A 839 -23.47 14.85 0.14
CA HIS A 839 -24.52 15.56 -0.58
C HIS A 839 -25.91 15.23 -0.05
N GLN A 840 -26.23 13.94 0.09
CA GLN A 840 -27.49 13.49 0.67
C GLN A 840 -27.67 13.99 2.11
N ARG A 841 -26.61 13.96 2.93
CA ARG A 841 -26.65 14.51 4.29
C ARG A 841 -27.01 16.00 4.29
N LEU A 842 -26.46 16.80 3.38
CA LEU A 842 -26.81 18.22 3.26
C LEU A 842 -28.26 18.42 2.82
N LEU A 843 -28.77 17.58 1.91
CA LEU A 843 -30.19 17.57 1.55
C LEU A 843 -31.08 17.25 2.76
N ASP A 844 -30.70 16.25 3.55
CA ASP A 844 -31.44 15.84 4.74
C ASP A 844 -31.48 16.97 5.80
N LEU A 845 -30.33 17.64 6.02
CA LEU A 845 -30.23 18.81 6.91
C LEU A 845 -31.06 20.00 6.44
N LEU A 846 -31.26 20.13 5.13
CA LEU A 846 -32.11 21.16 4.52
C LEU A 846 -33.57 20.73 4.39
N HIS A 847 -33.90 19.49 4.74
CA HIS A 847 -35.21 18.87 4.55
C HIS A 847 -35.66 18.86 3.07
N ILE A 848 -34.74 18.53 2.17
CA ILE A 848 -34.96 18.44 0.72
C ILE A 848 -34.94 16.97 0.29
N THR A 849 -36.00 16.50 -0.38
CA THR A 849 -36.08 15.11 -0.86
C THR A 849 -35.38 14.88 -2.19
N SER A 850 -35.34 15.89 -3.06
CA SER A 850 -34.67 15.83 -4.35
C SER A 850 -34.39 17.24 -4.87
N LEU A 851 -33.35 17.38 -5.67
CA LEU A 851 -33.04 18.61 -6.40
C LEU A 851 -33.53 18.51 -7.85
N ARG A 852 -33.75 19.66 -8.48
CA ARG A 852 -33.93 19.70 -9.93
C ARG A 852 -32.62 19.26 -10.60
N PRO A 853 -32.69 18.39 -11.63
CA PRO A 853 -31.49 17.96 -12.33
C PRO A 853 -30.89 19.15 -13.09
N GLY A 854 -29.56 19.27 -13.04
CA GLY A 854 -28.85 20.21 -13.89
C GLY A 854 -29.07 19.90 -15.37
N PRO A 855 -29.13 20.92 -16.24
CA PRO A 855 -29.13 20.68 -17.67
C PRO A 855 -27.89 19.90 -18.13
N SER A 856 -28.04 19.10 -19.16
CA SER A 856 -26.93 18.34 -19.75
C SER A 856 -26.09 19.21 -20.67
N GLY A 857 -24.77 19.07 -20.60
CA GLY A 857 -23.82 19.65 -21.56
C GLY A 857 -23.87 18.99 -22.94
N ASN A 858 -24.54 17.83 -23.06
CA ASN A 858 -24.78 17.18 -24.35
C ASN A 858 -25.95 17.89 -25.07
N PRO A 859 -25.72 18.54 -26.22
CA PRO A 859 -26.78 19.22 -26.97
C PRO A 859 -27.91 18.29 -27.47
N ALA A 860 -27.67 16.98 -27.54
CA ALA A 860 -28.65 15.98 -27.97
C ALA A 860 -29.51 15.41 -26.82
N ALA A 861 -29.21 15.76 -25.56
CA ALA A 861 -29.96 15.24 -24.43
C ALA A 861 -31.36 15.90 -24.31
N PRO A 862 -32.40 15.19 -23.83
CA PRO A 862 -33.72 15.77 -23.62
C PRO A 862 -33.73 16.99 -22.68
N ASN A 863 -32.78 17.05 -21.74
CA ASN A 863 -32.55 18.17 -20.82
C ASN A 863 -31.31 19.00 -21.18
N ALA A 864 -30.96 19.11 -22.47
CA ALA A 864 -29.82 19.90 -22.93
C ALA A 864 -29.87 21.35 -22.41
N ALA A 865 -28.70 21.90 -22.10
CA ALA A 865 -28.57 23.30 -21.66
C ALA A 865 -29.10 24.30 -22.70
N ASN A 866 -29.76 25.35 -22.21
CA ASN A 866 -30.17 26.44 -23.07
C ASN A 866 -28.94 27.18 -23.61
N THR A 867 -28.74 27.13 -24.92
CA THR A 867 -27.69 27.86 -25.64
C THR A 867 -28.27 28.89 -26.62
N ASP A 868 -29.57 29.17 -26.51
CA ASP A 868 -30.30 30.10 -27.37
C ASP A 868 -30.70 31.35 -26.55
N GLU A 869 -30.17 32.50 -26.97
CA GLU A 869 -30.41 33.80 -26.34
C GLU A 869 -31.90 34.15 -26.27
N SER A 870 -32.69 33.74 -27.26
CA SER A 870 -34.13 34.03 -27.31
C SER A 870 -34.93 33.26 -26.25
N LYS A 871 -34.36 32.19 -25.70
CA LYS A 871 -35.00 31.32 -24.68
C LYS A 871 -34.62 31.70 -23.26
N VAL A 872 -33.80 32.73 -23.08
CA VAL A 872 -33.44 33.20 -21.73
C VAL A 872 -34.66 33.90 -21.13
N PRO A 873 -35.23 33.39 -20.01
CA PRO A 873 -36.39 34.00 -19.39
C PRO A 873 -36.02 35.36 -18.77
N PRO A 874 -36.98 36.28 -18.63
CA PRO A 874 -36.77 37.52 -17.88
C PRO A 874 -36.35 37.22 -16.42
N TYR A 875 -35.37 37.97 -15.92
CA TYR A 875 -34.92 37.93 -14.53
C TYR A 875 -34.66 39.34 -14.00
N ARG A 876 -34.64 39.49 -12.68
CA ARG A 876 -34.35 40.76 -11.99
C ARG A 876 -33.19 40.58 -11.02
N LEU A 877 -32.20 41.45 -11.14
CA LEU A 877 -31.03 41.44 -10.26
C LEU A 877 -31.26 42.26 -8.98
N PRO A 878 -30.67 41.85 -7.84
CA PRO A 878 -30.56 42.72 -6.67
C PRO A 878 -29.73 43.96 -7.01
N ASN A 879 -30.15 45.12 -6.52
CA ASN A 879 -29.41 46.36 -6.75
C ASN A 879 -28.22 46.45 -5.76
N PRO A 880 -26.96 46.49 -6.23
CA PRO A 880 -25.80 46.52 -5.35
C PRO A 880 -25.72 47.77 -4.48
N LEU A 881 -26.47 48.83 -4.81
CA LEU A 881 -26.54 50.09 -4.09
C LEU A 881 -27.85 50.30 -3.32
N THR A 882 -28.51 49.21 -2.90
CA THR A 882 -29.68 49.25 -2.02
C THR A 882 -29.45 48.38 -0.79
N LEU A 883 -29.57 48.97 0.41
CA LEU A 883 -29.51 48.25 1.68
C LEU A 883 -30.70 47.30 1.82
N LYS A 884 -30.58 46.25 2.65
CA LYS A 884 -31.69 45.31 2.93
C LYS A 884 -32.96 45.98 3.45
N ASN A 885 -32.86 47.15 4.09
CA ASN A 885 -34.00 47.95 4.55
C ASN A 885 -34.61 48.88 3.47
N GLY A 886 -34.18 48.76 2.21
CA GLY A 886 -34.67 49.53 1.08
C GLY A 886 -34.02 50.91 0.87
N LYS A 887 -33.15 51.37 1.79
CA LYS A 887 -32.47 52.67 1.63
C LYS A 887 -31.37 52.59 0.56
N LYS A 888 -31.29 53.64 -0.27
CA LYS A 888 -30.24 53.78 -1.29
C LYS A 888 -28.87 54.05 -0.66
N VAL A 889 -27.83 53.50 -1.27
CA VAL A 889 -26.41 53.69 -0.93
C VAL A 889 -25.84 54.73 -1.90
N THR A 890 -25.58 55.93 -1.41
CA THR A 890 -25.11 57.07 -2.24
C THR A 890 -23.71 57.55 -1.88
N THR A 891 -23.07 56.98 -0.85
CA THR A 891 -21.71 57.36 -0.42
C THR A 891 -20.81 56.13 -0.26
N ALA A 892 -19.50 56.34 -0.45
CA ALA A 892 -18.49 55.30 -0.21
C ALA A 892 -18.50 54.79 1.24
N ASP A 893 -18.75 55.67 2.21
CA ASP A 893 -18.86 55.29 3.63
C ASP A 893 -20.02 54.31 3.88
N ALA A 894 -21.19 54.57 3.28
CA ALA A 894 -22.34 53.66 3.37
C ALA A 894 -22.08 52.33 2.66
N TRP A 895 -21.32 52.32 1.56
CA TRP A 895 -20.86 51.09 0.92
C TRP A 895 -20.00 50.26 1.87
N TRP A 896 -18.90 50.83 2.40
CA TRP A 896 -17.93 50.09 3.20
C TRP A 896 -18.48 49.63 4.56
N LYS A 897 -19.23 50.49 5.25
CA LYS A 897 -19.70 50.20 6.62
C LYS A 897 -21.01 49.42 6.68
N ARG A 898 -21.81 49.40 5.60
CA ARG A 898 -23.16 48.81 5.62
C ARG A 898 -23.43 47.86 4.46
N ARG A 899 -23.43 48.34 3.21
CA ARG A 899 -23.90 47.51 2.09
C ARG A 899 -22.95 46.38 1.72
N ARG A 900 -21.64 46.65 1.67
CA ARG A 900 -20.65 45.62 1.37
C ARG A 900 -20.70 44.47 2.41
N PRO A 901 -20.73 44.74 3.73
CA PRO A 901 -20.99 43.69 4.72
C PRO A 901 -22.29 42.91 4.49
N GLU A 902 -23.39 43.56 4.10
CA GLU A 902 -24.66 42.85 3.81
C GLU A 902 -24.55 41.88 2.63
N ILE A 903 -23.81 42.25 1.57
CA ILE A 903 -23.55 41.41 0.40
C ILE A 903 -22.62 40.25 0.79
N VAL A 904 -21.53 40.53 1.52
CA VAL A 904 -20.63 39.49 2.04
C VAL A 904 -21.40 38.47 2.86
N GLU A 905 -22.27 38.92 3.77
CA GLU A 905 -23.13 38.03 4.56
C GLU A 905 -24.17 37.26 3.71
N GLY A 906 -24.49 37.72 2.49
CA GLY A 906 -25.26 36.94 1.53
C GLY A 906 -24.45 35.78 0.96
N PHE A 907 -23.23 36.05 0.50
CA PHE A 907 -22.32 35.03 -0.04
C PHE A 907 -21.84 34.05 1.04
N ASP A 908 -21.47 34.55 2.22
CA ASP A 908 -21.01 33.77 3.36
C ASP A 908 -22.10 32.81 3.85
N ARG A 909 -23.37 33.25 3.91
CA ARG A 909 -24.44 32.38 4.40
C ARG A 909 -24.92 31.39 3.35
N GLU A 910 -25.06 31.83 2.09
CA GLU A 910 -25.83 31.09 1.09
C GLU A 910 -25.01 30.43 -0.02
N ILE A 911 -23.79 30.90 -0.33
CA ILE A 911 -23.07 30.49 -1.54
C ILE A 911 -21.69 29.92 -1.25
N TYR A 912 -20.77 30.67 -0.63
CA TYR A 912 -19.37 30.23 -0.46
C TYR A 912 -19.04 29.78 0.96
N GLY A 913 -19.87 30.16 1.94
CA GLY A 913 -19.73 29.73 3.33
C GLY A 913 -18.79 30.61 4.15
N ARG A 914 -18.95 30.57 5.46
CA ARG A 914 -18.17 31.34 6.43
C ARG A 914 -16.83 30.68 6.70
N LEU A 915 -15.80 31.52 6.89
CA LEU A 915 -14.56 31.05 7.50
C LEU A 915 -14.83 30.72 8.97
N PRO A 916 -14.23 29.64 9.50
CA PRO A 916 -14.38 29.31 10.91
C PRO A 916 -13.73 30.39 11.78
N HIS A 917 -14.29 30.59 12.98
CA HIS A 917 -13.82 31.63 13.91
C HIS A 917 -12.36 31.46 14.34
N SER A 918 -11.89 30.22 14.42
CA SER A 918 -10.51 29.87 14.73
C SER A 918 -9.92 29.06 13.59
N ILE A 919 -9.04 29.67 12.82
CA ILE A 919 -8.26 28.98 11.78
C ILE A 919 -6.85 28.74 12.33
N PRO A 920 -6.29 27.52 12.18
CA PRO A 920 -4.96 27.25 12.65
C PRO A 920 -3.90 28.11 11.96
N LYS A 921 -2.77 28.29 12.65
CA LYS A 921 -1.63 29.03 12.10
C LYS A 921 -0.98 28.24 10.97
N LEU A 922 -0.32 28.95 10.05
CA LEU A 922 0.45 28.37 8.96
C LEU A 922 1.91 28.82 9.08
N ASN A 923 2.83 27.86 9.00
CA ASN A 923 4.27 28.12 8.95
C ASN A 923 4.83 27.74 7.58
N TRP A 924 5.54 28.65 6.93
CA TRP A 924 6.15 28.38 5.62
C TRP A 924 7.60 27.89 5.78
N GLU A 925 7.90 26.76 5.16
CA GLU A 925 9.24 26.20 5.01
C GLU A 925 9.73 26.39 3.57
N LEU A 926 10.96 26.87 3.41
CA LEU A 926 11.65 26.89 2.12
C LEU A 926 12.24 25.51 1.85
N ALA A 927 11.52 24.70 1.08
CA ALA A 927 11.94 23.35 0.71
C ALA A 927 13.11 23.35 -0.29
N ASN A 928 13.10 24.28 -1.26
CA ASN A 928 14.17 24.38 -2.24
C ASN A 928 14.27 25.79 -2.83
N ILE A 929 15.49 26.18 -3.22
CA ILE A 929 15.75 27.36 -4.04
C ILE A 929 16.65 26.97 -5.21
N SER A 930 16.26 27.36 -6.43
CA SER A 930 17.03 27.11 -7.65
C SER A 930 17.17 28.38 -8.48
N GLN A 931 18.28 28.49 -9.20
CA GLN A 931 18.45 29.42 -10.31
C GLN A 931 18.27 28.64 -11.61
N GLU A 932 17.37 29.09 -12.47
CA GLU A 932 17.04 28.41 -13.72
C GLU A 932 16.70 29.40 -14.83
N MET A 933 16.60 28.91 -16.07
CA MET A 933 16.14 29.70 -17.21
C MET A 933 14.67 29.36 -17.51
N ASN A 934 13.82 30.38 -17.61
CA ASN A 934 12.46 30.22 -18.14
C ASN A 934 12.34 31.01 -19.45
N GLY A 935 12.45 30.29 -20.58
CA GLY A 935 12.77 30.93 -21.86
C GLY A 935 14.15 31.59 -21.79
N ASP A 936 14.24 32.86 -22.19
CA ASP A 936 15.49 33.63 -22.19
C ASP A 936 15.70 34.44 -20.90
N VAL A 937 14.84 34.28 -19.90
CA VAL A 937 14.92 35.04 -18.63
C VAL A 937 15.49 34.15 -17.52
N PRO A 938 16.61 34.53 -16.87
CA PRO A 938 17.08 33.86 -15.66
C PRO A 938 16.16 34.18 -14.49
N VAL A 939 15.75 33.15 -13.75
CA VAL A 939 14.83 33.26 -12.61
C VAL A 939 15.38 32.58 -11.36
N ILE A 940 15.02 33.11 -10.19
CA ILE A 940 15.16 32.45 -8.90
C ILE A 940 13.81 31.85 -8.55
N THR A 941 13.75 30.53 -8.44
CA THR A 941 12.55 29.77 -8.09
C THR A 941 12.67 29.20 -6.67
N LYS A 942 11.71 29.54 -5.82
CA LYS A 942 11.54 29.01 -4.47
C LYS A 942 10.38 28.02 -4.45
N LYS A 943 10.62 26.80 -3.98
CA LYS A 943 9.57 25.83 -3.64
C LYS A 943 9.33 25.90 -2.13
N LEU A 944 8.09 26.10 -1.75
CA LEU A 944 7.66 26.38 -0.38
C LEU A 944 6.58 25.38 0.03
N ASN A 945 6.69 24.87 1.25
CA ASN A 945 5.68 24.04 1.89
C ASN A 945 5.12 24.82 3.09
N GLY A 946 3.81 25.05 3.09
CA GLY A 946 3.11 25.70 4.19
C GLY A 946 2.49 24.67 5.12
N HIS A 947 3.07 24.46 6.29
CA HIS A 947 2.58 23.52 7.30
C HIS A 947 1.52 24.18 8.18
N VAL A 948 0.27 23.69 8.09
CA VAL A 948 -0.81 24.14 8.96
C VAL A 948 -0.69 23.47 10.32
N ASP A 949 -0.78 24.26 11.40
CA ASP A 949 -0.80 23.77 12.77
C ASP A 949 -2.01 22.84 12.98
N ASN A 950 -1.75 21.54 13.20
CA ASN A 950 -2.78 20.54 13.44
C ASN A 950 -2.89 20.13 14.91
N SER A 951 -2.27 20.86 15.84
CA SER A 951 -2.27 20.51 17.27
C SER A 951 -3.67 20.38 17.87
N ALA A 952 -4.65 21.12 17.34
CA ALA A 952 -6.05 21.05 17.77
C ALA A 952 -6.78 19.79 17.29
N TYR A 953 -6.28 19.13 16.24
CA TYR A 953 -6.83 17.89 15.69
C TYR A 953 -5.76 17.13 14.88
N PRO A 954 -4.91 16.32 15.54
CA PRO A 954 -3.72 15.73 14.94
C PRO A 954 -3.99 14.68 13.84
N PHE A 955 -5.23 14.19 13.70
CA PHE A 955 -5.59 13.18 12.69
C PHE A 955 -5.51 13.70 11.24
N ILE A 956 -5.41 15.01 11.03
CA ILE A 956 -5.34 15.62 9.69
C ILE A 956 -4.11 16.52 9.60
N GLY A 957 -3.19 16.22 8.70
CA GLY A 957 -2.12 17.12 8.28
C GLY A 957 -2.52 17.92 7.04
N VAL A 958 -2.10 19.19 6.94
CA VAL A 958 -2.36 20.04 5.77
C VAL A 958 -1.10 20.80 5.40
N ASP A 959 -0.50 20.42 4.27
CA ASP A 959 0.72 21.02 3.73
C ASP A 959 0.45 21.70 2.40
N ILE A 960 0.49 23.03 2.39
CA ILE A 960 0.17 23.85 1.21
C ILE A 960 1.39 23.97 0.32
N GLN A 961 1.28 23.49 -0.93
CA GLN A 961 2.36 23.61 -1.90
C GLN A 961 2.30 24.93 -2.67
N LEU A 962 3.42 25.65 -2.68
CA LEU A 962 3.59 26.93 -3.36
C LEU A 962 4.94 26.98 -4.09
N THR A 963 4.94 27.46 -5.33
CA THR A 963 6.16 27.83 -6.06
C THR A 963 6.15 29.33 -6.33
N LEU A 964 7.26 30.03 -6.07
CA LEU A 964 7.45 31.45 -6.37
C LEU A 964 8.69 31.62 -7.25
N SER A 965 8.55 32.25 -8.41
CA SER A 965 9.66 32.54 -9.33
C SER A 965 9.76 34.04 -9.58
N THR A 966 10.95 34.61 -9.41
CA THR A 966 11.25 36.03 -9.65
C THR A 966 12.43 36.20 -10.62
N PRO A 967 12.51 37.25 -11.43
CA PRO A 967 13.68 37.48 -12.30
C PRO A 967 14.96 37.59 -11.47
N ALA A 968 15.99 36.80 -11.81
CA ALA A 968 17.22 36.70 -11.02
C ALA A 968 18.01 38.02 -10.97
N ASN A 969 17.87 38.85 -12.02
CA ASN A 969 18.56 40.13 -12.16
C ASN A 969 17.71 41.34 -11.70
N ALA A 970 16.60 41.11 -10.98
CA ALA A 970 15.78 42.19 -10.46
C ALA A 970 16.58 42.99 -9.40
N THR A 971 16.59 44.32 -9.51
CA THR A 971 17.31 45.22 -8.59
C THR A 971 16.52 45.57 -7.33
N GLY A 972 15.33 44.99 -7.16
CA GLY A 972 14.42 45.22 -6.03
C GLY A 972 13.17 44.33 -6.11
N PRO A 973 12.22 44.47 -5.18
CA PRO A 973 11.00 43.67 -5.15
C PRO A 973 10.16 43.86 -6.44
N VAL A 974 9.63 42.77 -7.00
CA VAL A 974 8.86 42.79 -8.25
C VAL A 974 7.37 42.50 -8.05
N PRO A 975 6.46 43.02 -8.90
CA PRO A 975 5.09 42.53 -8.96
C PRO A 975 5.04 41.03 -9.23
N VAL A 976 4.02 40.33 -8.73
CA VAL A 976 3.86 38.88 -8.93
C VAL A 976 2.44 38.55 -9.40
N ILE A 977 2.30 37.65 -10.37
CA ILE A 977 1.01 37.02 -10.71
C ILE A 977 0.96 35.61 -10.13
N MET A 978 0.03 35.35 -9.21
CA MET A 978 -0.24 34.03 -8.64
C MET A 978 -1.29 33.30 -9.47
N GLU A 979 -1.02 32.07 -9.91
CA GLU A 979 -1.94 31.15 -10.58
C GLU A 979 -2.38 30.05 -9.59
N PHE A 980 -3.66 29.72 -9.60
CA PHE A 980 -4.14 28.44 -9.04
C PHE A 980 -3.82 27.30 -10.02
N GLY A 981 -2.82 26.48 -9.68
CA GLY A 981 -2.27 25.45 -10.57
C GLY A 981 -2.76 24.03 -10.29
N PHE A 982 -2.30 23.07 -11.09
CA PHE A 982 -2.51 21.64 -10.88
C PHE A 982 -1.22 20.95 -10.41
N THR A 983 -1.36 19.80 -9.75
CA THR A 983 -0.20 19.00 -9.35
C THR A 983 0.55 18.47 -10.60
N PRO A 984 1.88 18.29 -10.53
CA PRO A 984 2.66 17.69 -11.62
C PRO A 984 2.13 16.32 -12.06
N GLU A 985 1.66 15.50 -11.12
CA GLU A 985 1.12 14.16 -11.38
C GLU A 985 -0.18 14.22 -12.18
N PHE A 986 -1.06 15.16 -11.85
CA PHE A 986 -2.30 15.37 -12.58
C PHE A 986 -2.03 15.88 -14.00
N LEU A 987 -1.09 16.82 -14.16
CA LEU A 987 -0.66 17.31 -15.47
C LEU A 987 -0.05 16.18 -16.31
N ALA A 988 0.76 15.31 -15.72
CA ALA A 988 1.34 14.15 -16.39
C ALA A 988 0.27 13.12 -16.78
N ALA A 989 -0.70 12.83 -15.91
CA ALA A 989 -1.82 11.94 -16.21
C ALA A 989 -2.71 12.49 -17.34
N MET A 990 -2.98 13.80 -17.33
CA MET A 990 -3.73 14.48 -18.38
C MET A 990 -2.98 14.45 -19.70
N ALA A 991 -1.66 14.70 -19.70
CA ALA A 991 -0.82 14.63 -20.90
C ALA A 991 -0.77 13.22 -21.52
N ARG A 992 -0.86 12.15 -20.70
CA ARG A 992 -0.98 10.76 -21.19
C ARG A 992 -2.36 10.47 -21.79
N ARG A 993 -3.42 11.02 -21.21
CA ARG A 993 -4.82 10.76 -21.62
C ARG A 993 -5.24 11.59 -22.84
N PHE A 994 -4.65 12.77 -22.99
CA PHE A 994 -4.84 13.68 -24.10
C PHE A 994 -3.46 14.14 -24.58
N PRO A 995 -2.73 13.32 -25.38
CA PRO A 995 -1.50 13.78 -26.01
C PRO A 995 -1.81 15.04 -26.80
N ALA A 996 -1.24 16.17 -26.37
CA ALA A 996 -1.68 17.48 -26.79
C ALA A 996 -1.70 17.61 -28.32
N ALA A 997 -2.81 18.13 -28.85
CA ALA A 997 -2.77 18.92 -30.08
C ALA A 997 -1.69 20.01 -29.89
N ASN A 998 -0.83 20.17 -30.89
CA ASN A 998 0.36 21.04 -30.91
C ASN A 998 0.33 22.20 -29.90
N PRO A 999 1.38 22.39 -29.06
CA PRO A 999 1.51 23.63 -28.31
C PRO A 999 1.44 24.78 -29.31
N ALA A 1000 0.50 25.70 -29.10
CA ALA A 1000 0.38 26.87 -29.95
C ALA A 1000 1.76 27.56 -29.99
N ASN A 1001 2.33 27.71 -31.20
CA ASN A 1001 3.59 28.42 -31.41
C ASN A 1001 3.51 29.81 -30.76
N GLY A 1002 4.13 29.98 -29.58
CA GLY A 1002 4.10 31.22 -28.82
C GLY A 1002 4.69 31.10 -27.41
N SER A 1003 5.09 32.23 -26.84
CA SER A 1003 5.61 32.32 -25.47
C SER A 1003 4.55 31.97 -24.43
N THR A 1004 4.90 31.13 -23.45
CA THR A 1004 4.01 30.76 -22.34
C THR A 1004 3.61 31.99 -21.51
N TRP A 1005 2.53 31.90 -20.73
CA TRP A 1005 2.10 33.02 -19.90
C TRP A 1005 3.18 33.44 -18.89
N ARG A 1006 3.92 32.47 -18.34
CA ARG A 1006 5.05 32.71 -17.41
C ARG A 1006 6.13 33.55 -18.09
N GLN A 1007 6.48 33.20 -19.33
CA GLN A 1007 7.45 33.97 -20.13
C GLN A 1007 6.94 35.38 -20.42
N GLN A 1008 5.63 35.55 -20.70
CA GLN A 1008 5.05 36.87 -20.94
C GLN A 1008 5.06 37.76 -19.67
N VAL A 1009 4.78 37.20 -18.49
CA VAL A 1009 4.89 37.90 -17.20
C VAL A 1009 6.34 38.29 -16.91
N LEU A 1010 7.28 37.36 -17.09
CA LEU A 1010 8.71 37.62 -16.92
C LEU A 1010 9.25 38.70 -17.87
N ALA A 1011 8.74 38.76 -19.11
CA ALA A 1011 9.13 39.79 -20.08
C ALA A 1011 8.72 41.21 -19.64
N LYS A 1012 7.78 41.36 -18.70
CA LYS A 1012 7.44 42.64 -18.05
C LYS A 1012 8.34 42.97 -16.85
N GLY A 1013 9.29 42.09 -16.51
CA GLY A 1013 10.10 42.19 -15.29
C GLY A 1013 9.35 41.80 -14.02
N TRP A 1014 8.23 41.08 -14.14
CA TRP A 1014 7.41 40.63 -13.01
C TRP A 1014 7.73 39.17 -12.66
N GLY A 1015 7.46 38.75 -11.44
CA GLY A 1015 7.51 37.35 -11.02
C GLY A 1015 6.16 36.63 -11.22
N TYR A 1016 6.16 35.31 -11.04
CA TYR A 1016 4.96 34.50 -10.99
C TYR A 1016 4.99 33.53 -9.82
N ALA A 1017 3.82 33.10 -9.38
CA ALA A 1017 3.68 32.07 -8.38
C ALA A 1017 2.61 31.06 -8.77
N VAL A 1018 2.74 29.82 -8.31
CA VAL A 1018 1.76 28.75 -8.50
C VAL A 1018 1.44 28.14 -7.15
N VAL A 1019 0.21 28.27 -6.70
CA VAL A 1019 -0.31 27.61 -5.49
C VAL A 1019 -1.18 26.43 -5.91
N ILE A 1020 -1.04 25.29 -5.23
CA ILE A 1020 -1.78 24.06 -5.58
C ILE A 1020 -3.05 23.94 -4.72
N PRO A 1021 -4.27 24.19 -5.26
CA PRO A 1021 -5.50 24.24 -4.49
C PRO A 1021 -5.83 22.94 -3.76
N THR A 1022 -5.57 21.80 -4.40
CA THR A 1022 -5.89 20.47 -3.86
C THR A 1022 -5.06 20.09 -2.63
N THR A 1023 -3.94 20.77 -2.40
CA THR A 1023 -3.13 20.62 -1.17
C THR A 1023 -3.68 21.41 0.01
N ILE A 1024 -4.52 22.43 -0.26
CA ILE A 1024 -5.27 23.18 0.75
C ILE A 1024 -6.55 22.41 1.10
N GLN A 1025 -7.31 22.07 0.08
CA GLN A 1025 -8.56 21.33 0.18
C GLN A 1025 -8.79 20.54 -1.11
N ALA A 1026 -9.13 19.27 -1.00
CA ALA A 1026 -9.41 18.41 -2.15
C ALA A 1026 -10.56 18.96 -3.00
N ASP A 1027 -10.48 18.74 -4.32
CA ASP A 1027 -11.53 19.08 -5.28
C ASP A 1027 -12.57 17.96 -5.39
N SER A 1028 -13.17 17.58 -4.26
CA SER A 1028 -14.19 16.53 -4.16
C SER A 1028 -15.00 16.67 -2.87
N GLY A 1029 -16.28 16.27 -2.91
CA GLY A 1029 -17.13 16.14 -1.72
C GLY A 1029 -16.60 15.12 -0.72
N GLU A 1030 -16.01 14.02 -1.20
CA GLU A 1030 -15.38 12.99 -0.37
C GLU A 1030 -14.22 13.53 0.48
N GLY A 1031 -13.56 14.59 0.02
CA GLY A 1031 -12.44 15.19 0.74
C GLY A 1031 -12.85 16.24 1.79
N LEU A 1032 -14.13 16.58 1.96
CA LEU A 1032 -14.57 17.69 2.82
C LEU A 1032 -14.32 17.47 4.31
N THR A 1033 -14.21 16.22 4.76
CA THR A 1033 -13.83 15.84 6.12
C THR A 1033 -12.31 15.69 6.30
N GLN A 1034 -11.55 16.01 5.25
CA GLN A 1034 -10.09 16.06 5.18
C GLN A 1034 -9.63 17.45 4.73
N GLY A 1035 -8.32 17.68 4.63
CA GLY A 1035 -7.76 18.98 4.26
C GLY A 1035 -8.09 20.07 5.28
N ILE A 1036 -8.00 21.34 4.91
CA ILE A 1036 -8.25 22.45 5.86
C ILE A 1036 -9.69 22.47 6.39
N ILE A 1037 -10.69 22.09 5.57
CA ILE A 1037 -12.10 22.03 6.00
C ILE A 1037 -12.28 20.89 7.02
N GLY A 1038 -11.70 19.72 6.76
CA GLY A 1038 -11.69 18.61 7.71
C GLY A 1038 -10.98 18.96 9.00
N LEU A 1039 -9.81 19.59 8.91
CA LEU A 1039 -9.00 19.95 10.08
C LEU A 1039 -9.75 20.89 11.03
N VAL A 1040 -10.35 21.97 10.52
CA VAL A 1040 -11.09 22.94 11.35
C VAL A 1040 -12.39 22.35 11.91
N ASN A 1041 -12.98 21.37 11.21
CA ASN A 1041 -14.17 20.66 11.66
C ASN A 1041 -13.84 19.38 12.43
N LYS A 1042 -12.58 19.14 12.79
CA LYS A 1042 -12.14 17.97 13.55
C LYS A 1042 -12.60 16.66 12.90
N GLY A 1043 -12.39 16.56 11.60
CA GLY A 1043 -12.76 15.42 10.77
C GLY A 1043 -14.26 15.23 10.59
N GLN A 1044 -15.10 16.11 11.12
CA GLN A 1044 -16.55 16.00 11.01
C GLN A 1044 -17.09 16.71 9.76
N PRO A 1045 -18.26 16.28 9.26
CA PRO A 1045 -18.90 16.96 8.14
C PRO A 1045 -19.22 18.41 8.48
N ARG A 1046 -18.95 19.31 7.53
CA ARG A 1046 -19.21 20.74 7.67
C ARG A 1046 -20.70 21.05 7.82
N GLY A 1047 -21.01 22.15 8.51
CA GLY A 1047 -22.34 22.75 8.62
C GLY A 1047 -22.84 23.34 7.30
N LEU A 1048 -24.12 23.75 7.28
CA LEU A 1048 -24.78 24.26 6.08
C LEU A 1048 -24.20 25.59 5.58
N ASP A 1049 -23.64 26.39 6.46
CA ASP A 1049 -23.10 27.70 6.16
C ASP A 1049 -21.59 27.82 6.39
N ASP A 1050 -20.94 26.68 6.61
CA ASP A 1050 -19.48 26.57 6.58
C ASP A 1050 -18.96 26.68 5.15
N TRP A 1051 -17.74 27.20 5.03
CA TRP A 1051 -17.04 27.38 3.76
C TRP A 1051 -16.99 26.14 2.86
N GLY A 1052 -17.07 26.36 1.55
CA GLY A 1052 -16.74 25.39 0.51
C GLY A 1052 -15.32 25.51 0.00
N ALA A 1053 -14.94 24.58 -0.88
CA ALA A 1053 -13.58 24.49 -1.39
C ALA A 1053 -13.11 25.79 -2.06
N LEU A 1054 -13.97 26.53 -2.78
CA LEU A 1054 -13.59 27.82 -3.38
C LEU A 1054 -13.13 28.85 -2.36
N ARG A 1055 -13.80 28.89 -1.20
CA ARG A 1055 -13.49 29.79 -0.10
C ARG A 1055 -12.24 29.32 0.66
N ALA A 1056 -12.04 28.01 0.80
CA ALA A 1056 -10.82 27.42 1.37
C ALA A 1056 -9.59 27.70 0.48
N TRP A 1057 -9.70 27.55 -0.85
CA TRP A 1057 -8.64 27.88 -1.80
C TRP A 1057 -8.29 29.37 -1.77
N ALA A 1058 -9.29 30.25 -1.71
CA ALA A 1058 -9.09 31.69 -1.52
C ALA A 1058 -8.35 32.02 -0.22
N TRP A 1059 -8.66 31.30 0.87
CA TRP A 1059 -7.90 31.42 2.12
C TRP A 1059 -6.45 30.99 1.94
N GLY A 1060 -6.17 29.87 1.29
CA GLY A 1060 -4.79 29.42 1.07
C GLY A 1060 -3.97 30.36 0.19
N ALA A 1061 -4.57 30.95 -0.86
CA ALA A 1061 -3.93 32.03 -1.63
C ALA A 1061 -3.63 33.26 -0.75
N SER A 1062 -4.53 33.62 0.17
CA SER A 1062 -4.31 34.69 1.14
C SER A 1062 -3.13 34.38 2.08
N ARG A 1063 -2.91 33.10 2.44
CA ARG A 1063 -1.76 32.67 3.25
C ARG A 1063 -0.45 32.71 2.47
N ALA A 1064 -0.47 32.41 1.17
CA ALA A 1064 0.69 32.59 0.29
C ALA A 1064 1.04 34.09 0.17
N LEU A 1065 0.03 34.97 0.13
CA LEU A 1065 0.26 36.41 0.16
C LEU A 1065 0.86 36.90 1.50
N ASP A 1066 0.52 36.26 2.63
CA ASP A 1066 1.18 36.54 3.92
C ASP A 1066 2.69 36.27 3.84
N TYR A 1067 3.10 35.18 3.18
CA TYR A 1067 4.51 34.89 2.93
C TYR A 1067 5.16 35.92 1.97
N PHE A 1068 4.46 36.34 0.91
CA PHE A 1068 5.00 37.38 0.03
C PHE A 1068 5.23 38.72 0.74
N GLN A 1069 4.51 39.01 1.82
CA GLN A 1069 4.78 40.20 2.64
C GLN A 1069 6.10 40.12 3.44
N THR A 1070 6.65 38.92 3.63
CA THR A 1070 7.94 38.70 4.30
C THR A 1070 9.08 38.45 3.31
N ASP A 1071 8.78 38.10 2.06
CA ASP A 1071 9.78 37.86 1.01
C ASP A 1071 10.18 39.16 0.29
N ASN A 1072 11.38 39.66 0.59
CA ASN A 1072 11.90 40.91 0.03
C ASN A 1072 12.10 40.91 -1.50
N SER A 1073 11.93 39.77 -2.18
CA SER A 1073 11.95 39.72 -3.65
C SER A 1073 10.60 40.09 -4.30
N VAL A 1074 9.53 40.21 -3.50
CA VAL A 1074 8.16 40.44 -3.98
C VAL A 1074 7.63 41.79 -3.51
N ASP A 1075 7.11 42.60 -4.43
CA ASP A 1075 6.25 43.73 -4.07
C ASP A 1075 4.86 43.20 -3.71
N ALA A 1076 4.66 42.87 -2.43
CA ALA A 1076 3.42 42.31 -1.93
C ALA A 1076 2.19 43.22 -2.10
N ARG A 1077 2.36 44.51 -2.44
CA ARG A 1077 1.25 45.41 -2.76
C ARG A 1077 0.78 45.27 -4.22
N ARG A 1078 1.54 44.54 -5.04
CA ARG A 1078 1.33 44.34 -6.48
C ARG A 1078 1.30 42.85 -6.82
N VAL A 1079 0.49 42.10 -6.07
CA VAL A 1079 0.24 40.69 -6.33
C VAL A 1079 -1.12 40.53 -7.01
N GLY A 1080 -1.13 39.96 -8.21
CA GLY A 1080 -2.35 39.58 -8.92
C GLY A 1080 -2.70 38.11 -8.69
N ILE A 1081 -3.96 37.74 -8.93
CA ILE A 1081 -4.45 36.36 -8.88
C ILE A 1081 -5.12 35.98 -10.20
N GLU A 1082 -4.80 34.81 -10.74
CA GLU A 1082 -5.35 34.25 -11.97
C GLU A 1082 -5.96 32.87 -11.73
N GLY A 1083 -7.00 32.55 -12.51
CA GLY A 1083 -7.46 31.18 -12.65
C GLY A 1083 -8.42 30.99 -13.82
N LEU A 1084 -8.59 29.73 -14.23
CA LEU A 1084 -9.46 29.27 -15.31
C LEU A 1084 -10.57 28.34 -14.78
N SER A 1085 -11.79 28.46 -15.30
CA SER A 1085 -12.90 27.55 -14.96
C SER A 1085 -13.22 27.56 -13.45
N ARG A 1086 -13.19 26.40 -12.78
CA ARG A 1086 -13.27 26.29 -11.30
C ARG A 1086 -12.26 27.17 -10.57
N TYR A 1087 -11.05 27.32 -11.10
CA TYR A 1087 -10.03 28.20 -10.51
C TYR A 1087 -10.25 29.67 -10.88
N GLY A 1088 -10.97 29.96 -11.97
CA GLY A 1088 -11.49 31.30 -12.25
C GLY A 1088 -12.53 31.71 -11.20
N LYS A 1089 -13.42 30.79 -10.81
CA LYS A 1089 -14.34 31.00 -9.67
C LYS A 1089 -13.53 31.30 -8.39
N ALA A 1090 -12.49 30.50 -8.12
CA ALA A 1090 -11.63 30.67 -6.94
C ALA A 1090 -10.86 32.01 -6.93
N ALA A 1091 -10.33 32.45 -8.08
CA ALA A 1091 -9.64 33.73 -8.22
C ALA A 1091 -10.59 34.92 -7.96
N LEU A 1092 -11.83 34.84 -8.43
CA LEU A 1092 -12.84 35.88 -8.18
C LEU A 1092 -13.26 35.91 -6.71
N VAL A 1093 -13.45 34.75 -6.07
CA VAL A 1093 -13.71 34.64 -4.62
C VAL A 1093 -12.51 35.21 -3.84
N THR A 1094 -11.28 34.90 -4.24
CA THR A 1094 -10.06 35.46 -3.63
C THR A 1094 -10.07 36.98 -3.69
N MET A 1095 -10.31 37.55 -4.88
CA MET A 1095 -10.45 38.99 -5.05
C MET A 1095 -11.57 39.57 -4.20
N ALA A 1096 -12.75 38.95 -4.13
CA ALA A 1096 -13.87 39.49 -3.37
C ALA A 1096 -13.60 39.59 -1.86
N TYR A 1097 -12.80 38.68 -1.30
CA TYR A 1097 -12.65 38.56 0.14
C TYR A 1097 -11.31 39.04 0.71
N ASP A 1098 -10.20 38.87 0.00
CA ASP A 1098 -8.93 39.44 0.41
C ASP A 1098 -8.65 40.73 -0.38
N ARG A 1099 -8.64 41.85 0.34
CA ARG A 1099 -8.46 43.19 -0.25
C ARG A 1099 -7.02 43.52 -0.64
N ARG A 1100 -6.06 42.66 -0.33
CA ARG A 1100 -4.63 42.87 -0.59
C ARG A 1100 -4.20 42.49 -2.00
N PHE A 1101 -4.88 41.53 -2.64
CA PHE A 1101 -4.65 41.23 -4.06
C PHE A 1101 -4.99 42.45 -4.91
N ALA A 1102 -4.05 42.88 -5.76
CA ALA A 1102 -4.10 44.13 -6.49
C ALA A 1102 -4.98 44.05 -7.74
N ILE A 1103 -5.06 42.88 -8.39
CA ILE A 1103 -5.75 42.67 -9.66
C ILE A 1103 -6.15 41.20 -9.83
N GLY A 1104 -7.28 40.94 -10.49
CA GLY A 1104 -7.75 39.59 -10.81
C GLY A 1104 -7.85 39.32 -12.30
N PHE A 1105 -7.40 38.15 -12.75
CA PHE A 1105 -7.64 37.61 -14.09
C PHE A 1105 -8.56 36.39 -13.99
N ILE A 1106 -9.83 36.59 -14.35
CA ILE A 1106 -10.92 35.63 -14.15
C ILE A 1106 -11.27 34.97 -15.48
N GLY A 1107 -10.72 33.79 -15.72
CA GLY A 1107 -10.90 33.02 -16.95
C GLY A 1107 -12.09 32.06 -16.89
N SER A 1108 -13.02 32.17 -17.82
CA SER A 1108 -14.12 31.23 -18.10
C SER A 1108 -14.80 30.68 -16.85
N SER A 1109 -15.03 31.54 -15.86
CA SER A 1109 -15.45 31.10 -14.52
C SER A 1109 -16.88 30.58 -14.46
N GLY A 1110 -17.74 30.87 -15.44
CA GLY A 1110 -19.10 30.29 -15.52
C GLY A 1110 -19.99 30.50 -14.28
N GLU A 1111 -20.94 29.57 -14.08
CA GLU A 1111 -21.92 29.58 -12.99
C GLU A 1111 -21.23 29.46 -11.62
N GLY A 1112 -21.68 30.17 -10.59
CA GLY A 1112 -20.94 30.20 -9.32
C GLY A 1112 -19.66 31.05 -9.35
N GLY A 1113 -19.33 31.66 -10.50
CA GLY A 1113 -18.25 32.63 -10.68
C GLY A 1113 -18.80 33.99 -11.15
N ALA A 1114 -18.30 34.49 -12.28
CA ALA A 1114 -18.71 35.78 -12.85
C ALA A 1114 -20.05 35.77 -13.60
N LYS A 1115 -20.60 34.59 -13.94
CA LYS A 1115 -21.88 34.48 -14.65
C LYS A 1115 -23.04 34.79 -13.71
N ILE A 1116 -23.96 35.66 -14.13
CA ILE A 1116 -25.24 35.88 -13.46
C ILE A 1116 -26.00 34.55 -13.26
N MET A 1117 -26.27 34.18 -12.01
CA MET A 1117 -26.87 32.89 -11.63
C MET A 1117 -28.36 32.82 -12.02
N ARG A 1118 -29.05 33.96 -11.98
CA ARG A 1118 -30.46 34.08 -12.44
C ARG A 1118 -30.64 33.90 -13.94
N ARG A 1119 -29.55 33.98 -14.71
CA ARG A 1119 -29.59 33.88 -16.17
C ARG A 1119 -29.53 32.40 -16.58
N ARG A 1120 -30.68 31.85 -17.00
CA ARG A 1120 -30.80 30.45 -17.44
C ARG A 1120 -30.28 30.24 -18.87
N PHE A 1121 -28.97 30.17 -18.99
CA PHE A 1121 -28.19 29.88 -20.20
C PHE A 1121 -26.94 29.07 -19.81
N GLY A 1122 -26.58 28.04 -20.58
CA GLY A 1122 -25.44 27.17 -20.29
C GLY A 1122 -25.58 26.37 -18.99
N GLU A 1123 -24.47 26.27 -18.25
CA GLU A 1123 -24.36 25.74 -16.88
C GLU A 1123 -25.34 26.48 -15.95
N GLN A 1124 -26.01 25.77 -15.03
CA GLN A 1124 -26.98 26.36 -14.10
C GLN A 1124 -26.67 25.99 -12.64
N VAL A 1125 -27.31 26.69 -11.70
CA VAL A 1125 -27.20 26.44 -10.25
C VAL A 1125 -27.36 24.95 -9.92
N GLU A 1126 -28.28 24.27 -10.59
CA GLU A 1126 -28.52 22.83 -10.46
C GLU A 1126 -27.31 21.95 -10.83
N ASN A 1127 -26.42 22.37 -11.75
CA ASN A 1127 -25.18 21.66 -12.04
C ASN A 1127 -24.21 21.78 -10.86
N ILE A 1128 -23.99 23.01 -10.39
CA ILE A 1128 -23.06 23.29 -9.29
C ILE A 1128 -23.56 22.69 -7.97
N ALA A 1129 -24.87 22.61 -7.77
CA ALA A 1129 -25.48 22.01 -6.58
C ALA A 1129 -25.55 20.47 -6.65
N SER A 1130 -25.11 19.84 -7.74
CA SER A 1130 -25.10 18.39 -7.88
C SER A 1130 -24.01 17.74 -7.01
N ALA A 1131 -24.13 16.43 -6.77
CA ALA A 1131 -23.17 15.67 -5.98
C ALA A 1131 -21.73 15.69 -6.53
N SER A 1132 -21.53 16.04 -7.81
CA SER A 1132 -20.21 16.18 -8.41
C SER A 1132 -19.51 17.53 -8.17
N GLU A 1133 -20.23 18.57 -7.75
CA GLU A 1133 -19.69 19.95 -7.74
C GLU A 1133 -20.06 20.77 -6.48
N TYR A 1134 -21.02 20.32 -5.67
CA TYR A 1134 -21.52 21.07 -4.51
C TYR A 1134 -20.46 21.42 -3.46
N HIS A 1135 -19.36 20.64 -3.40
CA HIS A 1135 -18.26 20.85 -2.47
C HIS A 1135 -17.56 22.20 -2.65
N TRP A 1136 -17.69 22.82 -3.82
CA TRP A 1136 -17.22 24.19 -4.08
C TRP A 1136 -17.97 25.25 -3.28
N MET A 1137 -19.25 24.99 -2.96
CA MET A 1137 -20.20 25.93 -2.36
C MET A 1137 -20.50 25.57 -0.91
N ALA A 1138 -21.15 26.47 -0.15
CA ALA A 1138 -21.75 26.18 1.15
C ALA A 1138 -22.94 25.22 0.99
N GLY A 1139 -23.26 24.45 2.04
CA GLY A 1139 -24.41 23.54 2.02
C GLY A 1139 -25.74 24.23 1.71
N ASN A 1140 -25.95 25.46 2.20
CA ASN A 1140 -27.14 26.28 1.92
C ASN A 1140 -27.38 26.52 0.42
N PHE A 1141 -26.34 26.42 -0.41
CA PHE A 1141 -26.46 26.64 -1.85
C PHE A 1141 -27.43 25.65 -2.51
N LEU A 1142 -27.55 24.43 -1.97
CA LEU A 1142 -28.42 23.37 -2.50
C LEU A 1142 -29.89 23.78 -2.52
N LYS A 1143 -30.34 24.66 -1.60
CA LYS A 1143 -31.73 25.16 -1.56
C LYS A 1143 -32.16 25.75 -2.89
N TYR A 1144 -31.25 26.35 -3.64
CA TYR A 1144 -31.53 27.08 -4.87
C TYR A 1144 -31.59 26.17 -6.11
N ALA A 1145 -31.19 24.91 -5.98
CA ALA A 1145 -31.49 23.84 -6.95
C ALA A 1145 -32.80 23.10 -6.62
N GLY A 1146 -33.38 23.33 -5.44
CA GLY A 1146 -34.68 22.83 -5.00
C GLY A 1146 -34.79 22.89 -3.47
N PRO A 1147 -35.88 23.39 -2.86
CA PRO A 1147 -37.13 23.85 -3.48
C PRO A 1147 -37.09 25.29 -4.05
N LEU A 1148 -36.13 26.11 -3.66
CA LEU A 1148 -36.00 27.49 -4.16
C LEU A 1148 -35.42 27.50 -5.57
N THR A 1149 -35.45 28.66 -6.20
CA THR A 1149 -34.91 28.92 -7.54
C THR A 1149 -33.77 29.94 -7.49
N PRO A 1150 -32.97 30.08 -8.54
CA PRO A 1150 -31.93 31.12 -8.60
C PRO A 1150 -32.47 32.55 -8.38
N ASN A 1151 -33.76 32.80 -8.64
CA ASN A 1151 -34.37 34.11 -8.38
C ASN A 1151 -34.45 34.45 -6.89
N ASP A 1152 -34.48 33.43 -6.03
CA ASP A 1152 -34.62 33.55 -4.57
C ASP A 1152 -33.27 33.81 -3.86
N LEU A 1153 -32.14 33.75 -4.58
CA LEU A 1153 -30.81 34.05 -4.03
C LEU A 1153 -30.78 35.50 -3.49
N PRO A 1154 -30.26 35.79 -2.29
CA PRO A 1154 -30.22 37.17 -1.79
C PRO A 1154 -29.15 38.03 -2.47
N VAL A 1155 -28.24 37.41 -3.24
CA VAL A 1155 -27.14 38.03 -3.97
C VAL A 1155 -27.01 37.41 -5.38
N ASP A 1156 -26.14 37.94 -6.22
CA ASP A 1156 -25.82 37.39 -7.55
C ASP A 1156 -24.38 37.75 -7.98
N ALA A 1157 -23.89 37.19 -9.07
CA ALA A 1157 -22.49 37.31 -9.52
C ALA A 1157 -22.01 38.75 -9.77
N HIS A 1158 -22.88 39.66 -10.22
CA HIS A 1158 -22.50 41.09 -10.36
C HIS A 1158 -22.17 41.73 -9.01
N GLU A 1159 -22.82 41.29 -7.92
CA GLU A 1159 -22.47 41.74 -6.58
C GLU A 1159 -21.14 41.15 -6.10
N LEU A 1160 -20.79 39.93 -6.52
CA LEU A 1160 -19.46 39.36 -6.25
C LEU A 1160 -18.34 40.15 -6.94
N ILE A 1161 -18.54 40.50 -8.21
CA ILE A 1161 -17.61 41.37 -8.96
C ILE A 1161 -17.54 42.76 -8.30
N ALA A 1162 -18.67 43.28 -7.82
CA ALA A 1162 -18.72 44.54 -7.09
C ALA A 1162 -17.96 44.50 -5.75
N LEU A 1163 -17.88 43.35 -5.05
CA LEU A 1163 -17.07 43.19 -3.84
C LEU A 1163 -15.56 43.38 -4.08
N CYS A 1164 -15.11 43.23 -5.33
CA CYS A 1164 -13.73 43.47 -5.75
C CYS A 1164 -13.41 44.98 -5.85
N ALA A 1165 -14.42 45.82 -6.07
CA ALA A 1165 -14.27 47.26 -6.20
C ALA A 1165 -13.58 47.85 -4.95
N PRO A 1166 -12.67 48.84 -5.12
CA PRO A 1166 -12.36 49.57 -6.35
C PRO A 1166 -11.20 48.96 -7.17
N ARG A 1167 -10.84 47.69 -6.93
CA ARG A 1167 -9.66 47.06 -7.56
C ARG A 1167 -9.99 46.47 -8.93
N PRO A 1168 -9.01 46.42 -9.84
CA PRO A 1168 -9.23 45.96 -11.20
C PRO A 1168 -9.53 44.46 -11.31
N VAL A 1169 -10.50 44.13 -12.17
CA VAL A 1169 -10.87 42.74 -12.51
C VAL A 1169 -10.97 42.60 -14.03
N PHE A 1170 -10.24 41.64 -14.59
CA PHE A 1170 -10.28 41.28 -15.99
C PHE A 1170 -11.04 39.96 -16.17
N ILE A 1171 -12.17 40.00 -16.88
CA ILE A 1171 -13.00 38.83 -17.17
C ILE A 1171 -12.73 38.37 -18.59
N SER A 1172 -12.45 37.07 -18.73
CA SER A 1172 -12.03 36.44 -19.98
C SER A 1172 -12.90 35.24 -20.30
N THR A 1173 -13.21 35.07 -21.58
CA THR A 1173 -13.85 33.86 -22.10
C THR A 1173 -13.25 33.50 -23.45
N GLY A 1174 -13.34 32.22 -23.82
CA GLY A 1174 -13.14 31.78 -25.19
C GLY A 1174 -14.32 32.18 -26.09
N ALA A 1175 -14.24 31.75 -27.35
CA ALA A 1175 -15.26 32.02 -28.34
C ALA A 1175 -16.41 31.03 -28.15
N PRO A 1176 -17.68 31.45 -28.19
CA PRO A 1176 -18.82 30.53 -28.09
C PRO A 1176 -18.81 29.40 -29.14
N THR A 1177 -18.15 29.61 -30.28
CA THR A 1177 -18.00 28.60 -31.34
C THR A 1177 -16.95 27.52 -31.03
N VAL A 1178 -16.02 27.76 -30.10
CA VAL A 1178 -14.94 26.84 -29.74
C VAL A 1178 -15.08 26.34 -28.31
N GLU A 1179 -15.33 27.25 -27.36
CA GLU A 1179 -15.60 26.93 -25.95
C GLU A 1179 -17.04 26.41 -25.73
N GLY A 1180 -17.94 26.70 -26.66
CA GLY A 1180 -19.37 26.41 -26.51
C GLY A 1180 -20.09 27.45 -25.65
N GLY A 1181 -21.40 27.25 -25.48
CA GLY A 1181 -22.26 28.13 -24.68
C GLY A 1181 -22.26 27.84 -23.17
N TRP A 1182 -21.48 26.88 -22.70
CA TRP A 1182 -21.58 26.35 -21.33
C TRP A 1182 -21.33 27.40 -20.24
N VAL A 1183 -20.28 28.22 -20.38
CA VAL A 1183 -19.90 29.23 -19.38
C VAL A 1183 -20.72 30.53 -19.44
N ASP A 1184 -21.58 30.70 -20.44
CA ASP A 1184 -22.38 31.90 -20.71
C ASP A 1184 -21.55 33.20 -20.70
N ALA A 1185 -20.73 33.38 -21.74
CA ALA A 1185 -19.86 34.55 -21.88
C ALA A 1185 -20.62 35.89 -21.79
N LYS A 1186 -21.85 35.94 -22.33
CA LYS A 1186 -22.71 37.12 -22.22
C LYS A 1186 -23.19 37.34 -20.79
N GLY A 1187 -23.57 36.29 -20.07
CA GLY A 1187 -23.90 36.36 -18.65
C GLY A 1187 -22.74 36.88 -17.79
N MET A 1188 -21.51 36.45 -18.09
CA MET A 1188 -20.29 36.96 -17.43
C MET A 1188 -20.04 38.44 -17.76
N PHE A 1189 -20.22 38.86 -19.01
CA PHE A 1189 -20.14 40.27 -19.41
C PHE A 1189 -21.20 41.13 -18.71
N LEU A 1190 -22.46 40.69 -18.69
CA LEU A 1190 -23.54 41.42 -18.02
C LEU A 1190 -23.28 41.54 -16.51
N GLY A 1191 -22.74 40.49 -15.88
CA GLY A 1191 -22.28 40.56 -14.49
C GLY A 1191 -21.26 41.69 -14.26
N ALA A 1192 -20.34 41.88 -15.22
CA ALA A 1192 -19.36 42.94 -15.22
C ALA A 1192 -20.00 44.34 -15.39
N VAL A 1193 -20.98 44.47 -16.28
CA VAL A 1193 -21.76 45.71 -16.49
C VAL A 1193 -22.51 46.10 -15.20
N ASP A 1194 -23.22 45.15 -14.60
CA ASP A 1194 -24.09 45.38 -13.45
C ASP A 1194 -23.32 45.60 -12.14
N ALA A 1195 -22.02 45.27 -12.09
CA ALA A 1195 -21.12 45.66 -11.01
C ALA A 1195 -20.67 47.14 -11.11
N GLY A 1196 -20.78 47.74 -12.29
CA GLY A 1196 -20.35 49.11 -12.61
C GLY A 1196 -20.83 50.22 -11.68
N PRO A 1197 -22.10 50.24 -11.20
CA PRO A 1197 -22.57 51.25 -10.26
C PRO A 1197 -21.71 51.39 -9.01
N VAL A 1198 -21.16 50.30 -8.48
CA VAL A 1198 -20.30 50.32 -7.28
C VAL A 1198 -18.92 50.90 -7.60
N TYR A 1199 -18.35 50.57 -8.77
CA TYR A 1199 -17.09 51.17 -9.21
C TYR A 1199 -17.23 52.68 -9.35
N ARG A 1200 -18.31 53.16 -10.00
CA ARG A 1200 -18.59 54.60 -10.11
C ARG A 1200 -18.79 55.26 -8.74
N LEU A 1201 -19.51 54.62 -7.82
CA LEU A 1201 -19.69 55.12 -6.44
C LEU A 1201 -18.35 55.31 -5.72
N LEU A 1202 -17.39 54.41 -5.97
CA LEU A 1202 -16.06 54.43 -5.37
C LEU A 1202 -15.03 55.23 -6.19
N GLY A 1203 -15.48 56.03 -7.16
CA GLY A 1203 -14.62 56.91 -7.95
C GLY A 1203 -13.75 56.19 -8.99
N LYS A 1204 -14.15 54.97 -9.38
CA LYS A 1204 -13.51 54.16 -10.43
C LYS A 1204 -14.33 54.14 -11.70
N LYS A 1205 -13.67 53.77 -12.80
CA LYS A 1205 -14.34 53.56 -14.09
C LYS A 1205 -14.95 52.17 -14.08
N ASP A 1206 -16.23 52.09 -14.38
CA ASP A 1206 -16.88 50.83 -14.72
C ASP A 1206 -16.42 50.32 -16.09
N LEU A 1207 -17.04 49.25 -16.59
CA LEU A 1207 -16.67 48.60 -17.85
C LEU A 1207 -16.71 49.55 -19.06
N GLY A 1208 -17.54 50.60 -19.03
CA GLY A 1208 -17.67 51.56 -20.14
C GLY A 1208 -18.44 51.04 -21.36
N ALA A 1209 -18.96 49.81 -21.30
CA ALA A 1209 -19.80 49.20 -22.32
C ALA A 1209 -21.05 48.58 -21.68
N THR A 1210 -22.18 48.65 -22.37
CA THR A 1210 -23.46 48.00 -21.98
C THR A 1210 -23.92 46.97 -22.99
N GLU A 1211 -23.35 46.98 -24.20
CA GLU A 1211 -23.62 46.02 -25.27
C GLU A 1211 -22.52 44.96 -25.31
N PHE A 1212 -22.90 43.69 -25.50
CA PHE A 1212 -21.96 42.58 -25.55
C PHE A 1212 -21.00 42.75 -26.73
N PRO A 1213 -19.68 42.83 -26.50
CA PRO A 1213 -18.74 43.22 -27.55
C PRO A 1213 -18.50 42.08 -28.56
N PRO A 1214 -18.17 42.41 -29.82
CA PRO A 1214 -17.70 41.41 -30.78
C PRO A 1214 -16.45 40.67 -30.29
N LEU A 1215 -16.24 39.44 -30.78
CA LEU A 1215 -15.07 38.63 -30.49
C LEU A 1215 -13.75 39.41 -30.73
N GLU A 1216 -12.74 39.15 -29.90
CA GLU A 1216 -11.42 39.82 -29.88
C GLU A 1216 -11.41 41.31 -29.46
N THR A 1217 -12.58 41.93 -29.27
CA THR A 1217 -12.68 43.33 -28.84
C THR A 1217 -12.29 43.46 -27.37
N ALA A 1218 -11.21 44.21 -27.10
CA ALA A 1218 -10.74 44.47 -25.75
C ALA A 1218 -11.51 45.64 -25.12
N VAL A 1219 -12.38 45.35 -24.15
CA VAL A 1219 -13.05 46.38 -23.33
C VAL A 1219 -12.24 46.54 -22.05
N ILE A 1220 -11.20 47.37 -22.10
CA ILE A 1220 -10.18 47.46 -21.03
C ILE A 1220 -9.97 48.88 -20.48
N ASP A 1221 -10.74 49.87 -20.95
CA ASP A 1221 -10.57 51.27 -20.51
C ASP A 1221 -11.05 51.50 -19.06
N GLY A 1222 -11.97 50.68 -18.58
CA GLY A 1222 -12.49 50.65 -17.21
C GLY A 1222 -11.54 50.02 -16.20
N ASP A 1223 -11.91 50.03 -14.92
CA ASP A 1223 -11.30 49.18 -13.88
C ASP A 1223 -11.93 47.78 -13.85
N ILE A 1224 -13.11 47.62 -14.44
CA ILE A 1224 -13.62 46.32 -14.88
C ILE A 1224 -13.25 46.17 -16.35
N ALA A 1225 -12.72 45.01 -16.72
CA ALA A 1225 -12.36 44.68 -18.09
C ALA A 1225 -13.04 43.40 -18.55
N PHE A 1226 -13.33 43.33 -19.85
CA PHE A 1226 -13.87 42.13 -20.49
C PHE A 1226 -13.23 41.92 -21.87
N ARG A 1227 -12.92 40.67 -22.18
CA ARG A 1227 -12.56 40.27 -23.55
C ARG A 1227 -12.87 38.79 -23.80
N SER A 1228 -13.57 38.52 -24.90
CA SER A 1228 -13.68 37.17 -25.46
C SER A 1228 -12.64 36.96 -26.56
N HIS A 1229 -11.94 35.84 -26.57
CA HIS A 1229 -10.91 35.51 -27.57
C HIS A 1229 -11.29 34.30 -28.42
N SER A 1230 -10.68 34.13 -29.59
CA SER A 1230 -10.96 33.06 -30.58
C SER A 1230 -10.60 31.63 -30.16
N GLY A 1231 -10.02 31.46 -28.97
CA GLY A 1231 -9.63 30.15 -28.44
C GLY A 1231 -10.78 29.42 -27.76
N GLY A 1232 -10.52 28.20 -27.31
CA GLY A 1232 -11.45 27.40 -26.49
C GLY A 1232 -11.41 27.78 -25.01
N HIS A 1233 -11.67 26.80 -24.14
CA HIS A 1233 -11.69 26.96 -22.68
C HIS A 1233 -10.28 27.16 -22.11
N THR A 1234 -9.72 28.36 -22.23
CA THR A 1234 -8.35 28.73 -21.81
C THR A 1234 -8.24 30.23 -21.52
N THR A 1235 -7.23 30.66 -20.75
CA THR A 1235 -6.85 32.09 -20.62
C THR A 1235 -5.74 32.51 -21.60
N GLY A 1236 -5.11 31.55 -22.29
CA GLY A 1236 -3.89 31.73 -23.10
C GLY A 1236 -3.90 32.98 -24.00
N PRO A 1237 -4.84 33.10 -24.95
CA PRO A 1237 -4.88 34.21 -25.90
C PRO A 1237 -5.17 35.59 -25.28
N ASN A 1238 -5.63 35.64 -24.03
CA ASN A 1238 -5.94 36.89 -23.34
C ASN A 1238 -4.79 37.43 -22.49
N TRP A 1239 -3.70 36.67 -22.28
CA TRP A 1239 -2.54 37.15 -21.52
C TRP A 1239 -1.95 38.47 -22.03
N PRO A 1240 -1.72 38.69 -23.34
CA PRO A 1240 -1.20 39.98 -23.82
C PRO A 1240 -2.10 41.18 -23.47
N THR A 1241 -3.42 41.01 -23.61
CA THR A 1241 -4.42 42.03 -23.28
C THR A 1241 -4.49 42.25 -21.78
N PHE A 1242 -4.48 41.17 -20.98
CA PHE A 1242 -4.45 41.26 -19.53
C PHE A 1242 -3.21 41.98 -19.02
N LEU A 1243 -2.02 41.67 -19.55
CA LEU A 1243 -0.78 42.34 -19.17
C LEU A 1243 -0.84 43.84 -19.50
N SER A 1244 -1.37 44.21 -20.66
CA SER A 1244 -1.58 45.61 -21.03
C SER A 1244 -2.54 46.34 -20.07
N PHE A 1245 -3.60 45.65 -19.63
CA PHE A 1245 -4.53 46.14 -18.62
C PHE A 1245 -3.87 46.27 -17.23
N ALA A 1246 -3.11 45.25 -16.81
CA ALA A 1246 -2.44 45.17 -15.52
C ALA A 1246 -1.29 46.19 -15.37
N GLU A 1247 -0.58 46.50 -16.45
CA GLU A 1247 0.50 47.49 -16.47
C GLU A 1247 0.08 48.87 -15.95
N ARG A 1248 -1.19 49.26 -16.14
CA ARG A 1248 -1.74 50.52 -15.61
C ARG A 1248 -1.66 50.60 -14.09
N TYR A 1249 -1.69 49.45 -13.43
CA TYR A 1249 -1.72 49.32 -11.97
C TYR A 1249 -0.36 48.90 -11.40
N PHE A 1250 0.51 48.28 -12.23
CA PHE A 1250 1.81 47.76 -11.80
C PHE A 1250 3.00 48.65 -12.16
N LYS A 1251 2.79 49.87 -12.71
CA LYS A 1251 3.89 50.78 -13.12
C LYS A 1251 4.98 50.91 -12.04
N LEU A 1252 6.21 50.52 -12.39
CA LEU A 1252 7.42 50.76 -11.60
C LEU A 1252 7.66 52.27 -11.57
N ASN A 1253 7.70 52.89 -10.39
CA ASN A 1253 8.04 54.31 -10.28
C ASN A 1253 9.52 54.50 -10.66
N ASN A 1254 9.79 54.95 -11.88
CA ASN A 1254 11.07 55.55 -12.27
C ASN A 1254 11.10 57.07 -11.98
N GLU A 1255 10.38 57.52 -10.96
CA GLU A 1255 10.40 58.92 -10.50
C GLU A 1255 10.65 58.96 -8.98
N ALA A 1256 11.79 58.44 -8.55
CA ALA A 1256 12.45 58.87 -7.32
C ALA A 1256 13.26 60.16 -7.62
N GLY A 1257 12.53 61.21 -7.98
CA GLY A 1257 13.06 62.53 -8.29
C GLY A 1257 11.91 63.51 -8.18
N ILE A 1258 11.51 63.80 -6.94
CA ILE A 1258 10.70 64.92 -6.40
C ILE A 1258 10.00 64.38 -5.13
N ALA A 1259 10.80 64.07 -4.11
CA ALA A 1259 10.33 64.03 -2.73
C ALA A 1259 10.77 65.34 -2.08
N SER A 1260 10.02 66.42 -2.29
CA SER A 1260 10.16 67.67 -1.52
C SER A 1260 9.06 68.68 -1.89
N ALA A 1261 7.81 68.37 -1.52
CA ALA A 1261 6.74 69.32 -1.23
C ALA A 1261 5.47 68.48 -1.02
N ILE A 1262 4.84 68.34 0.14
CA ILE A 1262 4.80 69.09 1.38
C ILE A 1262 4.36 68.08 2.44
N ALA A 1263 5.05 68.05 3.57
CA ALA A 1263 4.55 67.44 4.79
C ALA A 1263 3.36 68.25 5.33
N ARG A 1264 2.20 67.61 5.49
CA ARG A 1264 1.18 67.87 6.53
C ARG A 1264 0.11 66.79 6.51
#